data_AF-A0A1V6TK92-F1
#
_entry.id   AF-A0A1V6TK92-F1
#
_cell.length_a   1.000
_cell.length_b   1.000
_cell.length_c   1.000
_cell.angle_alpha   90.00
_cell.angle_beta   90.00
_cell.angle_gamma   90.00
#
_symmetry.space_group_name_H-M   'P 1'
#
loop_
_entity.id
_entity.type
_entity.pdbx_description
1 polymer ?
#
loop_
_entity_poly.entity_id
_entity_poly.type
_entity_poly.pdbx_seq_one_letter_code
_entity_poly.pdbx_strand_id
1 'polypeptide(L)'
;MRPTDPQDVAQDPPDSSTAEVCIQAENITLSLNAAPRLWKQRFINVLTNPGGHVDTVGHQKIILDDVSIAFRKGTLTAILGGSGSGKSSLLNVLADRARPKEMSVIGDIIYMGNPNIRSIDIAYLVQHDILPETLTVRETLDYSAQLRRPLDDADAREVVVQSLLQRLHLAACANTRLGGEQRKGCSGGERRRASIGIQLLSDAEILLCDEPTTGLDATTALQVIKILNELAQNGLTVIISIHAPRSDMWQLFDHIALLSRGSVLYSGLREESIPYFHRCGYEMPSFVNPAEYLVDLAATDTRTSQCEHDSTARLEYLKSTWASKQFSHQPEKLPTYTTSALSGASECNPSQPPTLMRELCVLTARNMKMFIRDPKALAGAWGGALAMAVVNGWVFMNMDRSEEGIRSREGSLWNATELYGYLILVNELYRMNVEIKLFDHERQDGITTSAGFLLSRRASKLLLEDLTIPPCFTLIYYFFAGYSHSARQFFIFLVMMWLSHFNAISFAGLSTATSRHFLVAGFLGNLYFTLQMVAAGYFIPSTQMPVYIGWLRWITQTFYTFGALAANEFIGAESPSGVGQFYDCPYSNNPSDPSCKQYTGAYIMESLGLPRDWIWKPVVILCVIAFICYLWAGLILHYNPLKPVTRHVGERIERIDPPEIRFSPAPSPQAIAITLQNYGLKEKSQLSKRSSLLGPISTEFRPGRLTAVMGASGSGKTTLLSALSGRLATSTKARYQSIGSIMYNNTCLPEDKVRLVASFVNQDDVHLMPSLTVRETLQFVARLKLPDSLSKEEKDARAEVMLRKFGLGHCADTLIGNSVTKGISGGEKRRVSIVCEILRMPDIVVLDEPTSGLDSFIALSVIEILHDLAREGRTVILSIHQPTARMLRYFSDILVLGTEGLPVYSGPAQDMLRYFQNLGIECPHTMSPTDFVVDLATPDPGDSSGQQRVGYLVQKMKEHERLMKNVDISQSTSGSDGSVASGSVHLPTTSRNPFRKSFLLVLQRAALNLSRQPILILARTLQLPGMAILLALFFAPLQKDYLAVQSRVGFVQQYACVGFVGMIQSMATYPSERDVFYREASEKLYGAKSFMLQYTLLELPLEVFSCAVFALFTAYVTDLNPTVGQFGVSLLGAFGCLSSGESISIIFSTLISHSGAAISLTCALLGIFTVLGGVISLHVPPVLRALNHISPPKYAIASILNYSMKGLRFTCTDSQKKPDGSCLIGTGEEVLKMYNMTDELRWSLMGLVLCTLAYRLLAYVVLKLRSTWWLTK
;
A
#
# COMPACT_ATOMS: atom_id res chain seq x y z
N MET A 1 63.40 41.83 33.36
CA MET A 1 62.95 42.14 31.99
C MET A 1 61.69 41.33 31.70
N ARG A 2 60.63 42.04 31.29
CA ARG A 2 59.28 41.62 30.82
C ARG A 2 59.35 40.71 29.55
N PRO A 3 58.29 39.96 29.14
CA PRO A 3 56.93 40.42 28.70
C PRO A 3 55.72 39.58 29.22
N THR A 4 54.67 40.17 29.82
CA THR A 4 53.34 40.64 29.30
C THR A 4 52.35 39.56 28.83
N ASP A 5 51.31 39.37 29.65
CA ASP A 5 50.06 38.60 29.41
C ASP A 5 49.18 39.15 28.27
N PRO A 6 48.37 38.31 27.60
CA PRO A 6 47.14 38.73 26.94
C PRO A 6 45.92 38.41 27.81
N GLN A 7 45.11 39.44 28.08
CA GLN A 7 43.86 39.38 28.82
C GLN A 7 42.78 38.55 28.09
N ASP A 8 42.05 37.77 28.88
CA ASP A 8 40.77 37.17 28.55
C ASP A 8 39.77 38.25 28.08
N VAL A 9 39.32 38.15 26.84
CA VAL A 9 38.08 38.80 26.39
C VAL A 9 36.95 37.83 26.69
N ALA A 10 36.38 37.94 27.89
CA ALA A 10 35.07 37.40 28.18
C ALA A 10 34.07 38.10 27.25
N GLN A 11 33.55 37.38 26.27
CA GLN A 11 32.31 37.78 25.59
C GLN A 11 31.19 37.62 26.60
N ASP A 12 30.66 38.74 27.09
CA ASP A 12 29.38 38.77 27.79
C ASP A 12 28.30 38.08 26.93
N PRO A 13 27.38 37.29 27.53
CA PRO A 13 26.26 36.73 26.79
C PRO A 13 25.42 37.89 26.22
N PRO A 14 24.89 37.78 24.98
CA PRO A 14 24.05 38.83 24.42
C PRO A 14 22.83 39.04 25.34
N ASP A 15 22.55 40.30 25.67
CA ASP A 15 21.41 40.73 26.47
C ASP A 15 20.13 39.99 26.04
N SER A 16 19.51 39.31 27.00
CA SER A 16 18.42 38.34 26.81
C SER A 16 17.04 38.96 26.54
N SER A 17 16.93 40.18 26.03
CA SER A 17 15.66 40.94 25.96
C SER A 17 15.17 41.31 24.56
N THR A 18 15.88 41.02 23.46
CA THR A 18 15.38 41.32 22.09
C THR A 18 15.67 40.21 21.08
N ALA A 19 15.23 38.98 21.36
CA ALA A 19 15.28 37.90 20.38
C ALA A 19 14.14 38.04 19.35
N GLU A 20 14.48 38.11 18.05
CA GLU A 20 13.51 38.20 16.95
C GLU A 20 12.55 36.99 16.93
N VAL A 21 11.24 37.26 16.90
CA VAL A 21 10.19 36.24 16.79
C VAL A 21 10.01 35.85 15.32
N CYS A 22 10.13 34.56 15.03
CA CYS A 22 10.04 34.01 13.68
C CYS A 22 8.59 33.69 13.26
N ILE A 23 7.79 33.10 14.15
CA ILE A 23 6.38 32.80 13.92
C ILE A 23 5.59 33.20 15.16
N GLN A 24 4.49 33.91 14.97
CA GLN A 24 3.53 34.25 16.01
C GLN A 24 2.13 33.79 15.57
N ALA A 25 1.59 32.83 16.32
CA ALA A 25 0.24 32.31 16.15
C ALA A 25 -0.66 32.91 17.23
N GLU A 26 -1.76 33.55 16.85
CA GLU A 26 -2.71 34.19 17.77
C GLU A 26 -4.14 33.66 17.60
N ASN A 27 -4.71 33.20 18.71
CA ASN A 27 -6.10 32.75 18.87
C ASN A 27 -6.54 31.72 17.81
N ILE A 28 -5.64 30.78 17.47
CA ILE A 28 -5.92 29.78 16.44
C ILE A 28 -6.98 28.81 16.97
N THR A 29 -8.13 28.82 16.33
CA THR A 29 -9.22 27.86 16.54
C THR A 29 -9.47 27.07 15.27
N LEU A 30 -9.49 25.74 15.40
CA LEU A 30 -9.63 24.82 14.28
C LEU A 30 -10.86 23.94 14.50
N SER A 31 -11.85 24.07 13.63
CA SER A 31 -13.09 23.28 13.70
C SER A 31 -13.31 22.43 12.45
N LEU A 32 -13.82 21.21 12.66
CA LEU A 32 -14.15 20.27 11.60
C LEU A 32 -15.67 20.15 11.46
N ASN A 33 -16.18 20.48 10.27
CA ASN A 33 -17.59 20.36 9.94
C ASN A 33 -17.89 18.91 9.52
N ALA A 34 -18.40 18.10 10.44
CA ALA A 34 -18.84 16.74 10.16
C ALA A 34 -20.20 16.74 9.42
N ALA A 35 -20.25 17.24 8.18
CA ALA A 35 -21.45 17.13 7.35
C ALA A 35 -21.47 15.75 6.65
N PRO A 36 -22.50 14.90 6.84
CA PRO A 36 -22.65 13.70 6.04
C PRO A 36 -22.92 14.08 4.58
N ARG A 37 -22.22 13.43 3.63
CA ARG A 37 -22.42 13.67 2.19
C ARG A 37 -23.85 13.26 1.79
N LEU A 38 -24.70 14.27 1.59
CA LEU A 38 -26.13 14.23 1.22
C LEU A 38 -26.50 13.21 0.12
N TRP A 39 -25.59 12.93 -0.83
CA TRP A 39 -25.86 12.02 -1.95
C TRP A 39 -25.86 10.53 -1.57
N LYS A 40 -25.06 10.11 -0.57
CA LYS A 40 -24.95 8.68 -0.20
C LYS A 40 -26.07 8.23 0.73
N GLN A 41 -26.51 9.09 1.66
CA GLN A 41 -27.62 8.76 2.54
C GLN A 41 -28.97 8.77 1.80
N ARG A 42 -29.18 9.64 0.81
CA ARG A 42 -30.43 9.62 0.02
C ARG A 42 -30.63 8.32 -0.76
N PHE A 43 -29.59 7.78 -1.40
CA PHE A 43 -29.73 6.54 -2.19
C PHE A 43 -29.99 5.30 -1.31
N ILE A 44 -29.40 5.26 -0.11
CA ILE A 44 -29.58 4.16 0.85
C ILE A 44 -30.92 4.30 1.58
N ASN A 45 -31.31 5.50 2.02
CA ASN A 45 -32.54 5.72 2.78
C ASN A 45 -33.81 5.60 1.93
N VAL A 46 -33.74 5.91 0.62
CA VAL A 46 -34.86 5.64 -0.32
C VAL A 46 -35.15 4.14 -0.43
N LEU A 47 -34.18 3.27 -0.15
CA LEU A 47 -34.35 1.81 -0.15
C LEU A 47 -34.77 1.25 1.21
N THR A 48 -34.53 1.94 2.33
CA THR A 48 -34.71 1.35 3.68
C THR A 48 -35.77 1.99 4.57
N ASN A 49 -36.17 3.26 4.38
CA ASN A 49 -37.25 3.88 5.17
C ASN A 49 -37.78 5.17 4.51
N PRO A 50 -38.92 5.14 3.81
CA PRO A 50 -39.45 6.30 3.08
C PRO A 50 -40.12 7.39 3.94
N GLY A 51 -40.05 7.33 5.28
CA GLY A 51 -40.80 8.25 6.17
C GLY A 51 -40.05 8.88 7.36
N GLY A 52 -38.72 8.72 7.47
CA GLY A 52 -37.97 9.27 8.61
C GLY A 52 -37.44 10.68 8.36
N HIS A 53 -37.98 11.69 9.05
CA HIS A 53 -37.31 12.98 9.22
C HIS A 53 -36.09 12.79 10.15
N VAL A 54 -34.90 13.16 9.68
CA VAL A 54 -33.67 13.17 10.49
C VAL A 54 -33.35 14.63 10.81
N ASP A 55 -33.37 15.00 12.08
CA ASP A 55 -32.86 16.28 12.56
C ASP A 55 -31.33 16.27 12.43
N THR A 56 -30.81 16.97 11.42
CA THR A 56 -29.37 17.11 11.21
C THR A 56 -28.81 18.22 12.09
N VAL A 57 -28.57 17.92 13.37
CA VAL A 57 -27.68 18.77 14.20
C VAL A 57 -26.24 18.42 13.81
N GLY A 58 -25.64 19.25 12.96
CA GLY A 58 -24.23 19.10 12.61
C GLY A 58 -23.34 19.43 13.81
N HIS A 59 -22.83 18.41 14.49
CA HIS A 59 -21.84 18.61 15.55
C HIS A 59 -20.50 19.09 14.95
N GLN A 60 -20.12 20.33 15.22
CA GLN A 60 -18.77 20.83 14.97
C GLN A 60 -17.82 20.26 16.02
N LYS A 61 -16.76 19.57 15.57
CA LYS A 61 -15.70 19.08 16.45
C LYS A 61 -14.56 20.09 16.44
N ILE A 62 -14.30 20.74 17.58
CA ILE A 62 -13.14 21.62 17.78
C ILE A 62 -11.91 20.73 18.00
N ILE A 63 -10.83 21.02 17.27
CA ILE A 63 -9.55 20.30 17.32
C ILE A 63 -8.48 21.14 18.02
N LEU A 64 -8.44 22.44 17.74
CA LEU A 64 -7.61 23.44 18.43
C LEU A 64 -8.56 24.52 18.96
N ASP A 65 -8.34 24.92 20.21
CA ASP A 65 -9.19 25.85 20.95
C ASP A 65 -8.31 26.95 21.56
N ASP A 66 -8.38 28.13 20.95
CA ASP A 66 -7.68 29.37 21.34
C ASP A 66 -6.17 29.19 21.58
N VAL A 67 -5.47 28.73 20.54
CA VAL A 67 -4.02 28.46 20.61
C VAL A 67 -3.23 29.71 20.24
N SER A 68 -2.48 30.24 21.21
CA SER A 68 -1.58 31.39 21.04
C SER A 68 -0.14 31.03 21.44
N ILE A 69 0.77 30.96 20.46
CA ILE A 69 2.18 30.51 20.63
C ILE A 69 3.13 31.37 19.78
N ALA A 70 4.29 31.70 20.33
CA ALA A 70 5.37 32.39 19.61
C ALA A 70 6.64 31.50 19.52
N PHE A 71 7.27 31.47 18.36
CA PHE A 71 8.48 30.70 18.06
C PHE A 71 9.64 31.65 17.73
N ARG A 72 10.78 31.49 18.41
CA ARG A 72 11.96 32.35 18.26
C ARG A 72 12.89 31.88 17.16
N LYS A 73 13.55 32.81 16.48
CA LYS A 73 14.49 32.51 15.39
C LYS A 73 15.73 31.77 15.92
N GLY A 74 16.20 30.76 15.17
CA GLY A 74 17.43 30.02 15.50
C GLY A 74 17.34 29.15 16.76
N THR A 75 16.12 28.75 17.16
CA THR A 75 15.91 27.90 18.33
C THR A 75 15.28 26.57 17.95
N LEU A 76 15.57 25.53 18.74
CA LEU A 76 14.90 24.24 18.66
C LEU A 76 13.70 24.23 19.63
N THR A 77 12.49 24.34 19.07
CA THR A 77 11.25 24.31 19.85
C THR A 77 10.59 22.93 19.80
N ALA A 78 10.38 22.31 20.97
CA ALA A 78 9.67 21.05 21.12
C ALA A 78 8.19 21.26 21.49
N ILE A 79 7.29 20.78 20.65
CA ILE A 79 5.86 20.68 20.92
C ILE A 79 5.59 19.32 21.57
N LEU A 80 5.26 19.34 22.86
CA LEU A 80 4.99 18.18 23.69
C LEU A 80 3.48 18.04 23.98
N GLY A 81 3.03 16.80 24.20
CA GLY A 81 1.66 16.53 24.64
C GLY A 81 1.21 15.12 24.28
N GLY A 82 0.15 14.64 24.93
CA GLY A 82 -0.42 13.31 24.68
C GLY A 82 -0.90 13.09 23.24
N SER A 83 -1.11 11.83 22.86
CA SER A 83 -1.72 11.49 21.57
C SER A 83 -3.09 12.16 21.40
N GLY A 84 -3.33 12.78 20.24
CA GLY A 84 -4.59 13.47 19.97
C GLY A 84 -4.72 14.87 20.58
N SER A 85 -3.67 15.45 21.18
CA SER A 85 -3.68 16.81 21.73
C SER A 85 -3.73 17.94 20.68
N GLY A 86 -3.61 17.63 19.38
CA GLY A 86 -3.66 18.60 18.29
C GLY A 86 -2.31 18.97 17.65
N LYS A 87 -1.19 18.37 18.08
CA LYS A 87 0.19 18.67 17.59
C LYS A 87 0.33 18.70 16.07
N SER A 88 0.03 17.59 15.40
CA SER A 88 0.13 17.50 13.94
C SER A 88 -0.87 18.43 13.23
N SER A 89 -2.04 18.67 13.83
CA SER A 89 -3.01 19.64 13.30
C SER A 89 -2.47 21.06 13.36
N LEU A 90 -1.82 21.44 14.47
CA LEU A 90 -1.16 22.74 14.62
C LEU A 90 -0.04 22.90 13.60
N LEU A 91 0.85 21.91 13.44
CA LEU A 91 1.90 21.95 12.40
C LEU A 91 1.33 22.10 10.99
N ASN A 92 0.21 21.42 10.68
CA ASN A 92 -0.45 21.56 9.37
C ASN A 92 -1.08 22.94 9.15
N VAL A 93 -1.53 23.60 10.22
CA VAL A 93 -2.03 24.98 10.17
C VAL A 93 -0.87 25.95 9.96
N LEU A 94 0.23 25.78 10.70
CA LEU A 94 1.47 26.58 10.56
C LEU A 94 2.13 26.41 9.19
N ALA A 95 1.91 25.29 8.50
CA ALA A 95 2.42 25.04 7.15
C ALA A 95 1.42 25.43 6.03
N ASP A 96 0.25 26.01 6.37
CA ASP A 96 -0.86 26.28 5.44
C ASP A 96 -1.34 25.07 4.62
N ARG A 97 -1.14 23.86 5.16
CA ARG A 97 -1.58 22.58 4.55
C ARG A 97 -3.05 22.26 4.88
N ALA A 98 -3.64 22.94 5.88
CA ALA A 98 -4.98 22.69 6.41
C ALA A 98 -6.13 23.39 5.65
N ARG A 99 -6.15 23.36 4.30
CA ARG A 99 -7.25 23.95 3.49
C ARG A 99 -8.33 22.97 2.95
N PRO A 100 -8.88 21.99 3.70
CA PRO A 100 -10.11 21.34 3.27
C PRO A 100 -11.29 22.32 3.25
N LYS A 101 -12.22 22.16 2.29
CA LYS A 101 -13.55 22.81 2.32
C LYS A 101 -14.39 22.45 3.58
N GLU A 102 -13.94 21.45 4.35
CA GLU A 102 -14.61 20.89 5.53
C GLU A 102 -14.02 21.41 6.85
N MET A 103 -12.98 22.25 6.81
CA MET A 103 -12.21 22.72 7.97
C MET A 103 -12.16 24.24 7.97
N SER A 104 -12.55 24.87 9.07
CA SER A 104 -12.42 26.31 9.27
C SER A 104 -11.30 26.60 10.26
N VAL A 105 -10.36 27.44 9.84
CA VAL A 105 -9.31 28.02 10.68
C VAL A 105 -9.74 29.45 10.99
N ILE A 106 -9.80 29.79 12.28
CA ILE A 106 -10.03 31.15 12.78
C ILE A 106 -8.77 31.54 13.55
N GLY A 107 -8.28 32.77 13.40
CA GLY A 107 -7.04 33.25 14.03
C GLY A 107 -6.02 33.75 13.00
N ASP A 108 -5.02 34.50 13.49
CA ASP A 108 -4.01 35.14 12.67
C ASP A 108 -2.63 34.49 12.91
N ILE A 109 -1.85 34.33 11.84
CA ILE A 109 -0.49 33.80 11.89
C ILE A 109 0.44 34.79 11.19
N ILE A 110 1.41 35.30 11.95
CA ILE A 110 2.39 36.26 11.49
C ILE A 110 3.73 35.53 11.36
N TYR A 111 4.32 35.54 10.17
CA TYR A 111 5.62 34.94 9.85
C TYR A 111 6.63 36.06 9.62
N MET A 112 7.64 36.17 10.49
CA MET A 112 8.69 37.20 10.43
C MET A 112 8.15 38.63 10.22
N GLY A 113 7.09 38.99 10.95
CA GLY A 113 6.41 40.28 10.84
C GLY A 113 5.46 40.43 9.64
N ASN A 114 5.38 39.44 8.75
CA ASN A 114 4.47 39.42 7.59
C ASN A 114 3.29 38.45 7.80
N PRO A 115 2.04 38.86 7.53
CA PRO A 115 0.87 37.96 7.61
C PRO A 115 0.76 37.00 6.41
N ASN A 116 1.54 37.21 5.34
CA ASN A 116 1.48 36.41 4.13
C ASN A 116 2.50 35.28 4.14
N ILE A 117 2.02 34.03 4.20
CA ILE A 117 2.88 32.83 4.17
C ILE A 117 3.62 32.63 2.84
N ARG A 118 3.11 33.20 1.73
CA ARG A 118 3.66 32.97 0.37
C ARG A 118 5.05 33.57 0.13
N SER A 119 5.53 34.45 1.01
CA SER A 119 6.86 35.06 0.89
C SER A 119 7.95 34.28 1.62
N ILE A 120 7.62 33.22 2.36
CA ILE A 120 8.57 32.48 3.20
C ILE A 120 8.52 30.99 2.87
N ASP A 121 9.68 30.41 2.59
CA ASP A 121 9.83 28.99 2.31
C ASP A 121 9.89 28.20 3.62
N ILE A 122 8.84 27.41 3.88
CA ILE A 122 8.74 26.53 5.06
C ILE A 122 8.95 25.08 4.62
N ALA A 123 9.97 24.44 5.18
CA ALA A 123 10.21 23.02 4.99
C ALA A 123 9.35 22.20 5.95
N TYR A 124 8.70 21.13 5.45
CA TYR A 124 7.84 20.28 6.26
C TYR A 124 8.21 18.81 6.13
N LEU A 125 8.60 18.19 7.23
CA LEU A 125 8.87 16.75 7.33
C LEU A 125 7.60 16.03 7.81
N VAL A 126 7.04 15.19 6.93
CA VAL A 126 5.88 14.34 7.23
C VAL A 126 6.22 13.18 8.16
N GLN A 127 5.22 12.62 8.87
CA GLN A 127 5.41 11.49 9.80
C GLN A 127 5.95 10.21 9.13
N HIS A 128 5.50 9.89 7.90
CA HIS A 128 5.92 8.70 7.17
C HIS A 128 6.80 9.08 5.97
N ASP A 129 7.98 8.46 5.87
CA ASP A 129 8.94 8.74 4.79
C ASP A 129 8.48 8.13 3.45
N ILE A 130 7.98 8.97 2.54
CA ILE A 130 7.63 8.60 1.15
C ILE A 130 8.86 8.80 0.28
N LEU A 131 9.65 7.73 0.11
CA LEU A 131 10.93 7.78 -0.62
C LEU A 131 10.97 6.75 -1.77
N PRO A 132 11.73 7.00 -2.84
CA PRO A 132 11.90 6.05 -3.93
C PRO A 132 12.73 4.84 -3.47
N GLU A 133 12.12 3.64 -3.43
CA GLU A 133 12.73 2.43 -2.86
C GLU A 133 13.99 1.94 -3.60
N THR A 134 14.14 2.24 -4.90
CA THR A 134 15.20 1.69 -5.76
C THR A 134 16.45 2.56 -5.87
N LEU A 135 16.38 3.81 -5.42
CA LEU A 135 17.49 4.77 -5.46
C LEU A 135 18.35 4.69 -4.21
N THR A 136 19.61 5.10 -4.33
CA THR A 136 20.52 5.24 -3.18
C THR A 136 20.32 6.58 -2.47
N VAL A 137 20.76 6.68 -1.22
CA VAL A 137 20.69 7.93 -0.44
C VAL A 137 21.31 9.12 -1.19
N ARG A 138 22.54 8.98 -1.70
CA ARG A 138 23.24 10.03 -2.46
C ARG A 138 22.47 10.44 -3.70
N GLU A 139 22.00 9.48 -4.48
CA GLU A 139 21.21 9.74 -5.70
C GLU A 139 19.91 10.50 -5.38
N THR A 140 19.20 10.11 -4.33
CA THR A 140 17.96 10.79 -3.93
C THR A 140 18.23 12.24 -3.53
N LEU A 141 19.27 12.49 -2.72
CA LEU A 141 19.68 13.85 -2.34
C LEU A 141 20.13 14.67 -3.56
N ASP A 142 20.89 14.07 -4.47
CA ASP A 142 21.35 14.73 -5.70
C ASP A 142 20.17 15.12 -6.62
N TYR A 143 19.21 14.22 -6.84
CA TYR A 143 18.00 14.55 -7.60
C TYR A 143 17.15 15.61 -6.91
N SER A 144 17.00 15.55 -5.59
CA SER A 144 16.30 16.59 -4.83
C SER A 144 17.02 17.93 -4.90
N ALA A 145 18.35 17.95 -4.85
CA ALA A 145 19.16 19.16 -4.96
C ALA A 145 19.00 19.81 -6.34
N GLN A 146 18.97 18.99 -7.40
CA GLN A 146 18.72 19.45 -8.77
C GLN A 146 17.33 20.06 -8.95
N LEU A 147 16.32 19.62 -8.20
CA LEU A 147 14.96 20.15 -8.32
C LEU A 147 14.70 21.36 -7.42
N ARG A 148 15.31 21.41 -6.23
CA ARG A 148 15.04 22.46 -5.22
C ARG A 148 16.00 23.65 -5.28
N ARG A 149 17.23 23.47 -5.79
CA ARG A 149 18.20 24.57 -5.94
C ARG A 149 18.54 24.86 -7.40
N PRO A 150 18.67 26.13 -7.81
CA PRO A 150 19.18 26.53 -9.12
C PRO A 150 20.72 26.48 -9.15
N LEU A 151 21.33 25.36 -8.73
CA LEU A 151 22.77 25.14 -8.87
C LEU A 151 22.99 24.51 -10.25
N ASP A 152 23.56 25.27 -11.20
CA ASP A 152 23.92 24.78 -12.53
C ASP A 152 25.30 24.12 -12.54
N ASP A 153 26.18 24.50 -11.61
CA ASP A 153 27.49 23.88 -11.44
C ASP A 153 27.38 22.52 -10.72
N ALA A 154 27.85 21.47 -11.40
CA ALA A 154 27.84 20.10 -10.90
C ALA A 154 28.80 19.92 -9.71
N ASP A 155 29.93 20.63 -9.71
CA ASP A 155 30.94 20.52 -8.66
C ASP A 155 30.42 21.18 -7.38
N ALA A 156 29.86 22.38 -7.46
CA ALA A 156 29.18 23.03 -6.33
C ALA A 156 28.04 22.17 -5.76
N ARG A 157 27.26 21.50 -6.62
CA ARG A 157 26.18 20.60 -6.18
C ARG A 157 26.73 19.39 -5.44
N GLU A 158 27.79 18.76 -5.96
CA GLU A 158 28.42 17.63 -5.30
C GLU A 158 28.98 18.04 -3.94
N VAL A 159 29.59 19.22 -3.82
CA VAL A 159 30.06 19.77 -2.54
C VAL A 159 28.88 19.95 -1.56
N VAL A 160 27.74 20.48 -2.00
CA VAL A 160 26.55 20.62 -1.16
C VAL A 160 26.02 19.25 -0.71
N VAL A 161 25.82 18.31 -1.64
CA VAL A 161 25.32 16.96 -1.32
C VAL A 161 26.30 16.22 -0.40
N GLN A 162 27.59 16.33 -0.65
CA GLN A 162 28.64 15.73 0.18
C GLN A 162 28.67 16.36 1.58
N SER A 163 28.52 17.68 1.67
CA SER A 163 28.43 18.38 2.96
C SER A 163 27.18 17.97 3.75
N LEU A 164 26.03 17.78 3.08
CA LEU A 164 24.81 17.27 3.70
C LEU A 164 24.97 15.81 4.14
N LEU A 165 25.58 14.95 3.32
CA LEU A 165 25.88 13.57 3.69
C LEU A 165 26.79 13.49 4.92
N GLN A 166 27.75 14.42 5.06
CA GLN A 166 28.61 14.52 6.25
C GLN A 166 27.83 15.04 7.46
N ARG A 167 27.12 16.17 7.34
CA ARG A 167 26.30 16.76 8.41
C ARG A 167 25.23 15.80 8.94
N LEU A 168 24.62 15.02 8.06
CA LEU A 168 23.58 14.05 8.42
C LEU A 168 24.15 12.68 8.82
N HIS A 169 25.47 12.51 8.87
CA HIS A 169 26.14 11.23 9.15
C HIS A 169 25.65 10.08 8.24
N LEU A 170 25.43 10.37 6.96
CA LEU A 170 24.97 9.43 5.93
C LEU A 170 26.09 9.01 4.96
N ALA A 171 27.34 9.40 5.22
CA ALA A 171 28.47 9.09 4.34
C ALA A 171 28.67 7.58 4.13
N ALA A 172 28.49 6.75 5.17
CA ALA A 172 28.66 5.30 5.09
C ALA A 172 27.56 4.61 4.25
N CYS A 173 26.31 5.11 4.33
CA CYS A 173 25.17 4.56 3.60
C CYS A 173 24.85 5.32 2.29
N ALA A 174 25.72 6.25 1.88
CA ALA A 174 25.49 7.13 0.73
C ALA A 174 25.14 6.34 -0.55
N ASN A 175 25.78 5.19 -0.77
CA ASN A 175 25.57 4.33 -1.94
C ASN A 175 24.64 3.13 -1.67
N THR A 176 24.01 3.08 -0.50
CA THR A 176 23.03 2.05 -0.13
C THR A 176 21.65 2.44 -0.62
N ARG A 177 20.87 1.48 -1.15
CA ARG A 177 19.49 1.71 -1.60
C ARG A 177 18.58 2.00 -0.42
N LEU A 178 17.65 2.94 -0.57
CA LEU A 178 16.71 3.30 0.50
C LEU A 178 15.82 2.12 0.90
N GLY A 179 15.29 1.36 -0.07
CA GLY A 179 14.40 0.22 0.18
C GLY A 179 13.02 0.63 0.72
N GLY A 180 12.18 -0.37 0.95
CA GLY A 180 10.80 -0.24 1.43
C GLY A 180 10.30 -1.55 2.03
N GLU A 181 8.99 -1.70 2.21
CA GLU A 181 8.40 -2.90 2.85
C GLU A 181 8.71 -4.19 2.08
N GLN A 182 8.71 -4.12 0.74
CA GLN A 182 8.97 -5.29 -0.12
C GLN A 182 10.45 -5.50 -0.46
N ARG A 183 11.30 -4.49 -0.24
CA ARG A 183 12.72 -4.48 -0.63
C ARG A 183 13.59 -4.00 0.53
N LYS A 184 14.44 -4.87 1.07
CA LYS A 184 15.44 -4.48 2.08
C LYS A 184 16.36 -3.38 1.54
N GLY A 185 16.63 -2.37 2.37
CA GLY A 185 17.49 -1.22 2.06
C GLY A 185 18.09 -0.59 3.31
N CYS A 186 18.14 0.74 3.37
CA CYS A 186 18.62 1.51 4.51
C CYS A 186 17.77 1.26 5.75
N SER A 187 18.38 1.44 6.92
CA SER A 187 17.66 1.43 8.20
C SER A 187 16.62 2.56 8.26
N GLY A 188 15.62 2.43 9.13
CA GLY A 188 14.60 3.49 9.34
C GLY A 188 15.23 4.83 9.72
N GLY A 189 16.27 4.79 10.56
CA GLY A 189 17.05 5.96 10.96
C GLY A 189 17.76 6.67 9.82
N GLU A 190 18.45 5.91 8.97
CA GLU A 190 19.10 6.46 7.79
C GLU A 190 18.08 7.03 6.79
N ARG A 191 16.93 6.38 6.62
CA ARG A 191 15.83 6.89 5.78
C ARG A 191 15.27 8.20 6.32
N ARG A 192 15.09 8.30 7.64
CA ARG A 192 14.60 9.52 8.30
C ARG A 192 15.58 10.68 8.14
N ARG A 193 16.87 10.44 8.35
CA ARG A 193 17.92 11.44 8.10
C ARG A 193 17.99 11.84 6.63
N ALA A 194 17.83 10.90 5.70
CA ALA A 194 17.75 11.22 4.27
C ALA A 194 16.53 12.10 3.95
N SER A 195 15.37 11.83 4.57
CA SER A 195 14.15 12.64 4.46
C SER A 195 14.36 14.08 4.98
N ILE A 196 15.04 14.25 6.12
CA ILE A 196 15.47 15.56 6.62
C ILE A 196 16.40 16.24 5.60
N GLY A 197 17.37 15.51 5.04
CA GLY A 197 18.28 16.04 4.02
C GLY A 197 17.59 16.54 2.76
N ILE A 198 16.50 15.90 2.33
CA ILE A 198 15.66 16.37 1.22
C ILE A 198 15.03 17.73 1.55
N GLN A 199 14.59 17.93 2.79
CA GLN A 199 13.97 19.18 3.24
C GLN A 199 14.98 20.30 3.49
N LEU A 200 16.23 19.98 3.84
CA LEU A 200 17.29 20.99 3.98
C LEU A 200 17.79 21.54 2.64
N LEU A 201 17.47 20.88 1.54
CA LEU A 201 17.85 21.34 0.19
C LEU A 201 16.99 22.49 -0.33
N SER A 202 15.89 22.87 0.35
CA SER A 202 15.02 23.98 -0.08
C SER A 202 15.42 25.37 0.48
N ASP A 203 16.60 25.51 1.12
CA ASP A 203 17.03 26.79 1.71
C ASP A 203 16.00 27.44 2.66
N ALA A 204 15.15 26.62 3.26
CA ALA A 204 14.11 27.08 4.18
C ALA A 204 14.74 27.64 5.46
N GLU A 205 14.20 28.76 5.95
CA GLU A 205 14.58 29.35 7.24
C GLU A 205 13.82 28.70 8.42
N ILE A 206 12.76 27.96 8.10
CA ILE A 206 11.87 27.29 9.05
C ILE A 206 11.72 25.82 8.66
N LEU A 207 12.01 24.92 9.60
CA LEU A 207 11.83 23.48 9.45
C LEU A 207 10.80 22.97 10.46
N LEU A 208 9.64 22.54 9.95
CA LEU A 208 8.58 21.91 10.71
C LEU A 208 8.71 20.38 10.62
N CYS A 209 8.91 19.70 11.74
CA CYS A 209 9.00 18.24 11.76
C CYS A 209 7.84 17.61 12.53
N ASP A 210 7.00 16.83 11.84
CA ASP A 210 5.97 16.04 12.49
C ASP A 210 6.53 14.68 12.92
N GLU A 211 6.71 14.52 14.23
CA GLU A 211 7.22 13.31 14.88
C GLU A 211 8.52 12.75 14.25
N PRO A 212 9.64 13.51 14.26
CA PRO A 212 10.89 13.10 13.64
C PRO A 212 11.48 11.80 14.23
N THR A 213 11.14 11.46 15.47
CA THR A 213 11.69 10.32 16.22
C THR A 213 10.83 9.06 16.17
N THR A 214 9.63 9.10 15.58
CA THR A 214 8.71 7.95 15.56
C THR A 214 9.27 6.81 14.71
N GLY A 215 9.27 5.59 15.26
CA GLY A 215 9.79 4.40 14.59
C GLY A 215 11.32 4.29 14.57
N LEU A 216 12.03 5.16 15.29
CA LEU A 216 13.48 5.10 15.47
C LEU A 216 13.86 4.54 16.83
N ASP A 217 15.02 3.90 16.90
CA ASP A 217 15.66 3.52 18.15
C ASP A 217 16.20 4.75 18.88
N ALA A 218 16.40 4.64 20.20
CA ALA A 218 16.90 5.71 21.08
C ALA A 218 18.11 6.45 20.53
N THR A 219 19.11 5.69 20.07
CA THR A 219 20.42 6.22 19.71
C THR A 219 20.34 6.99 18.41
N THR A 220 19.63 6.42 17.42
CA THR A 220 19.37 7.11 16.16
C THR A 220 18.45 8.31 16.35
N ALA A 221 17.42 8.21 17.20
CA ALA A 221 16.55 9.34 17.53
C ALA A 221 17.36 10.50 18.16
N LEU A 222 18.28 10.21 19.08
CA LEU A 222 19.16 11.21 19.69
C LEU A 222 20.07 11.85 18.63
N GLN A 223 20.64 11.06 17.72
CA GLN A 223 21.42 11.60 16.59
C GLN A 223 20.60 12.55 15.73
N VAL A 224 19.33 12.21 15.43
CA VAL A 224 18.43 13.08 14.67
C VAL A 224 18.19 14.41 15.41
N ILE A 225 17.92 14.37 16.72
CA ILE A 225 17.71 15.61 17.50
C ILE A 225 18.99 16.43 17.63
N LYS A 226 20.17 15.80 17.81
CA LYS A 226 21.46 16.50 17.81
C LYS A 226 21.69 17.23 16.48
N ILE A 227 21.43 16.57 15.35
CA ILE A 227 21.49 17.19 14.02
C ILE A 227 20.52 18.39 13.93
N LEU A 228 19.28 18.24 14.40
CA LEU A 228 18.30 19.33 14.40
C LEU A 228 18.72 20.52 15.29
N ASN A 229 19.35 20.24 16.44
CA ASN A 229 19.91 21.26 17.32
C ASN A 229 21.10 21.98 16.67
N GLU A 230 22.04 21.24 16.06
CA GLU A 230 23.15 21.82 15.30
C GLU A 230 22.65 22.71 14.15
N LEU A 231 21.57 22.30 13.48
CA LEU A 231 20.94 23.13 12.45
C LEU A 231 20.31 24.39 13.05
N ALA A 232 19.68 24.30 14.22
CA ALA A 232 19.10 25.43 14.90
C ALA A 232 20.15 26.46 15.34
N GLN A 233 21.26 26.00 15.92
CA GLN A 233 22.42 26.82 16.29
C GLN A 233 23.05 27.53 15.10
N ASN A 234 22.93 26.97 13.88
CA ASN A 234 23.36 27.60 12.64
C ASN A 234 22.34 28.61 12.07
N GLY A 235 21.30 28.97 12.83
CA GLY A 235 20.31 30.01 12.49
C GLY A 235 18.98 29.50 11.93
N LEU A 236 18.78 28.18 11.79
CA LEU A 236 17.52 27.60 11.32
C LEU A 236 16.47 27.59 12.44
N THR A 237 15.22 27.96 12.16
CA THR A 237 14.15 27.80 13.16
C THR A 237 13.55 26.41 13.05
N VAL A 238 13.74 25.57 14.06
CA VAL A 238 13.28 24.16 14.00
C VAL A 238 12.15 23.94 15.00
N ILE A 239 10.98 23.56 14.50
CA ILE A 239 9.81 23.25 15.32
C ILE A 239 9.49 21.78 15.13
N ILE A 240 9.49 21.03 16.23
CA ILE A 240 9.27 19.58 16.19
C ILE A 240 8.07 19.20 17.06
N SER A 241 7.23 18.29 16.59
CA SER A 241 6.29 17.59 17.47
C SER A 241 6.98 16.31 17.98
N ILE A 242 7.04 16.11 19.30
CA ILE A 242 7.57 14.88 19.89
C ILE A 242 6.59 14.36 20.94
N HIS A 243 6.44 13.05 20.98
CA HIS A 243 5.59 12.38 21.97
C HIS A 243 6.30 12.23 23.32
N ALA A 244 7.43 11.53 23.36
CA ALA A 244 8.22 11.30 24.57
C ALA A 244 9.72 11.35 24.25
N PRO A 245 10.41 12.49 24.49
CA PRO A 245 11.84 12.57 24.26
C PRO A 245 12.61 11.90 25.41
N ARG A 246 13.81 11.38 25.12
CA ARG A 246 14.73 10.80 26.12
C ARG A 246 15.31 11.87 27.05
N SER A 247 15.82 11.49 28.22
CA SER A 247 16.49 12.42 29.16
C SER A 247 17.59 13.25 28.49
N ASP A 248 18.39 12.65 27.62
CA ASP A 248 19.50 13.33 26.95
C ASP A 248 19.02 14.36 25.92
N MET A 249 17.83 14.16 25.35
CA MET A 249 17.24 15.09 24.38
C MET A 249 16.71 16.35 25.06
N TRP A 250 16.33 16.27 26.34
CA TRP A 250 15.79 17.43 27.08
C TRP A 250 16.74 18.62 27.04
N GLN A 251 18.04 18.38 27.19
CA GLN A 251 19.06 19.43 27.20
C GLN A 251 19.25 20.10 25.84
N LEU A 252 18.80 19.46 24.75
CA LEU A 252 18.93 19.99 23.39
C LEU A 252 17.80 20.95 23.03
N PHE A 253 16.71 21.02 23.80
CA PHE A 253 15.58 21.91 23.52
C PHE A 253 15.77 23.27 24.19
N ASP A 254 15.60 24.34 23.42
CA ASP A 254 15.63 25.72 23.94
C ASP A 254 14.25 26.13 24.48
N HIS A 255 13.21 25.80 23.71
CA HIS A 255 11.83 26.19 23.95
C HIS A 255 10.88 24.99 23.96
N ILE A 256 9.83 25.09 24.78
CA ILE A 256 8.83 24.03 24.95
C ILE A 256 7.43 24.62 24.86
N ALA A 257 6.59 23.96 24.07
CA ALA A 257 5.15 24.20 24.01
C ALA A 257 4.40 22.92 24.42
N LEU A 258 3.65 22.96 25.52
CA LEU A 258 2.88 21.83 26.04
C LEU A 258 1.41 21.99 25.65
N LEU A 259 0.89 21.03 24.86
CA LEU A 259 -0.50 21.01 24.42
C LEU A 259 -1.29 19.84 25.03
N SER A 260 -2.53 20.12 25.45
CA SER A 260 -3.52 19.11 25.83
C SER A 260 -4.92 19.47 25.33
N ARG A 261 -5.63 18.50 24.76
CA ARG A 261 -6.98 18.64 24.18
C ARG A 261 -7.18 19.89 23.29
N GLY A 262 -6.16 20.27 22.52
CA GLY A 262 -6.23 21.42 21.61
C GLY A 262 -5.97 22.78 22.25
N SER A 263 -5.63 22.84 23.54
CA SER A 263 -5.26 24.07 24.24
C SER A 263 -3.81 24.02 24.75
N VAL A 264 -3.22 25.21 24.95
CA VAL A 264 -1.85 25.37 25.46
C VAL A 264 -1.87 25.40 26.99
N LEU A 265 -1.00 24.60 27.61
CA LEU A 265 -0.78 24.59 29.06
C LEU A 265 0.46 25.39 29.47
N TYR A 266 1.44 25.46 28.59
CA TYR A 266 2.70 26.18 28.79
C TYR A 266 3.37 26.45 27.46
N SER A 267 3.96 27.63 27.29
CA SER A 267 4.81 27.98 26.14
C SER A 267 5.93 28.91 26.61
N GLY A 268 7.19 28.48 26.54
CA GLY A 268 8.31 29.28 27.05
C GLY A 268 9.67 28.60 26.97
N LEU A 269 10.65 29.14 27.70
CA LEU A 269 12.00 28.57 27.82
C LEU A 269 11.96 27.26 28.62
N ARG A 270 12.78 26.28 28.22
CA ARG A 270 12.90 25.00 28.93
C ARG A 270 13.19 25.16 30.43
N GLU A 271 14.03 26.11 30.81
CA GLU A 271 14.48 26.29 32.21
C GLU A 271 13.38 26.79 33.13
N GLU A 272 12.41 27.52 32.58
CA GLU A 272 11.28 28.05 33.34
C GLU A 272 10.12 27.05 33.48
N SER A 273 10.13 25.94 32.73
CA SER A 273 9.00 25.01 32.69
C SER A 273 8.79 24.31 34.04
N ILE A 274 9.85 23.74 34.63
CA ILE A 274 9.74 23.02 35.91
C ILE A 274 9.42 23.95 37.09
N PRO A 275 10.08 25.12 37.24
CA PRO A 275 9.68 26.10 38.27
C PRO A 275 8.24 26.61 38.10
N TYR A 276 7.71 26.68 36.88
CA TYR A 276 6.30 27.03 36.64
C TYR A 276 5.35 25.98 37.22
N PHE A 277 5.53 24.70 36.89
CA PHE A 277 4.65 23.64 37.42
C PHE A 277 4.81 23.43 38.92
N HIS A 278 5.99 23.68 39.47
CA HIS A 278 6.21 23.70 40.92
C HIS A 278 5.37 24.79 41.60
N ARG A 279 5.28 25.99 41.02
CA ARG A 279 4.38 27.06 41.52
C ARG A 279 2.90 26.70 41.39
N CYS A 280 2.53 25.87 40.43
CA CYS A 280 1.18 25.33 40.27
C CYS A 280 0.87 24.16 41.22
N GLY A 281 1.79 23.78 42.12
CA GLY A 281 1.59 22.73 43.12
C GLY A 281 2.00 21.31 42.69
N TYR A 282 2.78 21.18 41.60
CA TYR A 282 3.25 19.89 41.10
C TYR A 282 4.79 19.78 41.21
N GLU A 283 5.26 18.84 42.02
CA GLU A 283 6.70 18.56 42.20
C GLU A 283 7.17 17.39 41.33
N MET A 284 8.43 17.43 40.88
CA MET A 284 9.03 16.40 40.04
C MET A 284 9.75 15.34 40.91
N PRO A 285 9.43 14.04 40.77
CA PRO A 285 10.13 12.97 41.49
C PRO A 285 11.59 12.78 41.05
N SER A 286 12.42 12.18 41.90
CA SER A 286 13.83 11.84 41.58
C SER A 286 13.94 10.73 40.52
N PHE A 287 15.01 10.78 39.70
CA PHE A 287 15.28 9.84 38.59
C PHE A 287 14.19 9.79 37.50
N VAL A 288 13.40 10.86 37.36
CA VAL A 288 12.38 11.01 36.31
C VAL A 288 12.82 12.04 35.28
N ASN A 289 12.56 11.74 34.01
CA ASN A 289 12.82 12.65 32.91
C ASN A 289 11.84 13.86 32.97
N PRO A 290 12.33 15.11 32.94
CA PRO A 290 11.48 16.30 32.95
C PRO A 290 10.42 16.32 31.83
N ALA A 291 10.77 15.90 30.61
CA ALA A 291 9.83 15.91 29.50
C ALA A 291 8.68 14.91 29.69
N GLU A 292 9.01 13.72 30.19
CA GLU A 292 8.05 12.68 30.52
C GLU A 292 7.07 13.17 31.60
N TYR A 293 7.61 13.83 32.62
CA TYR A 293 6.81 14.43 33.68
C TYR A 293 5.80 15.46 33.13
N LEU A 294 6.21 16.33 32.21
CA LEU A 294 5.30 17.31 31.58
C LEU A 294 4.19 16.64 30.75
N VAL A 295 4.53 15.59 30.00
CA VAL A 295 3.56 14.85 29.18
C VAL A 295 2.55 14.11 30.08
N ASP A 296 3.01 13.51 31.18
CA ASP A 296 2.16 12.84 32.17
C ASP A 296 1.18 13.82 32.86
N LEU A 297 1.61 15.07 33.11
CA LEU A 297 0.73 16.14 33.60
C LEU A 297 -0.32 16.56 32.57
N ALA A 298 0.05 16.59 31.28
CA ALA A 298 -0.83 16.93 30.17
C ALA A 298 -1.76 15.78 29.73
N ALA A 299 -1.50 14.55 30.16
CA ALA A 299 -2.27 13.37 29.76
C ALA A 299 -3.66 13.31 30.42
N THR A 300 -4.61 12.66 29.74
CA THR A 300 -5.94 12.34 30.28
C THR A 300 -6.10 10.85 30.44
N ASP A 301 -6.52 10.40 31.62
CA ASP A 301 -6.82 9.00 31.87
C ASP A 301 -8.28 8.72 31.55
N THR A 302 -8.54 7.92 30.51
CA THR A 302 -9.90 7.57 30.06
C THR A 302 -10.31 6.15 30.45
N ARG A 303 -9.55 5.46 31.32
CA ARG A 303 -9.83 4.07 31.70
C ARG A 303 -11.09 3.94 32.57
N THR A 304 -11.32 4.90 33.47
CA THR A 304 -12.52 4.97 34.32
C THR A 304 -13.11 6.37 34.29
N SER A 305 -14.42 6.49 34.53
CA SER A 305 -15.12 7.77 34.58
C SER A 305 -14.57 8.71 35.67
N GLN A 306 -14.15 8.14 36.80
CA GLN A 306 -13.54 8.91 37.90
C GLN A 306 -12.17 9.48 37.49
N CYS A 307 -11.28 8.66 36.94
CA CYS A 307 -9.96 9.13 36.49
C CYS A 307 -10.08 10.13 35.32
N GLU A 308 -11.11 10.00 34.47
CA GLU A 308 -11.42 10.98 33.43
C GLU A 308 -11.78 12.33 34.06
N HIS A 309 -12.67 12.34 35.06
CA HIS A 309 -13.06 13.55 35.76
C HIS A 309 -11.88 14.24 36.45
N ASP A 310 -11.08 13.49 37.23
CA ASP A 310 -9.94 14.02 37.96
C ASP A 310 -8.88 14.61 37.02
N SER A 311 -8.60 13.92 35.90
CA SER A 311 -7.64 14.41 34.90
C SER A 311 -8.16 15.62 34.13
N THR A 312 -9.47 15.73 33.88
CA THR A 312 -10.05 16.93 33.26
C THR A 312 -10.02 18.16 34.18
N ALA A 313 -10.35 17.99 35.46
CA ALA A 313 -10.30 19.08 36.44
C ALA A 313 -8.87 19.64 36.59
N ARG A 314 -7.86 18.76 36.59
CA ARG A 314 -6.45 19.15 36.57
C ARG A 314 -6.10 20.01 35.35
N LEU A 315 -6.56 19.62 34.16
CA LEU A 315 -6.25 20.33 32.92
C LEU A 315 -6.95 21.69 32.83
N GLU A 316 -8.19 21.81 33.30
CA GLU A 316 -8.91 23.09 33.35
C GLU A 316 -8.24 24.09 34.30
N TYR A 317 -7.74 23.60 35.44
CA TYR A 317 -6.93 24.40 36.36
C TYR A 317 -5.64 24.92 35.70
N LEU A 318 -4.89 24.05 35.01
CA LEU A 318 -3.66 24.46 34.32
C LEU A 318 -3.94 25.42 33.15
N LYS A 319 -5.00 25.17 32.37
CA LYS A 319 -5.43 26.04 31.26
C LYS A 319 -5.78 27.45 31.73
N SER A 320 -6.60 27.57 32.78
CA SER A 320 -7.00 28.87 33.32
C SER A 320 -5.83 29.64 33.93
N THR A 321 -4.90 28.93 34.58
CA THR A 321 -3.67 29.50 35.15
C THR A 321 -2.71 30.00 34.06
N TRP A 322 -2.60 29.30 32.93
CA TRP A 322 -1.79 29.76 31.80
C TRP A 322 -2.40 30.99 31.12
N ALA A 323 -3.72 30.96 30.87
CA ALA A 323 -4.44 32.06 30.24
C ALA A 323 -4.25 33.38 31.02
N SER A 324 -4.37 33.36 32.36
CA SER A 324 -4.18 34.57 33.18
C SER A 324 -2.75 35.15 33.11
N LYS A 325 -1.73 34.28 32.96
CA LYS A 325 -0.33 34.70 32.79
C LYS A 325 -0.11 35.35 31.41
N GLN A 326 -0.76 34.83 30.37
CA GLN A 326 -0.67 35.37 29.01
C GLN A 326 -1.28 36.77 28.88
N PHE A 327 -2.34 37.08 29.63
CA PHE A 327 -2.91 38.43 29.72
C PHE A 327 -2.07 39.42 30.54
N SER A 328 -1.16 38.94 31.39
CA SER A 328 -0.35 39.78 32.30
C SER A 328 0.93 40.33 31.63
N HIS A 329 1.47 39.62 30.62
CA HIS A 329 2.48 40.16 29.71
C HIS A 329 1.76 40.85 28.54
N GLN A 330 1.58 42.17 28.60
CA GLN A 330 1.31 42.94 27.39
C GLN A 330 2.39 42.62 26.34
N PRO A 331 2.05 42.51 25.04
CA PRO A 331 3.07 42.52 24.02
C PRO A 331 3.82 43.84 24.16
N GLU A 332 5.11 43.78 24.47
CA GLU A 332 5.99 44.92 24.23
C GLU A 332 5.72 45.35 22.79
N LYS A 333 5.25 46.59 22.62
CA LYS A 333 4.99 47.16 21.30
C LYS A 333 6.25 46.97 20.46
N LEU A 334 6.18 46.11 19.45
CA LEU A 334 7.23 46.00 18.46
C LEU A 334 7.54 47.42 17.93
N PRO A 335 8.82 47.80 17.80
CA PRO A 335 9.17 49.04 17.15
C PRO A 335 8.55 49.04 15.75
N THR A 336 7.83 50.11 15.44
CA THR A 336 7.32 50.39 14.10
C THR A 336 8.49 50.33 13.13
N TYR A 337 8.59 49.25 12.34
CA TYR A 337 9.58 49.13 11.28
C TYR A 337 9.35 50.28 10.29
N THR A 338 10.21 51.30 10.37
CA THR A 338 10.36 52.29 9.32
C THR A 338 11.22 51.66 8.23
N THR A 339 10.59 51.39 7.09
CA THR A 339 11.18 50.86 5.86
C THR A 339 12.15 51.87 5.24
N SER A 340 13.33 52.08 5.85
CA SER A 340 14.34 52.96 5.25
C SER A 340 15.82 52.59 5.45
N ALA A 341 16.16 51.39 5.94
CA ALA A 341 17.58 51.03 6.14
C ALA A 341 17.97 49.56 5.87
N LEU A 342 17.28 48.85 4.96
CA LEU A 342 17.66 47.51 4.47
C LEU A 342 17.95 47.56 2.97
N SER A 343 18.97 48.32 2.58
CA SER A 343 19.56 48.30 1.23
C SER A 343 20.85 47.48 1.15
N GLY A 344 20.97 46.44 2.00
CA GLY A 344 22.12 45.53 2.04
C GLY A 344 21.80 44.06 2.37
N ALA A 345 20.55 43.73 2.69
CA ALA A 345 20.13 42.32 2.74
C ALA A 345 19.84 41.89 1.30
N SER A 346 20.58 40.88 0.83
CA SER A 346 20.28 40.19 -0.43
C SER A 346 18.79 39.86 -0.41
N GLU A 347 18.02 40.37 -1.39
CA GLU A 347 16.63 39.98 -1.59
C GLU A 347 16.59 38.45 -1.60
N CYS A 348 16.03 37.84 -0.54
CA CYS A 348 15.65 36.43 -0.56
C CYS A 348 14.57 36.29 -1.63
N ASN A 349 15.01 36.13 -2.87
CA ASN A 349 14.13 35.74 -3.95
C ASN A 349 13.52 34.40 -3.53
N PRO A 350 12.18 34.30 -3.41
CA PRO A 350 11.53 33.03 -3.09
C PRO A 350 12.06 31.99 -4.07
N SER A 351 12.33 30.78 -3.58
CA SER A 351 12.90 29.70 -4.40
C SER A 351 12.11 29.59 -5.71
N GLN A 352 12.71 30.08 -6.81
CA GLN A 352 12.00 30.09 -8.08
C GLN A 352 11.75 28.63 -8.46
N PRO A 353 10.51 28.24 -8.79
CA PRO A 353 10.22 26.86 -9.15
C PRO A 353 11.13 26.45 -10.31
N PRO A 354 11.66 25.21 -10.31
CA PRO A 354 12.60 24.78 -11.34
C PRO A 354 11.98 24.99 -12.72
N THR A 355 12.78 25.43 -13.68
CA THR A 355 12.32 25.53 -15.07
C THR A 355 11.85 24.15 -15.53
N LEU A 356 10.77 24.11 -16.30
CA LEU A 356 10.17 22.86 -16.74
C LEU A 356 11.16 21.96 -17.48
N MET A 357 12.11 22.52 -18.24
CA MET A 357 13.16 21.74 -18.92
C MET A 357 14.14 21.08 -17.95
N ARG A 358 14.55 21.79 -16.89
CA ARG A 358 15.38 21.23 -15.82
C ARG A 358 14.62 20.13 -15.10
N GLU A 359 13.38 20.39 -14.70
CA GLU A 359 12.50 19.41 -14.07
C GLU A 359 12.39 18.13 -14.94
N LEU A 360 12.14 18.29 -16.25
CA LEU A 360 12.04 17.18 -17.18
C LEU A 360 13.33 16.35 -17.26
N CYS A 361 14.48 17.00 -17.41
CA CYS A 361 15.77 16.31 -17.54
C CYS A 361 16.07 15.48 -16.29
N VAL A 362 15.94 16.10 -15.12
CA VAL A 362 16.24 15.50 -13.81
C VAL A 362 15.30 14.34 -13.51
N LEU A 363 13.99 14.55 -13.66
CA LEU A 363 12.99 13.51 -13.43
C LEU A 363 13.15 12.36 -14.43
N THR A 364 13.53 12.64 -15.68
CA THR A 364 13.78 11.60 -16.70
C THR A 364 14.95 10.72 -16.29
N ALA A 365 16.08 11.33 -15.90
CA ALA A 365 17.25 10.58 -15.45
C ALA A 365 16.94 9.73 -14.20
N ARG A 366 16.20 10.31 -13.24
CA ARG A 366 15.73 9.62 -12.03
C ARG A 366 14.88 8.41 -12.36
N ASN A 367 13.81 8.63 -13.12
CA ASN A 367 12.84 7.59 -13.45
C ASN A 367 13.49 6.47 -14.29
N MET A 368 14.35 6.81 -15.24
CA MET A 368 15.12 5.83 -16.04
C MET A 368 15.91 4.87 -15.14
N LYS A 369 16.60 5.42 -14.15
CA LYS A 369 17.39 4.64 -13.19
C LYS A 369 16.51 3.77 -12.28
N MET A 370 15.35 4.30 -11.86
CA MET A 370 14.38 3.55 -11.07
C MET A 370 13.85 2.33 -11.83
N PHE A 371 13.51 2.48 -13.12
CA PHE A 371 12.99 1.40 -13.94
C PHE A 371 14.05 0.33 -14.26
N ILE A 372 15.28 0.73 -14.58
CA ILE A 372 16.39 -0.22 -14.82
C ILE A 372 16.66 -1.07 -13.56
N ARG A 373 16.51 -0.48 -12.37
CA ARG A 373 16.70 -1.19 -11.08
C ARG A 373 15.49 -2.00 -10.63
N ASP A 374 14.43 -2.07 -11.43
CA ASP A 374 13.30 -2.98 -11.22
C ASP A 374 13.19 -4.06 -12.31
N PRO A 375 14.12 -5.03 -12.34
CA PRO A 375 14.16 -6.03 -13.41
C PRO A 375 12.94 -6.96 -13.40
N LYS A 376 12.25 -7.12 -12.26
CA LYS A 376 11.06 -7.99 -12.18
C LYS A 376 9.86 -7.37 -12.89
N ALA A 377 9.64 -6.07 -12.70
CA ALA A 377 8.61 -5.35 -13.42
C ALA A 377 8.92 -5.33 -14.93
N LEU A 378 10.16 -5.01 -15.30
CA LEU A 378 10.58 -4.96 -16.70
C LEU A 378 10.45 -6.32 -17.39
N ALA A 379 10.97 -7.39 -16.77
CA ALA A 379 10.86 -8.75 -17.28
C ALA A 379 9.40 -9.21 -17.41
N GLY A 380 8.50 -8.78 -16.51
CA GLY A 380 7.08 -9.06 -16.62
C GLY A 380 6.43 -8.42 -17.86
N ALA A 381 6.74 -7.15 -18.14
CA ALA A 381 6.20 -6.46 -19.32
C ALA A 381 6.72 -7.06 -20.63
N TRP A 382 8.03 -7.24 -20.74
CA TRP A 382 8.66 -7.88 -21.89
C TRP A 382 8.17 -9.32 -22.07
N GLY A 383 8.18 -10.11 -20.99
CA GLY A 383 7.73 -11.50 -21.02
C GLY A 383 6.28 -11.64 -21.46
N GLY A 384 5.38 -10.76 -20.98
CA GLY A 384 3.98 -10.75 -21.41
C GLY A 384 3.83 -10.44 -22.90
N ALA A 385 4.52 -9.41 -23.41
CA ALA A 385 4.43 -9.01 -24.82
C ALA A 385 5.04 -10.06 -25.75
N LEU A 386 6.22 -10.61 -25.42
CA LEU A 386 6.84 -11.68 -26.22
C LEU A 386 6.02 -12.97 -26.20
N ALA A 387 5.50 -13.38 -25.04
CA ALA A 387 4.64 -14.56 -24.96
C ALA A 387 3.40 -14.40 -25.85
N MET A 388 2.78 -13.21 -25.84
CA MET A 388 1.64 -12.93 -26.70
C MET A 388 2.03 -12.90 -28.19
N ALA A 389 3.18 -12.32 -28.56
CA ALA A 389 3.68 -12.30 -29.93
C ALA A 389 3.91 -13.72 -30.47
N VAL A 390 4.60 -14.57 -29.69
CA VAL A 390 4.94 -15.94 -30.09
C VAL A 390 3.70 -16.81 -30.21
N VAL A 391 2.84 -16.83 -29.18
CA VAL A 391 1.68 -17.73 -29.19
C VAL A 391 0.65 -17.27 -30.23
N ASN A 392 0.31 -15.98 -30.28
CA ASN A 392 -0.63 -15.50 -31.29
C ASN A 392 -0.03 -15.61 -32.69
N GLY A 393 1.26 -15.34 -32.87
CA GLY A 393 1.94 -15.58 -34.16
C GLY A 393 1.86 -17.04 -34.58
N TRP A 394 2.01 -17.98 -33.63
CA TRP A 394 1.90 -19.42 -33.91
C TRP A 394 0.46 -19.83 -34.28
N VAL A 395 -0.56 -19.18 -33.71
CA VAL A 395 -1.96 -19.40 -34.11
C VAL A 395 -2.20 -19.03 -35.57
N PHE A 396 -1.58 -17.96 -36.06
CA PHE A 396 -1.71 -17.49 -37.45
C PHE A 396 -0.54 -17.91 -38.34
N MET A 397 0.13 -19.03 -38.02
CA MET A 397 1.35 -19.41 -38.73
C MET A 397 1.07 -19.73 -40.20
N ASN A 398 1.72 -18.99 -41.11
CA ASN A 398 1.61 -19.15 -42.57
C ASN A 398 0.16 -19.29 -43.07
N MET A 399 -0.61 -18.20 -43.00
CA MET A 399 -2.00 -18.19 -43.48
C MET A 399 -2.10 -18.42 -44.99
N ASP A 400 -2.96 -19.35 -45.39
CA ASP A 400 -3.27 -19.65 -46.79
C ASP A 400 -3.84 -18.42 -47.54
N ARG A 401 -3.86 -18.50 -48.87
CA ARG A 401 -4.41 -17.46 -49.76
C ARG A 401 -5.85 -17.74 -50.22
N SER A 402 -6.52 -18.72 -49.62
CA SER A 402 -7.94 -19.02 -49.84
C SER A 402 -8.86 -18.01 -49.14
N GLU A 403 -10.18 -18.10 -49.35
CA GLU A 403 -11.18 -17.25 -48.66
C GLU A 403 -11.08 -17.36 -47.12
N GLU A 404 -10.85 -18.57 -46.60
CA GLU A 404 -10.62 -18.81 -45.16
C GLU A 404 -9.33 -18.15 -44.65
N GLY A 405 -8.31 -18.13 -45.51
CA GLY A 405 -7.03 -17.46 -45.27
C GLY A 405 -7.15 -15.93 -45.23
N ILE A 406 -7.96 -15.34 -46.12
CA ILE A 406 -8.26 -13.90 -46.11
C ILE A 406 -8.92 -13.49 -44.78
N ARG A 407 -9.93 -14.24 -44.32
CA ARG A 407 -10.59 -13.97 -43.02
C ARG A 407 -9.62 -14.12 -41.84
N SER A 408 -8.75 -15.12 -41.89
CA SER A 408 -7.72 -15.32 -40.87
C SER A 408 -6.72 -14.15 -40.84
N ARG A 409 -6.37 -13.58 -42.01
CA ARG A 409 -5.53 -12.37 -42.13
C ARG A 409 -6.20 -11.12 -41.56
N GLU A 410 -7.50 -10.93 -41.79
CA GLU A 410 -8.25 -9.84 -41.16
C GLU A 410 -8.27 -9.98 -39.63
N GLY A 411 -8.55 -11.20 -39.15
CA GLY A 411 -8.56 -11.53 -37.73
C GLY A 411 -7.19 -11.36 -37.06
N SER A 412 -6.09 -11.71 -37.74
CA SER A 412 -4.73 -11.51 -37.25
C SER A 412 -4.34 -10.04 -37.16
N LEU A 413 -4.71 -9.23 -38.15
CA LEU A 413 -4.48 -7.77 -38.13
C LEU A 413 -5.23 -7.09 -36.99
N TRP A 414 -6.49 -7.46 -36.76
CA TRP A 414 -7.28 -6.96 -35.63
C TRP A 414 -6.70 -7.41 -34.28
N ASN A 415 -6.30 -8.68 -34.17
CA ASN A 415 -5.69 -9.22 -32.95
C ASN A 415 -4.38 -8.49 -32.60
N ALA A 416 -3.55 -8.22 -33.61
CA ALA A 416 -2.29 -7.51 -33.43
C ALA A 416 -2.47 -6.11 -32.85
N THR A 417 -3.52 -5.38 -33.23
CA THR A 417 -3.75 -4.01 -32.74
C THR A 417 -4.44 -3.99 -31.37
N GLU A 418 -5.46 -4.82 -31.18
CA GLU A 418 -6.36 -4.70 -30.03
C GLU A 418 -5.84 -5.41 -28.78
N LEU A 419 -5.46 -6.70 -28.88
CA LEU A 419 -4.96 -7.46 -27.71
C LEU A 419 -3.59 -6.96 -27.24
N TYR A 420 -2.74 -6.53 -28.18
CA TYR A 420 -1.49 -5.83 -27.86
C TYR A 420 -1.76 -4.53 -27.09
N GLY A 421 -2.63 -3.67 -27.61
CA GLY A 421 -2.99 -2.41 -26.95
C GLY A 421 -3.54 -2.62 -25.53
N TYR A 422 -4.36 -3.65 -25.33
CA TYR A 422 -4.93 -3.97 -24.02
C TYR A 422 -3.88 -4.42 -22.98
N LEU A 423 -2.94 -5.27 -23.38
CA LEU A 423 -1.84 -5.69 -22.51
C LEU A 423 -1.05 -4.49 -21.97
N ILE A 424 -0.74 -3.55 -22.85
CA ILE A 424 -0.01 -2.32 -22.51
C ILE A 424 -0.86 -1.42 -21.59
N LEU A 425 -2.14 -1.23 -21.93
CA LEU A 425 -3.09 -0.43 -21.15
C LEU A 425 -3.18 -0.89 -19.68
N VAL A 426 -3.41 -2.18 -19.44
CA VAL A 426 -3.60 -2.71 -18.08
C VAL A 426 -2.31 -2.64 -17.26
N ASN A 427 -1.16 -2.94 -17.87
CA ASN A 427 0.14 -2.87 -17.19
C ASN A 427 0.48 -1.42 -16.78
N GLU A 428 0.20 -0.44 -17.64
CA GLU A 428 0.46 0.97 -17.32
C GLU A 428 -0.52 1.51 -16.26
N LEU A 429 -1.80 1.11 -16.30
CA LEU A 429 -2.81 1.44 -15.28
C LEU A 429 -2.34 1.03 -13.88
N TYR A 430 -1.80 -0.19 -13.73
CA TYR A 430 -1.29 -0.66 -12.43
C TYR A 430 -0.12 0.17 -11.93
N ARG A 431 0.92 0.33 -12.77
CA ARG A 431 2.17 1.01 -12.39
C ARG A 431 1.93 2.48 -12.03
N MET A 432 1.11 3.17 -12.80
CA MET A 432 0.82 4.57 -12.56
C MET A 432 0.10 4.80 -11.22
N ASN A 433 -0.81 3.90 -10.82
CA ASN A 433 -1.48 3.99 -9.52
C ASN A 433 -0.53 3.83 -8.31
N VAL A 434 0.60 3.13 -8.49
CA VAL A 434 1.63 3.01 -7.45
C VAL A 434 2.46 4.29 -7.35
N GLU A 435 2.93 4.79 -8.50
CA GLU A 435 3.88 5.90 -8.56
C GLU A 435 3.25 7.27 -8.30
N ILE A 436 1.95 7.43 -8.57
CA ILE A 436 1.25 8.70 -8.36
C ILE A 436 1.25 9.16 -6.90
N LYS A 437 1.47 8.24 -5.96
CA LYS A 437 1.61 8.56 -4.52
C LYS A 437 2.85 9.41 -4.23
N LEU A 438 3.98 9.11 -4.89
CA LEU A 438 5.20 9.90 -4.78
C LEU A 438 5.01 11.27 -5.43
N PHE A 439 4.38 11.31 -6.60
CA PHE A 439 4.05 12.57 -7.28
C PHE A 439 3.13 13.47 -6.45
N ASP A 440 2.05 12.93 -5.86
CA ASP A 440 1.13 13.71 -5.05
C ASP A 440 1.85 14.29 -3.81
N HIS A 441 2.88 13.61 -3.29
CA HIS A 441 3.73 14.12 -2.21
C HIS A 441 4.71 15.21 -2.68
N GLU A 442 5.49 14.96 -3.73
CA GLU A 442 6.44 15.94 -4.30
C GLU A 442 5.75 17.23 -4.77
N ARG A 443 4.50 17.11 -5.20
CA ARG A 443 3.67 18.25 -5.58
C ARG A 443 3.13 19.03 -4.38
N GLN A 444 2.84 18.40 -3.25
CA GLN A 444 2.50 19.10 -2.01
C GLN A 444 3.68 19.94 -1.50
N ASP A 445 4.90 19.49 -1.76
CA ASP A 445 6.14 20.20 -1.48
C ASP A 445 6.51 21.25 -2.56
N GLY A 446 5.67 21.43 -3.60
CA GLY A 446 5.88 22.45 -4.64
C GLY A 446 6.99 22.14 -5.66
N ILE A 447 7.56 20.93 -5.64
CA ILE A 447 8.76 20.56 -6.42
C ILE A 447 8.40 20.19 -7.86
N THR A 448 7.31 19.45 -8.04
CA THR A 448 6.97 18.82 -9.33
C THR A 448 5.67 19.35 -9.90
N THR A 449 5.68 19.60 -11.20
CA THR A 449 4.50 19.99 -11.98
C THR A 449 3.83 18.77 -12.61
N SER A 450 2.53 18.87 -12.87
CA SER A 450 1.78 17.80 -13.57
C SER A 450 2.36 17.48 -14.95
N ALA A 451 2.82 18.51 -15.67
CA ALA A 451 3.42 18.36 -16.99
C ALA A 451 4.82 17.71 -16.90
N GLY A 452 5.65 18.17 -15.96
CA GLY A 452 6.97 17.60 -15.68
C GLY A 452 6.90 16.12 -15.34
N PHE A 453 5.96 15.72 -14.49
CA PHE A 453 5.74 14.31 -14.13
C PHE A 453 5.36 13.44 -15.34
N LEU A 454 4.37 13.83 -16.13
CA LEU A 454 3.87 13.00 -17.24
C LEU A 454 4.91 12.84 -18.34
N LEU A 455 5.57 13.93 -18.74
CA LEU A 455 6.54 13.95 -19.83
C LEU A 455 7.86 13.26 -19.43
N SER A 456 8.38 13.50 -18.23
CA SER A 456 9.60 12.83 -17.77
C SER A 456 9.43 11.31 -17.62
N ARG A 457 8.25 10.89 -17.15
CA ARG A 457 7.86 9.48 -17.10
C ARG A 457 7.83 8.86 -18.50
N ARG A 458 7.41 9.60 -19.52
CA ARG A 458 7.45 9.11 -20.90
C ARG A 458 8.85 9.05 -21.46
N ALA A 459 9.62 10.12 -21.33
CA ALA A 459 10.99 10.16 -21.84
C ALA A 459 11.86 9.03 -21.26
N SER A 460 11.69 8.69 -19.97
CA SER A 460 12.43 7.61 -19.32
C SER A 460 12.04 6.20 -19.80
N LYS A 461 10.77 5.97 -20.11
CA LYS A 461 10.30 4.66 -20.62
C LYS A 461 10.49 4.49 -22.11
N LEU A 462 10.70 5.59 -22.84
CA LEU A 462 10.84 5.60 -24.29
C LEU A 462 11.86 4.56 -24.79
N LEU A 463 13.06 4.52 -24.20
CA LEU A 463 14.13 3.61 -24.62
C LEU A 463 13.97 2.19 -24.07
N LEU A 464 13.33 2.00 -22.93
CA LEU A 464 13.25 0.70 -22.25
C LEU A 464 12.08 -0.14 -22.73
N GLU A 465 10.95 0.50 -23.04
CA GLU A 465 9.68 -0.15 -23.34
C GLU A 465 9.12 0.33 -24.69
N ASP A 466 8.97 1.64 -24.89
CA ASP A 466 8.20 2.16 -26.04
C ASP A 466 8.90 1.96 -27.39
N LEU A 467 10.23 2.09 -27.43
CA LEU A 467 11.01 1.87 -28.65
C LEU A 467 11.32 0.40 -28.90
N THR A 468 11.29 -0.44 -27.87
CA THR A 468 11.83 -1.81 -27.90
C THR A 468 10.75 -2.90 -27.97
N ILE A 469 9.64 -2.76 -27.25
CA ILE A 469 8.58 -3.76 -27.22
C ILE A 469 7.86 -3.86 -28.58
N PRO A 470 7.43 -2.75 -29.23
CA PRO A 470 6.76 -2.81 -30.53
C PRO A 470 7.57 -3.48 -31.65
N PRO A 471 8.88 -3.18 -31.86
CA PRO A 471 9.65 -3.89 -32.88
C PRO A 471 9.90 -5.35 -32.53
N CYS A 472 10.11 -5.71 -31.26
CA CYS A 472 10.26 -7.12 -30.87
C CYS A 472 8.97 -7.91 -31.13
N PHE A 473 7.81 -7.33 -30.77
CA PHE A 473 6.51 -7.90 -31.08
C PHE A 473 6.32 -8.04 -32.60
N THR A 474 6.58 -6.98 -33.36
CA THR A 474 6.42 -6.95 -34.82
C THR A 474 7.34 -7.95 -35.52
N LEU A 475 8.61 -8.04 -35.12
CA LEU A 475 9.60 -8.97 -35.70
C LEU A 475 9.18 -10.44 -35.52
N ILE A 476 8.52 -10.78 -34.42
CA ILE A 476 8.03 -12.15 -34.21
C ILE A 476 6.71 -12.33 -34.94
N TYR A 477 5.74 -11.46 -34.67
CA TYR A 477 4.36 -11.62 -35.12
C TYR A 477 4.20 -11.52 -36.64
N TYR A 478 4.87 -10.54 -37.27
CA TYR A 478 4.73 -10.28 -38.71
C TYR A 478 5.22 -11.45 -39.56
N PHE A 479 6.40 -11.98 -39.22
CA PHE A 479 7.00 -13.09 -39.95
C PHE A 479 6.33 -14.42 -39.65
N PHE A 480 5.84 -14.64 -38.42
CA PHE A 480 5.07 -15.85 -38.09
C PHE A 480 3.75 -15.88 -38.88
N ALA A 481 3.05 -14.74 -38.97
CA ALA A 481 1.80 -14.62 -39.69
C ALA A 481 1.91 -14.89 -41.20
N GLY A 482 3.11 -14.71 -41.79
CA GLY A 482 3.29 -14.85 -43.24
C GLY A 482 2.66 -13.70 -44.04
N TYR A 483 2.80 -12.47 -43.55
CA TYR A 483 2.49 -11.26 -44.33
C TYR A 483 3.49 -11.05 -45.47
N SER A 484 3.15 -10.17 -46.41
CA SER A 484 3.98 -9.89 -47.59
C SER A 484 5.42 -9.46 -47.22
N HIS A 485 6.43 -9.98 -47.92
CA HIS A 485 7.85 -9.74 -47.58
C HIS A 485 8.42 -8.36 -48.01
N SER A 486 7.58 -7.37 -48.30
CA SER A 486 8.03 -6.03 -48.70
C SER A 486 8.50 -5.22 -47.48
N ALA A 487 9.70 -4.64 -47.56
CA ALA A 487 10.27 -3.80 -46.51
C ALA A 487 9.36 -2.60 -46.16
N ARG A 488 8.70 -2.00 -47.15
CA ARG A 488 7.79 -0.86 -46.94
C ARG A 488 6.57 -1.26 -46.09
N GLN A 489 5.97 -2.41 -46.37
CA GLN A 489 4.80 -2.91 -45.63
C GLN A 489 5.16 -3.26 -44.18
N PHE A 490 6.35 -3.81 -43.95
CA PHE A 490 6.87 -4.07 -42.61
C PHE A 490 7.02 -2.78 -41.79
N PHE A 491 7.65 -1.73 -42.34
CA PHE A 491 7.82 -0.47 -41.59
C PHE A 491 6.51 0.25 -41.32
N ILE A 492 5.53 0.18 -42.23
CA ILE A 492 4.18 0.72 -41.99
C ILE A 492 3.51 -0.03 -40.84
N PHE A 493 3.61 -1.37 -40.81
CA PHE A 493 3.10 -2.17 -39.71
C PHE A 493 3.74 -1.77 -38.37
N LEU A 494 5.07 -1.63 -38.35
CA LEU A 494 5.81 -1.21 -37.16
C LEU A 494 5.36 0.16 -36.64
N VAL A 495 5.19 1.15 -37.53
CA VAL A 495 4.72 2.50 -37.15
C VAL A 495 3.33 2.45 -36.53
N MET A 496 2.42 1.63 -37.08
CA MET A 496 1.08 1.46 -36.51
C MET A 496 1.12 0.80 -35.12
N MET A 497 2.03 -0.17 -34.91
CA MET A 497 2.24 -0.78 -33.59
C MET A 497 2.78 0.22 -32.57
N TRP A 498 3.71 1.12 -32.94
CA TRP A 498 4.13 2.22 -32.07
C TRP A 498 2.97 3.14 -31.70
N LEU A 499 2.15 3.54 -32.67
CA LEU A 499 1.02 4.43 -32.41
C LEU A 499 -0.02 3.78 -31.50
N SER A 500 -0.33 2.49 -31.71
CA SER A 500 -1.20 1.72 -30.81
C SER A 500 -0.64 1.68 -29.38
N HIS A 501 0.67 1.41 -29.25
CA HIS A 501 1.37 1.41 -27.96
C HIS A 501 1.24 2.76 -27.22
N PHE A 502 1.52 3.87 -27.89
CA PHE A 502 1.43 5.21 -27.29
C PHE A 502 0.01 5.62 -26.94
N ASN A 503 -0.98 5.28 -27.75
CA ASN A 503 -2.37 5.61 -27.44
C ASN A 503 -2.90 4.81 -26.23
N ALA A 504 -2.55 3.52 -26.12
CA ALA A 504 -2.89 2.70 -24.95
C ALA A 504 -2.32 3.31 -23.65
N ILE A 505 -1.06 3.75 -23.69
CA ILE A 505 -0.40 4.43 -22.55
C ILE A 505 -1.08 5.77 -22.22
N SER A 506 -1.38 6.58 -23.24
CA SER A 506 -2.04 7.89 -23.07
C SER A 506 -3.38 7.74 -22.34
N PHE A 507 -4.16 6.73 -22.72
CA PHE A 507 -5.45 6.47 -22.10
C PHE A 507 -5.35 5.91 -20.67
N ALA A 508 -4.36 5.05 -20.39
CA ALA A 508 -4.06 4.64 -19.01
C ALA A 508 -3.74 5.84 -18.11
N GLY A 509 -2.98 6.80 -18.67
CA GLY A 509 -2.67 8.09 -18.07
C GLY A 509 -3.90 8.88 -17.68
N LEU A 510 -4.80 9.08 -18.64
CA LEU A 510 -6.06 9.80 -18.45
C LEU A 510 -6.97 9.14 -17.40
N SER A 511 -7.07 7.81 -17.43
CA SER A 511 -7.88 7.03 -16.48
C SER A 511 -7.39 7.17 -15.04
N THR A 512 -6.07 7.09 -14.83
CA THR A 512 -5.45 7.23 -13.49
C THR A 512 -5.45 8.69 -13.00
N ALA A 513 -5.36 9.66 -13.91
CA ALA A 513 -5.54 11.07 -13.58
C ALA A 513 -6.95 11.35 -13.04
N THR A 514 -7.97 10.72 -13.64
CA THR A 514 -9.39 10.88 -13.28
C THR A 514 -9.70 10.28 -11.91
N SER A 515 -9.15 9.09 -11.62
CA SER A 515 -9.34 8.44 -10.32
C SER A 515 -8.05 7.83 -9.79
N ARG A 516 -7.72 8.14 -8.54
CA ARG A 516 -6.61 7.56 -7.77
C ARG A 516 -6.89 6.14 -7.29
N HIS A 517 -8.09 5.62 -7.55
CA HIS A 517 -8.46 4.25 -7.21
C HIS A 517 -8.32 3.34 -8.44
N PHE A 518 -7.43 2.35 -8.33
CA PHE A 518 -7.11 1.40 -9.39
C PHE A 518 -8.35 0.75 -10.05
N LEU A 519 -9.37 0.38 -9.28
CA LEU A 519 -10.59 -0.26 -9.82
C LEU A 519 -11.44 0.66 -10.71
N VAL A 520 -11.53 1.93 -10.34
CA VAL A 520 -12.30 2.91 -11.11
C VAL A 520 -11.52 3.25 -12.39
N ALA A 521 -10.20 3.42 -12.29
CA ALA A 521 -9.34 3.59 -13.46
C ALA A 521 -9.38 2.36 -14.38
N GLY A 522 -9.37 1.14 -13.82
CA GLY A 522 -9.51 -0.12 -14.55
C GLY A 522 -10.87 -0.29 -15.23
N PHE A 523 -11.96 0.17 -14.58
CA PHE A 523 -13.28 0.24 -15.21
C PHE A 523 -13.29 1.14 -16.45
N LEU A 524 -12.73 2.35 -16.34
CA LEU A 524 -12.60 3.27 -17.48
C LEU A 524 -11.75 2.65 -18.60
N GLY A 525 -10.64 1.99 -18.23
CA GLY A 525 -9.80 1.22 -19.15
C GLY A 525 -10.57 0.14 -19.92
N ASN A 526 -11.37 -0.68 -19.23
CA ASN A 526 -12.15 -1.74 -19.87
C ASN A 526 -13.30 -1.21 -20.74
N LEU A 527 -13.97 -0.13 -20.33
CA LEU A 527 -15.02 0.48 -21.15
C LEU A 527 -14.42 1.05 -22.44
N TYR A 528 -13.26 1.69 -22.32
CA TYR A 528 -12.50 2.16 -23.48
C TYR A 528 -12.09 1.01 -24.39
N PHE A 529 -11.51 -0.06 -23.84
CA PHE A 529 -11.17 -1.25 -24.62
C PHE A 529 -12.38 -1.85 -25.34
N THR A 530 -13.53 -1.95 -24.67
CA THR A 530 -14.75 -2.46 -25.31
C THR A 530 -15.20 -1.53 -26.46
N LEU A 531 -15.12 -0.22 -26.27
CA LEU A 531 -15.38 0.75 -27.35
C LEU A 531 -14.42 0.54 -28.53
N GLN A 532 -13.14 0.37 -28.24
CA GLN A 532 -12.09 0.13 -29.23
C GLN A 532 -12.37 -1.11 -30.07
N MET A 533 -12.70 -2.22 -29.39
CA MET A 533 -13.00 -3.50 -30.01
C MET A 533 -14.19 -3.45 -30.98
N VAL A 534 -15.31 -2.81 -30.59
CA VAL A 534 -16.54 -2.84 -31.38
C VAL A 534 -16.53 -1.83 -32.53
N ALA A 535 -15.96 -0.65 -32.30
CA ALA A 535 -15.92 0.40 -33.32
C ALA A 535 -14.74 0.27 -34.30
N ALA A 536 -13.94 -0.80 -34.21
CA ALA A 536 -12.77 -1.05 -35.06
C ALA A 536 -13.09 -1.27 -36.55
N GLY A 537 -14.32 -1.65 -36.91
CA GLY A 537 -14.71 -1.97 -38.30
C GLY A 537 -14.51 -3.43 -38.71
N TYR A 538 -13.95 -4.27 -37.83
CA TYR A 538 -13.76 -5.72 -38.07
C TYR A 538 -15.03 -6.54 -37.80
N PHE A 539 -15.64 -6.41 -36.62
CA PHE A 539 -16.85 -7.18 -36.28
C PHE A 539 -18.13 -6.61 -36.88
N ILE A 540 -18.19 -5.28 -37.03
CA ILE A 540 -19.29 -4.57 -37.68
C ILE A 540 -18.67 -3.77 -38.83
N PRO A 541 -19.04 -4.07 -40.09
CA PRO A 541 -18.61 -3.26 -41.22
C PRO A 541 -18.97 -1.79 -41.02
N SER A 542 -18.09 -0.88 -41.41
CA SER A 542 -18.25 0.55 -41.10
C SER A 542 -19.51 1.18 -41.72
N THR A 543 -20.01 0.59 -42.80
CA THR A 543 -21.23 0.98 -43.52
C THR A 543 -22.51 0.55 -42.82
N GLN A 544 -22.44 -0.45 -41.93
CA GLN A 544 -23.58 -1.00 -41.20
C GLN A 544 -23.75 -0.45 -39.79
N MET A 545 -22.82 0.40 -39.34
CA MET A 545 -22.91 1.04 -38.04
C MET A 545 -24.15 1.96 -37.98
N PRO A 546 -24.97 1.89 -36.93
CA PRO A 546 -26.12 2.77 -36.79
C PRO A 546 -25.74 4.26 -36.84
N VAL A 547 -26.50 5.06 -37.58
CA VAL A 547 -26.15 6.48 -37.86
C VAL A 547 -25.93 7.30 -36.58
N TYR A 548 -26.71 7.04 -35.53
CA TYR A 548 -26.65 7.79 -34.27
C TYR A 548 -25.38 7.55 -33.44
N ILE A 549 -24.70 6.42 -33.62
CA ILE A 549 -23.40 6.10 -32.98
C ILE A 549 -22.24 6.05 -33.98
N GLY A 550 -22.51 6.21 -35.28
CA GLY A 550 -21.51 6.16 -36.34
C GLY A 550 -20.39 7.21 -36.24
N TRP A 551 -20.51 8.20 -35.34
CA TRP A 551 -19.44 9.14 -35.02
C TRP A 551 -18.39 8.57 -34.04
N LEU A 552 -18.74 7.57 -33.22
CA LEU A 552 -17.84 6.96 -32.23
C LEU A 552 -16.62 6.30 -32.88
N ARG A 553 -16.76 5.77 -34.11
CA ARG A 553 -15.61 5.23 -34.87
C ARG A 553 -14.50 6.27 -35.08
N TRP A 554 -14.83 7.55 -35.16
CA TRP A 554 -13.83 8.61 -35.38
C TRP A 554 -13.00 8.95 -34.15
N ILE A 555 -13.45 8.54 -32.95
CA ILE A 555 -12.73 8.71 -31.68
C ILE A 555 -11.97 7.41 -31.32
N THR A 556 -12.28 6.34 -32.02
CA THR A 556 -11.76 5.00 -31.80
C THR A 556 -10.40 4.86 -32.47
N GLN A 557 -9.34 4.65 -31.68
CA GLN A 557 -7.98 4.42 -32.20
C GLN A 557 -7.91 3.16 -33.07
N THR A 558 -8.62 2.09 -32.70
CA THR A 558 -8.50 0.79 -33.37
C THR A 558 -9.07 0.84 -34.78
N PHE A 559 -10.08 1.68 -35.03
CA PHE A 559 -10.59 1.94 -36.38
C PHE A 559 -9.50 2.44 -37.33
N TYR A 560 -8.63 3.34 -36.84
CA TYR A 560 -7.54 3.88 -37.62
C TYR A 560 -6.37 2.90 -37.77
N THR A 561 -5.98 2.21 -36.68
CA THR A 561 -4.86 1.25 -36.75
C THR A 561 -5.21 0.02 -37.57
N PHE A 562 -6.37 -0.61 -37.33
CA PHE A 562 -6.85 -1.74 -38.10
C PHE A 562 -7.05 -1.36 -39.58
N GLY A 563 -7.71 -0.23 -39.84
CA GLY A 563 -7.94 0.21 -41.22
C GLY A 563 -6.65 0.48 -42.00
N ALA A 564 -5.63 1.04 -41.35
CA ALA A 564 -4.35 1.29 -41.97
C ALA A 564 -3.55 -0.01 -42.22
N LEU A 565 -3.60 -0.95 -41.27
CA LEU A 565 -2.96 -2.25 -41.45
C LEU A 565 -3.65 -3.10 -42.52
N ALA A 566 -4.99 -3.06 -42.60
CA ALA A 566 -5.76 -3.72 -43.64
C ALA A 566 -5.44 -3.14 -45.02
N ALA A 567 -5.39 -1.80 -45.16
CA ALA A 567 -4.97 -1.16 -46.40
C ALA A 567 -3.53 -1.55 -46.79
N ASN A 568 -2.62 -1.61 -45.81
CA ASN A 568 -1.22 -1.98 -46.02
C ASN A 568 -1.06 -3.42 -46.54
N GLU A 569 -1.85 -4.37 -46.04
CA GLU A 569 -1.80 -5.78 -46.46
C GLU A 569 -2.57 -6.01 -47.78
N PHE A 570 -3.86 -5.65 -47.84
CA PHE A 570 -4.74 -6.05 -48.94
C PHE A 570 -4.57 -5.23 -50.21
N ILE A 571 -4.23 -3.93 -50.11
CA ILE A 571 -3.98 -3.10 -51.30
C ILE A 571 -2.51 -3.21 -51.71
N GLY A 572 -1.62 -3.16 -50.72
CA GLY A 572 -0.18 -3.24 -50.92
C GLY A 572 0.44 -2.01 -51.58
N ALA A 573 1.77 -1.93 -51.55
CA ALA A 573 2.52 -0.78 -52.08
C ALA A 573 2.79 -0.83 -53.60
N GLU A 574 2.59 -2.00 -54.24
CA GLU A 574 2.95 -2.28 -55.63
C GLU A 574 1.76 -2.81 -56.45
N SER A 575 0.54 -2.27 -56.25
CA SER A 575 -0.61 -2.69 -57.06
C SER A 575 -0.60 -2.00 -58.44
N PRO A 576 -0.45 -2.73 -59.57
CA PRO A 576 -0.31 -2.11 -60.90
C PRO A 576 -1.61 -1.53 -61.48
N SER A 577 -2.76 -1.67 -60.80
CA SER A 577 -4.08 -1.42 -61.41
C SER A 577 -5.18 -0.96 -60.44
N GLY A 578 -4.86 -0.61 -59.18
CA GLY A 578 -5.86 -0.14 -58.21
C GLY A 578 -6.85 -1.21 -57.71
N VAL A 579 -6.64 -2.47 -58.11
CA VAL A 579 -7.43 -3.66 -57.72
C VAL A 579 -6.93 -4.28 -56.40
N GLY A 580 -5.72 -3.93 -55.95
CA GLY A 580 -5.07 -4.47 -54.75
C GLY A 580 -4.34 -5.79 -55.00
N GLN A 581 -4.00 -6.52 -53.93
CA GLN A 581 -3.46 -7.88 -54.02
C GLN A 581 -4.56 -8.87 -54.46
N PHE A 582 -4.18 -9.86 -55.26
CA PHE A 582 -5.06 -10.93 -55.73
C PHE A 582 -4.76 -12.23 -54.96
N TYR A 583 -5.82 -12.85 -54.43
CA TYR A 583 -5.80 -14.09 -53.65
C TYR A 583 -6.29 -15.28 -54.50
N ASP A 584 -6.09 -16.51 -54.02
CA ASP A 584 -6.29 -17.74 -54.81
C ASP A 584 -7.79 -18.02 -55.01
N CYS A 585 -8.29 -17.75 -56.22
CA CYS A 585 -9.67 -18.01 -56.60
C CYS A 585 -9.84 -19.39 -57.25
N PRO A 586 -10.84 -20.21 -56.84
CA PRO A 586 -11.06 -21.56 -57.40
C PRO A 586 -11.64 -21.57 -58.82
N TYR A 587 -12.11 -20.43 -59.34
CA TYR A 587 -12.79 -20.33 -60.64
C TYR A 587 -11.89 -19.83 -61.78
N SER A 588 -10.93 -18.93 -61.50
CA SER A 588 -10.09 -18.27 -62.51
C SER A 588 -8.88 -17.57 -61.88
N ASN A 589 -7.77 -17.48 -62.60
CA ASN A 589 -6.57 -16.75 -62.17
C ASN A 589 -6.57 -15.26 -62.61
N ASN A 590 -7.63 -14.81 -63.30
CA ASN A 590 -7.74 -13.44 -63.77
C ASN A 590 -8.47 -12.53 -62.75
N PRO A 591 -7.87 -11.41 -62.29
CA PRO A 591 -8.48 -10.51 -61.31
C PRO A 591 -9.78 -9.83 -61.77
N SER A 592 -10.01 -9.77 -63.08
CA SER A 592 -11.15 -9.10 -63.71
C SER A 592 -12.40 -9.99 -63.83
N ASP A 593 -12.31 -11.27 -63.44
CA ASP A 593 -13.42 -12.21 -63.51
C ASP A 593 -14.49 -11.88 -62.44
N PRO A 594 -15.78 -11.69 -62.81
CA PRO A 594 -16.84 -11.40 -61.86
C PRO A 594 -17.00 -12.49 -60.78
N SER A 595 -16.67 -13.75 -61.08
CA SER A 595 -16.70 -14.86 -60.12
C SER A 595 -15.57 -14.81 -59.09
N CYS A 596 -14.48 -14.08 -59.37
CA CYS A 596 -13.32 -13.94 -58.49
C CYS A 596 -13.21 -12.57 -57.81
N LYS A 597 -14.21 -11.70 -57.96
CA LYS A 597 -14.21 -10.34 -57.38
C LYS A 597 -13.96 -10.34 -55.86
N GLN A 598 -14.43 -11.36 -55.15
CA GLN A 598 -14.29 -11.50 -53.69
C GLN A 598 -12.84 -11.74 -53.22
N TYR A 599 -11.95 -12.18 -54.12
CA TYR A 599 -10.54 -12.48 -53.86
C TYR A 599 -9.63 -11.28 -54.17
N THR A 600 -10.21 -10.11 -54.44
CA THR A 600 -9.46 -8.87 -54.71
C THR A 600 -9.37 -8.00 -53.46
N GLY A 601 -8.20 -7.43 -53.19
CA GLY A 601 -7.99 -6.51 -52.06
C GLY A 601 -8.93 -5.30 -52.06
N ALA A 602 -9.28 -4.77 -53.23
CA ALA A 602 -10.23 -3.66 -53.35
C ALA A 602 -11.64 -4.04 -52.88
N TYR A 603 -12.10 -5.26 -53.17
CA TYR A 603 -13.39 -5.76 -52.69
C TYR A 603 -13.38 -6.00 -51.17
N ILE A 604 -12.29 -6.57 -50.64
CA ILE A 604 -12.12 -6.79 -49.20
C ILE A 604 -12.25 -5.46 -48.45
N MET A 605 -11.52 -4.42 -48.87
CA MET A 605 -11.60 -3.10 -48.26
C MET A 605 -13.01 -2.48 -48.36
N GLU A 606 -13.67 -2.64 -49.50
CA GLU A 606 -15.05 -2.16 -49.71
C GLU A 606 -16.06 -2.89 -48.81
N SER A 607 -15.88 -4.20 -48.61
CA SER A 607 -16.73 -5.03 -47.75
C SER A 607 -16.63 -4.64 -46.27
N LEU A 608 -15.43 -4.28 -45.79
CA LEU A 608 -15.21 -3.73 -44.45
C LEU A 608 -15.70 -2.28 -44.30
N GLY A 609 -16.04 -1.62 -45.41
CA GLY A 609 -16.39 -0.20 -45.45
C GLY A 609 -15.19 0.70 -45.17
N LEU A 610 -13.98 0.25 -45.51
CA LEU A 610 -12.74 1.00 -45.30
C LEU A 610 -12.28 1.67 -46.60
N PRO A 611 -11.83 2.93 -46.54
CA PRO A 611 -11.31 3.63 -47.72
C PRO A 611 -9.98 3.04 -48.21
N ARG A 612 -9.73 3.15 -49.52
CA ARG A 612 -8.57 2.52 -50.18
C ARG A 612 -7.23 3.23 -49.84
N ASP A 613 -7.17 4.56 -49.93
CA ASP A 613 -5.96 5.33 -49.62
C ASP A 613 -5.88 5.75 -48.14
N TRP A 614 -5.76 4.76 -47.25
CA TRP A 614 -5.93 4.95 -45.80
C TRP A 614 -4.69 4.59 -44.95
N ILE A 615 -3.51 5.10 -45.33
CA ILE A 615 -2.27 4.84 -44.59
C ILE A 615 -1.80 6.09 -43.81
N TRP A 616 -1.64 7.24 -44.48
CA TRP A 616 -1.06 8.44 -43.83
C TRP A 616 -2.06 9.21 -42.95
N LYS A 617 -3.36 9.24 -43.31
CA LYS A 617 -4.39 9.95 -42.53
C LYS A 617 -4.55 9.34 -41.12
N PRO A 618 -4.65 8.01 -40.96
CA PRO A 618 -4.61 7.35 -39.65
C PRO A 618 -3.43 7.75 -38.78
N VAL A 619 -2.21 7.84 -39.34
CA VAL A 619 -1.00 8.20 -38.59
C VAL A 619 -1.17 9.56 -37.92
N VAL A 620 -1.58 10.57 -38.68
CA VAL A 620 -1.76 11.94 -38.15
C VAL A 620 -2.84 11.97 -37.07
N ILE A 621 -3.97 11.30 -37.31
CA ILE A 621 -5.10 11.29 -36.37
C ILE A 621 -4.72 10.60 -35.05
N LEU A 622 -4.02 9.47 -35.12
CA LEU A 622 -3.55 8.73 -33.95
C LEU A 622 -2.55 9.53 -33.11
N CYS A 623 -1.68 10.31 -33.74
CA CYS A 623 -0.80 11.24 -33.04
C CYS A 623 -1.60 12.33 -32.30
N VAL A 624 -2.65 12.87 -32.95
CA VAL A 624 -3.52 13.90 -32.35
C VAL A 624 -4.31 13.34 -31.18
N ILE A 625 -4.88 12.13 -31.29
CA ILE A 625 -5.61 11.47 -30.20
C ILE A 625 -4.70 11.26 -28.98
N ALA A 626 -3.50 10.71 -29.20
CA ALA A 626 -2.52 10.51 -28.13
C ALA A 626 -2.17 11.83 -27.42
N PHE A 627 -1.93 12.90 -28.20
CA PHE A 627 -1.63 14.23 -27.67
C PHE A 627 -2.78 14.80 -26.82
N ILE A 628 -4.03 14.70 -27.32
CA ILE A 628 -5.22 15.18 -26.60
C ILE A 628 -5.40 14.42 -25.29
N CYS A 629 -5.29 13.09 -25.29
CA CYS A 629 -5.41 12.29 -24.07
C CYS A 629 -4.34 12.67 -23.02
N TYR A 630 -3.10 12.90 -23.46
CA TYR A 630 -2.01 13.34 -22.57
C TYR A 630 -2.26 14.74 -22.00
N LEU A 631 -2.73 15.68 -22.83
CA LEU A 631 -3.06 17.04 -22.41
C LEU A 631 -4.17 17.02 -21.34
N TRP A 632 -5.25 16.26 -21.57
CA TRP A 632 -6.33 16.11 -20.60
C TRP A 632 -5.88 15.45 -19.30
N ALA A 633 -5.02 14.42 -19.37
CA ALA A 633 -4.44 13.83 -18.17
C ALA A 633 -3.66 14.89 -17.35
N GLY A 634 -2.86 15.74 -18.03
CA GLY A 634 -2.14 16.84 -17.40
C GLY A 634 -3.05 17.88 -16.76
N LEU A 635 -4.13 18.28 -17.45
CA LEU A 635 -5.11 19.24 -16.95
C LEU A 635 -5.88 18.70 -15.74
N ILE A 636 -6.36 17.45 -15.79
CA ILE A 636 -7.07 16.84 -14.67
C ILE A 636 -6.17 16.74 -13.46
N LEU A 637 -4.90 16.31 -13.63
CA LEU A 637 -3.93 16.33 -12.56
C LEU A 637 -3.77 17.75 -12.03
N HIS A 638 -3.59 18.74 -12.89
CA HIS A 638 -3.42 20.13 -12.47
C HIS A 638 -4.59 20.64 -11.60
N TYR A 639 -5.85 20.38 -11.97
CA TYR A 639 -7.02 20.89 -11.25
C TYR A 639 -7.52 20.03 -10.07
N ASN A 640 -7.12 18.76 -9.96
CA ASN A 640 -7.62 17.84 -8.94
C ASN A 640 -6.53 17.43 -7.92
N PRO A 641 -6.17 18.32 -6.96
CA PRO A 641 -5.26 17.93 -5.88
C PRO A 641 -5.92 16.90 -4.96
N LEU A 642 -5.14 15.91 -4.51
CA LEU A 642 -5.61 14.84 -3.64
C LEU A 642 -6.07 15.41 -2.29
N LYS A 643 -7.34 15.16 -1.93
CA LYS A 643 -7.93 15.61 -0.67
C LYS A 643 -7.87 14.48 0.36
N PRO A 644 -7.31 14.67 1.56
CA PRO A 644 -7.41 13.67 2.61
C PRO A 644 -8.88 13.53 3.02
N VAL A 645 -9.48 12.35 2.77
CA VAL A 645 -10.87 12.07 3.16
C VAL A 645 -10.87 11.48 4.56
N THR A 646 -11.27 12.27 5.56
CA THR A 646 -11.65 11.77 6.88
C THR A 646 -13.08 11.24 6.83
N ARG A 647 -13.27 9.94 7.06
CA ARG A 647 -14.59 9.36 7.34
C ARG A 647 -14.68 9.08 8.83
N HIS A 648 -15.38 9.93 9.55
CA HIS A 648 -15.89 9.59 10.87
C HIS A 648 -17.23 8.87 10.70
N VAL A 649 -17.34 7.66 11.21
CA VAL A 649 -18.61 6.96 11.42
C VAL A 649 -18.80 6.96 12.93
N GLY A 650 -19.85 7.59 13.43
CA GLY A 650 -20.18 7.59 14.84
C GLY A 650 -21.08 8.74 15.24
N GLU A 651 -22.39 8.47 15.33
CA GLU A 651 -23.26 9.12 16.30
C GLU A 651 -22.77 8.71 17.71
N ARG A 652 -22.72 9.67 18.64
CA ARG A 652 -22.53 9.34 20.06
C ARG A 652 -23.77 8.59 20.52
N ILE A 653 -23.69 7.26 20.59
CA ILE A 653 -24.68 6.47 21.33
C ILE A 653 -24.47 6.76 22.82
N GLU A 654 -25.54 7.13 23.53
CA GLU A 654 -25.51 7.37 24.97
C GLU A 654 -24.86 6.19 25.71
N ARG A 655 -23.93 6.54 26.61
CA ARG A 655 -23.16 5.60 27.44
C ARG A 655 -24.13 4.83 28.35
N ILE A 656 -24.46 3.60 27.98
CA ILE A 656 -25.04 2.63 28.91
C ILE A 656 -23.88 1.81 29.46
N ASP A 657 -23.65 1.92 30.77
CA ASP A 657 -22.68 1.05 31.46
C ASP A 657 -23.17 -0.41 31.36
N PRO A 658 -22.40 -1.32 30.74
CA PRO A 658 -22.69 -2.73 30.87
C PRO A 658 -22.50 -3.11 32.35
N PRO A 659 -23.33 -4.03 32.88
CA PRO A 659 -23.21 -4.49 34.26
C PRO A 659 -21.79 -5.01 34.52
N GLU A 660 -21.30 -4.88 35.76
CA GLU A 660 -20.08 -5.56 36.22
C GLU A 660 -20.25 -7.08 36.09
N ILE A 661 -19.94 -7.63 34.92
CA ILE A 661 -19.92 -9.08 34.73
C ILE A 661 -18.65 -9.59 35.42
N ARG A 662 -18.80 -10.11 36.64
CA ARG A 662 -17.76 -10.94 37.29
C ARG A 662 -17.56 -12.18 36.43
N PHE A 663 -16.43 -12.23 35.74
CA PHE A 663 -16.06 -13.37 34.90
C PHE A 663 -15.90 -14.64 35.76
N SER A 664 -16.23 -15.80 35.17
CA SER A 664 -15.64 -17.06 35.62
C SER A 664 -14.11 -16.94 35.48
N PRO A 665 -13.31 -17.33 36.49
CA PRO A 665 -11.86 -17.27 36.40
C PRO A 665 -11.42 -18.02 35.15
N ALA A 666 -10.53 -17.41 34.35
CA ALA A 666 -9.84 -18.11 33.29
C ALA A 666 -9.25 -19.41 33.87
N PRO A 667 -9.19 -20.52 33.10
CA PRO A 667 -8.49 -21.72 33.57
C PRO A 667 -7.12 -21.30 34.10
N SER A 668 -6.77 -21.78 35.30
CA SER A 668 -5.51 -21.43 35.96
C SER A 668 -4.36 -21.64 34.96
N PRO A 669 -3.59 -20.60 34.64
CA PRO A 669 -2.58 -20.69 33.58
C PRO A 669 -1.55 -21.77 33.92
N GLN A 670 -1.07 -22.47 32.90
CA GLN A 670 0.04 -23.40 33.12
C GLN A 670 1.30 -22.57 33.34
N ALA A 671 1.94 -22.74 34.50
CA ALA A 671 3.22 -22.13 34.80
C ALA A 671 4.31 -22.74 33.89
N ILE A 672 4.66 -22.07 32.79
CA ILE A 672 5.68 -22.52 31.83
C ILE A 672 6.94 -21.65 31.96
N ALA A 673 8.00 -22.20 32.53
CA ALA A 673 9.33 -21.58 32.53
C ALA A 673 10.06 -21.87 31.21
N ILE A 674 10.75 -20.86 30.67
CA ILE A 674 11.58 -21.00 29.46
C ILE A 674 13.04 -20.87 29.84
N THR A 675 13.85 -21.91 29.61
CA THR A 675 15.28 -21.92 29.93
C THR A 675 16.10 -21.92 28.65
N LEU A 676 16.98 -20.94 28.51
CA LEU A 676 17.98 -20.87 27.45
C LEU A 676 19.30 -21.48 27.95
N GLN A 677 19.83 -22.45 27.21
CA GLN A 677 21.12 -23.07 27.51
C GLN A 677 22.12 -22.79 26.39
N ASN A 678 23.00 -21.79 26.61
CA ASN A 678 23.99 -21.32 25.63
C ASN A 678 23.39 -21.10 24.23
N TYR A 679 22.17 -20.55 24.18
CA TYR A 679 21.45 -20.39 22.93
C TYR A 679 22.05 -19.23 22.12
N GLY A 680 22.48 -19.49 20.89
CA GLY A 680 23.04 -18.49 19.98
C GLY A 680 22.67 -18.75 18.52
N LEU A 681 22.76 -17.73 17.68
CA LEU A 681 22.38 -17.80 16.27
C LEU A 681 23.49 -17.26 15.36
N LYS A 682 23.89 -18.09 14.39
CA LYS A 682 24.88 -17.73 13.35
C LYS A 682 24.25 -17.83 11.96
N GLU A 683 24.55 -16.86 11.10
CA GLU A 683 24.11 -16.89 9.71
C GLU A 683 25.04 -17.77 8.85
N LYS A 684 24.48 -18.69 8.06
CA LYS A 684 25.20 -19.43 7.01
C LYS A 684 25.16 -18.65 5.70
N SER A 685 26.07 -17.69 5.52
CA SER A 685 26.32 -17.04 4.23
C SER A 685 27.67 -17.50 3.66
N GLN A 686 27.73 -17.77 2.34
CA GLN A 686 28.97 -18.11 1.63
C GLN A 686 29.79 -16.89 1.16
N LEU A 687 29.23 -15.67 1.22
CA LEU A 687 29.85 -14.47 0.63
C LEU A 687 30.14 -13.31 1.60
N SER A 688 29.74 -13.40 2.88
CA SER A 688 29.97 -12.32 3.86
C SER A 688 30.69 -12.84 5.11
N LYS A 689 31.56 -12.01 5.71
CA LYS A 689 32.23 -12.26 6.99
C LYS A 689 31.18 -12.69 8.03
N ARG A 690 31.43 -13.83 8.68
CA ARG A 690 30.56 -14.44 9.70
C ARG A 690 30.27 -13.47 10.86
N SER A 691 29.16 -12.74 10.83
CA SER A 691 28.63 -12.03 11.99
C SER A 691 27.68 -12.94 12.77
N SER A 692 27.95 -13.22 14.05
CA SER A 692 26.94 -13.80 14.95
C SER A 692 25.81 -12.79 15.15
N LEU A 693 24.58 -13.20 14.87
CA LEU A 693 23.38 -12.39 15.09
C LEU A 693 22.98 -12.38 16.57
N LEU A 694 23.25 -13.49 17.26
CA LEU A 694 23.00 -13.66 18.68
C LEU A 694 24.13 -14.48 19.29
N GLY A 695 24.81 -13.93 20.29
CA GLY A 695 25.77 -14.65 21.12
C GLY A 695 25.11 -15.73 21.97
N PRO A 696 25.89 -16.65 22.58
CA PRO A 696 25.34 -17.66 23.48
C PRO A 696 24.77 -17.00 24.75
N ILE A 697 23.46 -17.11 24.93
CA ILE A 697 22.72 -16.60 26.10
C ILE A 697 22.31 -17.78 26.98
N SER A 698 22.52 -17.65 28.29
CA SER A 698 22.02 -18.58 29.31
C SER A 698 21.17 -17.85 30.32
N THR A 699 19.85 -17.93 30.21
CA THR A 699 18.90 -17.25 31.11
C THR A 699 17.60 -18.04 31.25
N GLU A 700 16.86 -17.79 32.32
CA GLU A 700 15.59 -18.45 32.64
C GLU A 700 14.48 -17.41 32.74
N PHE A 701 13.42 -17.58 31.96
CA PHE A 701 12.18 -16.78 32.04
C PHE A 701 11.16 -17.56 32.86
N ARG A 702 10.81 -17.04 34.04
CA ARG A 702 9.92 -17.73 34.99
C ARG A 702 8.45 -17.27 34.85
N PRO A 703 7.48 -18.17 35.10
CA PRO A 703 6.08 -17.80 35.18
C PRO A 703 5.82 -16.88 36.37
N GLY A 704 4.81 -16.01 36.27
CA GLY A 704 4.51 -15.04 37.35
C GLY A 704 5.31 -13.74 37.26
N ARG A 705 6.30 -13.65 36.37
CA ARG A 705 7.27 -12.56 36.29
C ARG A 705 7.22 -11.86 34.94
N LEU A 706 7.24 -10.52 34.97
CA LEU A 706 7.33 -9.70 33.77
C LEU A 706 8.80 -9.45 33.45
N THR A 707 9.29 -10.00 32.33
CA THR A 707 10.70 -9.88 31.93
C THR A 707 10.86 -8.89 30.77
N ALA A 708 11.68 -7.86 30.97
CA ALA A 708 12.04 -6.91 29.92
C ALA A 708 13.39 -7.26 29.28
N VAL A 709 13.41 -7.37 27.95
CA VAL A 709 14.62 -7.50 27.14
C VAL A 709 14.99 -6.13 26.58
N MET A 710 16.13 -5.60 27.02
CA MET A 710 16.66 -4.30 26.63
C MET A 710 17.96 -4.44 25.85
N GLY A 711 18.30 -3.42 25.08
CA GLY A 711 19.56 -3.35 24.32
C GLY A 711 19.42 -2.49 23.08
N ALA A 712 20.55 -2.12 22.48
CA ALA A 712 20.61 -1.30 21.27
C ALA A 712 19.84 -1.90 20.08
N SER A 713 19.49 -1.08 19.10
CA SER A 713 19.05 -1.59 17.80
C SER A 713 20.11 -2.50 17.18
N GLY A 714 19.71 -3.65 16.64
CA GLY A 714 20.64 -4.65 16.11
C GLY A 714 21.30 -5.59 17.13
N SER A 715 21.01 -5.46 18.44
CA SER A 715 21.53 -6.40 19.47
C SER A 715 20.90 -7.80 19.44
N GLY A 716 19.99 -8.08 18.49
CA GLY A 716 19.35 -9.39 18.35
C GLY A 716 18.04 -9.59 19.12
N LYS A 717 17.45 -8.55 19.73
CA LYS A 717 16.18 -8.61 20.50
C LYS A 717 15.04 -9.31 19.75
N THR A 718 14.61 -8.76 18.62
CA THR A 718 13.55 -9.32 17.76
C THR A 718 13.89 -10.74 17.31
N THR A 719 15.17 -11.03 17.08
CA THR A 719 15.63 -12.37 16.66
C THR A 719 15.50 -13.38 17.81
N LEU A 720 15.86 -12.98 19.04
CA LEU A 720 15.67 -13.77 20.26
C LEU A 720 14.18 -14.03 20.52
N LEU A 721 13.34 -13.00 20.46
CA LEU A 721 11.89 -13.14 20.67
C LEU A 721 11.22 -14.00 19.59
N SER A 722 11.66 -13.88 18.33
CA SER A 722 11.21 -14.73 17.24
C SER A 722 11.62 -16.20 17.44
N ALA A 723 12.82 -16.44 17.97
CA ALA A 723 13.25 -17.79 18.34
C ALA A 723 12.42 -18.37 19.49
N LEU A 724 12.17 -17.58 20.55
CA LEU A 724 11.37 -17.98 21.72
C LEU A 724 9.91 -18.32 21.37
N SER A 725 9.36 -17.70 20.32
CA SER A 725 8.00 -17.95 19.82
C SER A 725 7.93 -19.00 18.70
N GLY A 726 9.07 -19.58 18.29
CA GLY A 726 9.14 -20.55 17.20
C GLY A 726 8.84 -19.95 15.81
N ARG A 727 9.10 -18.66 15.62
CA ARG A 727 8.80 -17.86 14.40
C ARG A 727 10.06 -17.39 13.64
N LEU A 728 11.20 -18.06 13.84
CA LEU A 728 12.45 -17.69 13.17
C LEU A 728 12.37 -17.96 11.66
N ALA A 729 12.20 -16.92 10.84
CA ALA A 729 11.96 -17.06 9.40
C ALA A 729 13.21 -17.58 8.65
N THR A 730 13.16 -18.77 8.05
CA THR A 730 14.27 -19.28 7.23
C THR A 730 14.12 -18.88 5.75
N SER A 731 14.95 -17.95 5.27
CA SER A 731 14.95 -17.54 3.86
C SER A 731 15.83 -18.43 3.00
N THR A 732 15.54 -18.55 1.70
CA THR A 732 16.40 -19.26 0.73
C THR A 732 17.82 -18.68 0.65
N LYS A 733 18.02 -17.41 1.05
CA LYS A 733 19.33 -16.74 1.05
C LYS A 733 20.04 -16.75 2.40
N ALA A 734 19.34 -17.03 3.51
CA ALA A 734 19.90 -17.01 4.86
C ALA A 734 19.39 -18.24 5.63
N ARG A 735 20.24 -19.27 5.76
CA ARG A 735 20.01 -20.36 6.70
C ARG A 735 20.65 -20.00 8.03
N TYR A 736 19.88 -20.02 9.10
CA TYR A 736 20.43 -19.85 10.45
C TYR A 736 20.90 -21.19 11.00
N GLN A 737 21.97 -21.16 11.76
CA GLN A 737 22.40 -22.26 12.61
C GLN A 737 22.22 -21.84 14.06
N SER A 738 21.29 -22.53 14.75
CA SER A 738 21.17 -22.44 16.19
C SER A 738 22.32 -23.20 16.87
N ILE A 739 22.84 -22.61 17.93
CA ILE A 739 23.80 -23.19 18.87
C ILE A 739 23.07 -23.25 20.22
N GLY A 740 23.23 -24.32 20.98
CA GLY A 740 22.51 -24.51 22.25
C GLY A 740 21.05 -24.94 22.06
N SER A 741 20.27 -24.88 23.14
CA SER A 741 18.87 -25.35 23.16
C SER A 741 17.96 -24.42 23.98
N ILE A 742 16.69 -24.35 23.56
CA ILE A 742 15.59 -23.70 24.28
C ILE A 742 14.73 -24.81 24.91
N MET A 743 14.52 -24.72 26.21
CA MET A 743 13.72 -25.69 26.97
C MET A 743 12.48 -24.99 27.56
N TYR A 744 11.32 -25.63 27.47
CA TYR A 744 10.06 -25.21 28.08
C TYR A 744 9.71 -26.23 29.16
N ASN A 745 9.70 -25.83 30.45
CA ASN A 745 9.62 -26.74 31.60
C ASN A 745 10.57 -27.96 31.46
N ASN A 746 11.85 -27.70 31.19
CA ASN A 746 12.88 -28.72 30.95
C ASN A 746 12.66 -29.66 29.75
N THR A 747 11.75 -29.33 28.82
CA THR A 747 11.50 -30.11 27.60
C THR A 747 11.77 -29.30 26.34
N CYS A 748 12.42 -29.90 25.33
CA CYS A 748 12.58 -29.28 24.01
C CYS A 748 11.31 -29.46 23.19
N LEU A 749 10.61 -28.35 22.89
CA LEU A 749 9.41 -28.38 22.07
C LEU A 749 9.74 -28.08 20.59
N PRO A 750 9.18 -28.83 19.63
CA PRO A 750 9.17 -28.44 18.23
C PRO A 750 8.50 -27.06 18.03
N GLU A 751 8.98 -26.27 17.08
CA GLU A 751 8.48 -24.92 16.80
C GLU A 751 6.95 -24.86 16.60
N ASP A 752 6.39 -25.88 15.94
CA ASP A 752 4.94 -26.01 15.71
C ASP A 752 4.10 -26.07 16.98
N LYS A 753 4.66 -26.66 18.04
CA LYS A 753 4.05 -26.79 19.36
C LYS A 753 4.27 -25.53 20.20
N VAL A 754 5.43 -24.89 20.06
CA VAL A 754 5.71 -23.58 20.68
C VAL A 754 4.70 -22.53 20.22
N ARG A 755 4.38 -22.47 18.92
CA ARG A 755 3.36 -21.55 18.36
C ARG A 755 1.95 -21.73 18.93
N LEU A 756 1.66 -22.83 19.62
CA LEU A 756 0.35 -23.10 20.22
C LEU A 756 0.22 -22.54 21.65
N VAL A 757 1.34 -22.47 22.37
CA VAL A 757 1.41 -22.01 23.76
C VAL A 757 1.93 -20.57 23.87
N ALA A 758 2.70 -20.11 22.88
CA ALA A 758 3.25 -18.76 22.80
C ALA A 758 2.48 -17.88 21.81
N SER A 759 2.07 -16.70 22.28
CA SER A 759 1.59 -15.61 21.42
C SER A 759 2.72 -14.65 21.11
N PHE A 760 2.73 -14.08 19.90
CA PHE A 760 3.76 -13.15 19.45
C PHE A 760 3.13 -11.89 18.85
N VAL A 761 3.43 -10.74 19.43
CA VAL A 761 3.04 -9.43 18.90
C VAL A 761 4.19 -8.91 18.03
N ASN A 762 3.97 -8.86 16.71
CA ASN A 762 4.92 -8.27 15.75
C ASN A 762 5.12 -6.77 16.01
N GLN A 763 6.21 -6.20 15.50
CA GLN A 763 6.47 -4.75 15.54
C GLN A 763 5.47 -3.95 14.65
N ASP A 764 5.06 -4.49 13.49
CA ASP A 764 4.21 -3.80 12.51
C ASP A 764 2.70 -4.08 12.67
N ASP A 765 1.89 -3.02 12.59
CA ASP A 765 0.42 -3.06 12.72
C ASP A 765 -0.32 -3.07 11.37
N VAL A 766 0.38 -3.34 10.27
CA VAL A 766 -0.11 -3.24 8.87
C VAL A 766 -1.27 -4.19 8.55
N HIS A 767 -1.54 -5.15 9.44
CA HIS A 767 -2.47 -6.26 9.20
C HIS A 767 -3.92 -5.99 9.60
N LEU A 768 -4.20 -4.83 10.19
CA LEU A 768 -5.55 -4.47 10.58
C LEU A 768 -6.38 -4.06 9.35
N MET A 769 -7.58 -4.62 9.20
CA MET A 769 -8.46 -4.30 8.07
C MET A 769 -8.96 -2.85 8.16
N PRO A 770 -8.69 -1.99 7.16
CA PRO A 770 -8.88 -0.55 7.30
C PRO A 770 -10.35 -0.10 7.32
N SER A 771 -11.29 -0.92 6.85
CA SER A 771 -12.73 -0.58 6.81
C SER A 771 -13.55 -1.16 7.96
N LEU A 772 -12.92 -1.83 8.92
CA LEU A 772 -13.56 -2.27 10.16
C LEU A 772 -13.33 -1.24 11.28
N THR A 773 -14.22 -1.23 12.27
CA THR A 773 -14.00 -0.48 13.51
C THR A 773 -13.10 -1.25 14.47
N VAL A 774 -12.58 -0.55 15.48
CA VAL A 774 -11.81 -1.18 16.56
C VAL A 774 -12.63 -2.25 17.29
N ARG A 775 -13.86 -1.91 17.69
CA ARG A 775 -14.77 -2.82 18.41
C ARG A 775 -15.08 -4.07 17.59
N GLU A 776 -15.40 -3.91 16.31
CA GLU A 776 -15.68 -5.05 15.43
C GLU A 776 -14.46 -5.95 15.26
N THR A 777 -13.29 -5.36 15.06
CA THR A 777 -12.04 -6.12 14.92
C THR A 777 -11.79 -6.97 16.16
N LEU A 778 -11.93 -6.38 17.35
CA LEU A 778 -11.78 -7.11 18.61
C LEU A 778 -12.85 -8.19 18.81
N GLN A 779 -14.10 -7.92 18.46
CA GLN A 779 -15.18 -8.92 18.53
C GLN A 779 -14.93 -10.09 17.57
N PHE A 780 -14.51 -9.84 16.33
CA PHE A 780 -14.18 -10.89 15.37
C PHE A 780 -12.99 -11.73 15.84
N VAL A 781 -11.94 -11.08 16.35
CA VAL A 781 -10.77 -11.77 16.89
C VAL A 781 -11.16 -12.58 18.13
N ALA A 782 -11.96 -12.03 19.05
CA ALA A 782 -12.46 -12.75 20.22
C ALA A 782 -13.26 -14.00 19.83
N ARG A 783 -14.18 -13.88 18.85
CA ARG A 783 -14.96 -15.00 18.34
C ARG A 783 -14.12 -16.09 17.66
N LEU A 784 -12.98 -15.73 17.07
CA LEU A 784 -12.04 -16.66 16.42
C LEU A 784 -11.00 -17.25 17.40
N LYS A 785 -10.50 -16.50 18.37
CA LYS A 785 -9.41 -16.94 19.27
C LYS A 785 -9.90 -17.57 20.58
N LEU A 786 -11.09 -17.20 21.09
CA LEU A 786 -11.61 -17.71 22.37
C LEU A 786 -12.28 -19.09 22.22
N PRO A 787 -12.18 -19.96 23.25
CA PRO A 787 -12.72 -21.32 23.21
C PRO A 787 -14.24 -21.37 22.99
N ASP A 788 -14.72 -22.50 22.47
CA ASP A 788 -16.14 -22.71 22.16
C ASP A 788 -17.03 -22.92 23.40
N SER A 789 -16.44 -23.11 24.58
CA SER A 789 -17.16 -23.15 25.86
C SER A 789 -17.82 -21.83 26.23
N LEU A 790 -17.32 -20.70 25.70
CA LEU A 790 -17.86 -19.36 25.96
C LEU A 790 -18.97 -19.02 24.94
N SER A 791 -20.07 -18.44 25.44
CA SER A 791 -21.15 -17.90 24.61
C SER A 791 -20.68 -16.72 23.76
N LYS A 792 -21.44 -16.36 22.72
CA LYS A 792 -21.08 -15.23 21.84
C LYS A 792 -21.05 -13.92 22.65
N GLU A 793 -22.03 -13.75 23.53
CA GLU A 793 -22.20 -12.58 24.38
C GLU A 793 -21.05 -12.46 25.39
N GLU A 794 -20.60 -13.57 25.96
CA GLU A 794 -19.42 -13.60 26.84
C GLU A 794 -18.12 -13.26 26.09
N LYS A 795 -17.97 -13.75 24.84
CA LYS A 795 -16.80 -13.42 24.00
C LYS A 795 -16.77 -11.93 23.65
N ASP A 796 -17.91 -11.37 23.28
CA ASP A 796 -18.04 -9.95 22.93
C ASP A 796 -17.87 -9.06 24.18
N ALA A 797 -18.41 -9.47 25.34
CA ALA A 797 -18.20 -8.78 26.61
C ALA A 797 -16.72 -8.78 27.03
N ARG A 798 -16.01 -9.90 26.83
CA ARG A 798 -14.56 -9.97 27.08
C ARG A 798 -13.76 -9.06 26.14
N ALA A 799 -14.16 -8.96 24.88
CA ALA A 799 -13.58 -8.01 23.94
C ALA A 799 -13.81 -6.56 24.39
N GLU A 800 -15.02 -6.24 24.87
CA GLU A 800 -15.37 -4.91 25.38
C GLU A 800 -14.56 -4.54 26.64
N VAL A 801 -14.39 -5.47 27.57
CA VAL A 801 -13.57 -5.24 28.76
C VAL A 801 -12.11 -4.99 28.38
N MET A 802 -11.54 -5.77 27.46
CA MET A 802 -10.18 -5.53 26.99
C MET A 802 -10.05 -4.20 26.23
N LEU A 803 -11.05 -3.83 25.42
CA LEU A 803 -11.12 -2.54 24.74
C LEU A 803 -11.04 -1.39 25.75
N ARG A 804 -11.80 -1.46 26.85
CA ARG A 804 -11.78 -0.43 27.91
C ARG A 804 -10.49 -0.45 28.73
N LYS A 805 -9.99 -1.64 29.11
CA LYS A 805 -8.73 -1.77 29.85
C LYS A 805 -7.56 -1.10 29.12
N PHE A 806 -7.50 -1.26 27.81
CA PHE A 806 -6.46 -0.63 26.98
C PHE A 806 -6.77 0.83 26.59
N GLY A 807 -7.82 1.46 27.14
CA GLY A 807 -8.15 2.86 26.89
C GLY A 807 -8.54 3.15 25.43
N LEU A 808 -9.21 2.20 24.76
CA LEU A 808 -9.68 2.32 23.37
C LEU A 808 -11.16 2.72 23.28
N GLY A 809 -11.79 3.08 24.41
CA GLY A 809 -13.22 3.40 24.49
C GLY A 809 -13.67 4.54 23.56
N HIS A 810 -12.87 5.60 23.44
CA HIS A 810 -13.21 6.78 22.62
C HIS A 810 -13.09 6.52 21.11
N CYS A 811 -12.29 5.54 20.69
CA CYS A 811 -12.08 5.17 19.30
C CYS A 811 -12.73 3.83 18.92
N ALA A 812 -13.50 3.23 19.84
CA ALA A 812 -14.14 1.92 19.68
C ALA A 812 -14.88 1.77 18.33
N ASP A 813 -15.64 2.79 17.97
CA ASP A 813 -16.49 2.79 16.77
C ASP A 813 -15.88 3.58 15.59
N THR A 814 -14.61 3.98 15.72
CA THR A 814 -13.86 4.63 14.63
C THR A 814 -13.25 3.59 13.69
N LEU A 815 -13.23 3.87 12.40
CA LEU A 815 -12.57 3.03 11.39
C LEU A 815 -11.05 3.01 11.62
N ILE A 816 -10.44 1.84 11.49
CA ILE A 816 -8.99 1.68 11.62
C ILE A 816 -8.24 2.53 10.58
N GLY A 817 -8.73 2.57 9.34
CA GLY A 817 -8.16 3.36 8.24
C GLY A 817 -6.79 2.91 7.74
N ASN A 818 -6.31 3.57 6.67
CA ASN A 818 -5.03 3.33 5.98
C ASN A 818 -4.43 4.66 5.51
N SER A 819 -3.40 4.63 4.66
CA SER A 819 -2.75 5.84 4.12
C SER A 819 -3.66 6.70 3.23
N VAL A 820 -4.73 6.13 2.68
CA VAL A 820 -5.68 6.81 1.76
C VAL A 820 -6.91 7.32 2.51
N THR A 821 -7.41 6.54 3.48
CA THR A 821 -8.54 6.88 4.34
C THR A 821 -8.04 7.04 5.78
N LYS A 822 -8.03 8.28 6.28
CA LYS A 822 -7.61 8.57 7.66
C LYS A 822 -8.50 7.80 8.65
N GLY A 823 -7.88 7.08 9.58
CA GLY A 823 -8.54 6.32 10.64
C GLY A 823 -7.93 6.61 12.01
N ILE A 824 -7.87 5.61 12.87
CA ILE A 824 -7.25 5.72 14.21
C ILE A 824 -5.74 6.00 14.11
N SER A 825 -5.18 6.60 15.16
CA SER A 825 -3.75 6.93 15.27
C SER A 825 -2.86 5.68 15.32
N GLY A 826 -1.57 5.82 15.02
CA GLY A 826 -0.61 4.70 15.07
C GLY A 826 -0.56 4.03 16.45
N GLY A 827 -0.50 4.82 17.54
CA GLY A 827 -0.53 4.27 18.90
C GLY A 827 -1.85 3.57 19.26
N GLU A 828 -2.98 4.02 18.75
CA GLU A 828 -4.25 3.28 18.89
C GLU A 828 -4.22 1.95 18.12
N LYS A 829 -3.68 1.92 16.88
CA LYS A 829 -3.47 0.67 16.13
C LYS A 829 -2.60 -0.31 16.90
N ARG A 830 -1.53 0.19 17.53
CA ARG A 830 -0.61 -0.62 18.33
C ARG A 830 -1.32 -1.33 19.48
N ARG A 831 -2.11 -0.58 20.24
CA ARG A 831 -2.92 -1.14 21.33
C ARG A 831 -3.93 -2.16 20.82
N VAL A 832 -4.58 -1.92 19.69
CA VAL A 832 -5.51 -2.89 19.06
C VAL A 832 -4.77 -4.19 18.70
N SER A 833 -3.58 -4.11 18.09
CA SER A 833 -2.76 -5.29 17.77
C SER A 833 -2.38 -6.09 19.02
N ILE A 834 -1.98 -5.41 20.10
CA ILE A 834 -1.64 -6.06 21.39
C ILE A 834 -2.87 -6.78 21.96
N VAL A 835 -4.03 -6.11 21.99
CA VAL A 835 -5.29 -6.71 22.47
C VAL A 835 -5.66 -7.94 21.64
N CYS A 836 -5.54 -7.87 20.31
CA CYS A 836 -5.83 -9.00 19.42
C CYS A 836 -5.03 -10.27 19.75
N GLU A 837 -3.82 -10.13 20.29
CA GLU A 837 -2.96 -11.26 20.68
C GLU A 837 -3.19 -11.71 22.13
N ILE A 838 -3.53 -10.78 23.02
CA ILE A 838 -3.75 -11.05 24.46
C ILE A 838 -5.14 -11.61 24.75
N LEU A 839 -6.14 -11.38 23.88
CA LEU A 839 -7.54 -11.82 24.10
C LEU A 839 -7.66 -13.30 24.52
N ARG A 840 -6.82 -14.18 23.95
CA ARG A 840 -6.81 -15.63 24.25
C ARG A 840 -6.27 -15.97 25.64
N MET A 841 -5.56 -15.05 26.30
CA MET A 841 -4.83 -15.24 27.55
C MET A 841 -3.84 -16.42 27.48
N PRO A 842 -2.89 -16.41 26.53
CA PRO A 842 -1.93 -17.50 26.33
C PRO A 842 -1.00 -17.67 27.54
N ASP A 843 -0.43 -18.85 27.72
CA ASP A 843 0.49 -19.13 28.84
C ASP A 843 1.82 -18.38 28.72
N ILE A 844 2.29 -18.22 27.47
CA ILE A 844 3.46 -17.41 27.13
C ILE A 844 3.03 -16.25 26.23
N VAL A 845 3.36 -15.03 26.64
CA VAL A 845 3.16 -13.82 25.82
C VAL A 845 4.53 -13.24 25.48
N VAL A 846 4.84 -13.17 24.18
CA VAL A 846 6.05 -12.54 23.67
C VAL A 846 5.66 -11.27 22.90
N LEU A 847 6.13 -10.10 23.33
CA LEU A 847 5.83 -8.83 22.67
C LEU A 847 7.09 -8.18 22.14
N ASP A 848 7.14 -7.88 20.84
CA ASP A 848 8.25 -7.13 20.28
C ASP A 848 7.93 -5.64 20.21
N GLU A 849 8.56 -4.82 21.06
CA GLU A 849 8.39 -3.38 21.18
C GLU A 849 6.92 -2.92 21.34
N PRO A 850 6.19 -3.38 22.38
CA PRO A 850 4.78 -3.04 22.56
C PRO A 850 4.54 -1.56 22.89
N THR A 851 5.56 -0.85 23.37
CA THR A 851 5.49 0.57 23.75
C THR A 851 5.87 1.53 22.62
N SER A 852 6.30 1.02 21.46
CA SER A 852 6.71 1.86 20.33
C SER A 852 5.52 2.64 19.75
N GLY A 853 5.69 3.95 19.57
CA GLY A 853 4.65 4.85 19.06
C GLY A 853 3.52 5.19 20.04
N LEU A 854 3.70 4.91 21.35
CA LEU A 854 2.78 5.29 22.42
C LEU A 854 3.37 6.43 23.29
N ASP A 855 2.50 7.19 23.96
CA ASP A 855 2.87 8.10 25.05
C ASP A 855 3.55 7.35 26.18
N SER A 856 4.35 8.06 26.98
CA SER A 856 4.77 7.59 28.31
C SER A 856 3.60 7.09 29.15
N PHE A 857 2.52 7.87 29.20
CA PHE A 857 1.32 7.57 29.99
C PHE A 857 0.60 6.29 29.51
N ILE A 858 0.31 6.18 28.21
CA ILE A 858 -0.38 5.00 27.68
C ILE A 858 0.54 3.79 27.67
N ALA A 859 1.83 3.95 27.36
CA ALA A 859 2.80 2.87 27.47
C ALA A 859 2.83 2.32 28.91
N LEU A 860 2.80 3.18 29.94
CA LEU A 860 2.75 2.76 31.33
C LEU A 860 1.48 1.94 31.61
N SER A 861 0.32 2.41 31.12
CA SER A 861 -0.93 1.67 31.26
C SER A 861 -0.90 0.29 30.60
N VAL A 862 -0.20 0.13 29.47
CA VAL A 862 0.00 -1.17 28.81
C VAL A 862 0.90 -2.07 29.65
N ILE A 863 1.99 -1.52 30.23
CA ILE A 863 2.89 -2.29 31.12
C ILE A 863 2.17 -2.74 32.39
N GLU A 864 1.31 -1.90 32.98
CA GLU A 864 0.48 -2.26 34.13
C GLU A 864 -0.37 -3.50 33.83
N ILE A 865 -1.07 -3.50 32.68
CA ILE A 865 -1.89 -4.64 32.25
C ILE A 865 -1.05 -5.89 32.00
N LEU A 866 0.13 -5.75 31.39
CA LEU A 866 1.04 -6.88 31.15
C LEU A 866 1.63 -7.45 32.44
N HIS A 867 1.88 -6.60 33.44
CA HIS A 867 2.33 -7.01 34.75
C HIS A 867 1.22 -7.75 35.53
N ASP A 868 -0.03 -7.27 35.45
CA ASP A 868 -1.18 -7.98 36.03
C ASP A 868 -1.38 -9.35 35.37
N LEU A 869 -1.21 -9.43 34.05
CA LEU A 869 -1.23 -10.69 33.30
C LEU A 869 -0.13 -11.66 33.74
N ALA A 870 1.07 -11.16 34.04
CA ALA A 870 2.16 -11.95 34.58
C ALA A 870 1.82 -12.47 35.97
N ARG A 871 1.31 -11.61 36.88
CA ARG A 871 0.90 -11.98 38.25
C ARG A 871 -0.16 -13.07 38.31
N GLU A 872 -1.01 -13.19 37.29
CA GLU A 872 -1.96 -14.30 37.16
C GLU A 872 -1.27 -15.67 36.96
N GLY A 873 0.06 -15.74 36.77
CA GLY A 873 0.85 -16.96 36.65
C GLY A 873 1.43 -17.24 35.25
N ARG A 874 1.43 -16.24 34.36
CA ARG A 874 1.92 -16.37 32.96
C ARG A 874 3.36 -15.92 32.81
N THR A 875 4.00 -16.37 31.73
CA THR A 875 5.35 -15.94 31.35
C THR A 875 5.24 -14.85 30.30
N VAL A 876 5.55 -13.60 30.69
CA VAL A 876 5.46 -12.44 29.80
C VAL A 876 6.86 -11.91 29.53
N ILE A 877 7.26 -11.99 28.26
CA ILE A 877 8.56 -11.53 27.77
C ILE A 877 8.30 -10.43 26.76
N LEU A 878 8.96 -9.30 26.92
CA LEU A 878 8.80 -8.19 25.99
C LEU A 878 10.14 -7.54 25.70
N SER A 879 10.34 -7.08 24.46
CA SER A 879 11.43 -6.16 24.16
C SER A 879 10.94 -4.74 24.38
N ILE A 880 11.72 -3.95 25.11
CA ILE A 880 11.50 -2.51 25.20
C ILE A 880 12.80 -1.82 24.87
N HIS A 881 12.70 -0.83 23.98
CA HIS A 881 13.83 -0.02 23.62
C HIS A 881 14.21 0.96 24.74
N GLN A 882 13.22 1.61 25.36
CA GLN A 882 13.39 2.60 26.43
C GLN A 882 12.21 2.54 27.42
N PRO A 883 12.32 1.78 28.53
CA PRO A 883 11.32 1.83 29.57
C PRO A 883 11.53 3.06 30.42
N THR A 884 10.45 3.69 30.86
CA THR A 884 10.56 4.83 31.77
C THR A 884 10.86 4.39 33.20
N ALA A 885 11.33 5.30 34.05
CA ALA A 885 11.65 4.99 35.45
C ALA A 885 10.44 4.44 36.22
N ARG A 886 9.22 4.84 35.84
CA ARG A 886 7.97 4.29 36.39
C ARG A 886 7.71 2.88 35.90
N MET A 887 7.92 2.61 34.60
CA MET A 887 7.78 1.25 34.03
C MET A 887 8.77 0.27 34.67
N LEU A 888 9.98 0.73 35.00
CA LEU A 888 11.03 -0.11 35.60
C LEU A 888 10.55 -0.84 36.87
N ARG A 889 9.68 -0.21 37.66
CA ARG A 889 9.14 -0.77 38.91
C ARG A 889 8.21 -1.96 38.69
N TYR A 890 7.67 -2.11 37.49
CA TYR A 890 6.79 -3.23 37.12
C TYR A 890 7.55 -4.44 36.57
N PHE A 891 8.81 -4.26 36.12
CA PHE A 891 9.61 -5.40 35.66
C PHE A 891 10.15 -6.17 36.85
N SER A 892 9.93 -7.49 36.83
CA SER A 892 10.48 -8.39 37.83
C SER A 892 11.94 -8.69 37.51
N ASP A 893 12.21 -9.01 36.25
CA ASP A 893 13.52 -9.39 35.73
C ASP A 893 13.85 -8.59 34.47
N ILE A 894 15.15 -8.37 34.25
CA ILE A 894 15.68 -7.60 33.13
C ILE A 894 16.84 -8.38 32.50
N LEU A 895 16.80 -8.47 31.17
CA LEU A 895 17.90 -8.96 30.34
C LEU A 895 18.41 -7.82 29.46
N VAL A 896 19.67 -7.44 29.63
CA VAL A 896 20.33 -6.39 28.82
C VAL A 896 21.27 -7.07 27.83
N LEU A 897 21.00 -6.87 26.54
CA LEU A 897 21.83 -7.36 25.44
C LEU A 897 22.76 -6.25 24.94
N GLY A 898 24.06 -6.52 24.95
CA GLY A 898 25.10 -5.69 24.35
C GLY A 898 25.32 -6.02 22.88
N THR A 899 26.46 -5.58 22.34
CA THR A 899 26.87 -5.87 20.97
C THR A 899 27.00 -7.37 20.70
N GLU A 900 26.70 -7.77 19.46
CA GLU A 900 26.66 -9.18 19.01
C GLU A 900 25.64 -10.07 19.76
N GLY A 901 24.72 -9.47 20.53
CA GLY A 901 23.68 -10.19 21.27
C GLY A 901 24.19 -10.96 22.48
N LEU A 902 25.27 -10.48 23.10
CA LEU A 902 25.80 -11.02 24.35
C LEU A 902 25.12 -10.37 25.57
N PRO A 903 24.83 -11.11 26.66
CA PRO A 903 24.22 -10.54 27.85
C PRO A 903 25.23 -9.70 28.65
N VAL A 904 24.84 -8.47 28.96
CA VAL A 904 25.57 -7.51 29.81
C VAL A 904 25.06 -7.59 31.26
N TYR A 905 23.76 -7.82 31.42
CA TYR A 905 23.10 -8.04 32.70
C TYR A 905 21.92 -9.00 32.51
N SER A 906 21.70 -9.90 33.46
CA SER A 906 20.53 -10.78 33.52
C SER A 906 20.18 -11.04 34.98
N GLY A 907 19.06 -10.49 35.46
CA GLY A 907 18.66 -10.67 36.85
C GLY A 907 17.48 -9.78 37.26
N PRO A 908 17.16 -9.71 38.57
CA PRO A 908 16.08 -8.89 39.08
C PRO A 908 16.27 -7.41 38.77
N ALA A 909 15.18 -6.68 38.52
CA ALA A 909 15.24 -5.26 38.16
C ALA A 909 15.82 -4.37 39.29
N GLN A 910 15.55 -4.72 40.55
CA GLN A 910 15.97 -3.94 41.72
C GLN A 910 17.49 -3.99 41.96
N ASP A 911 18.12 -5.11 41.61
CA ASP A 911 19.55 -5.33 41.82
C ASP A 911 20.41 -4.76 40.68
N MET A 912 19.79 -4.34 39.58
CA MET A 912 20.47 -3.82 38.39
C MET A 912 21.38 -2.63 38.72
N LEU A 913 20.87 -1.63 39.44
CA LEU A 913 21.66 -0.44 39.81
C LEU A 913 22.79 -0.80 40.78
N ARG A 914 22.52 -1.68 41.76
CA ARG A 914 23.53 -2.15 42.72
C ARG A 914 24.67 -2.91 42.03
N TYR A 915 24.34 -3.71 41.01
CA TYR A 915 25.33 -4.43 40.22
C TYR A 915 26.30 -3.47 39.52
N PHE A 916 25.81 -2.42 38.86
CA PHE A 916 26.67 -1.43 38.20
C PHE A 916 27.43 -0.55 39.19
N GLN A 917 26.84 -0.20 40.33
CA GLN A 917 27.54 0.51 41.42
C GLN A 917 28.71 -0.32 41.98
N ASN A 918 28.52 -1.63 42.18
CA ASN A 918 29.60 -2.54 42.61
C ASN A 918 30.74 -2.64 41.59
N LEU A 919 30.48 -2.32 40.32
CA LEU A 919 31.50 -2.22 39.27
C LEU A 919 32.14 -0.83 39.18
N GLY A 920 31.77 0.11 40.06
CA GLY A 920 32.29 1.48 40.11
C GLY A 920 31.62 2.46 39.15
N ILE A 921 30.40 2.16 38.66
CA ILE A 921 29.68 2.99 37.68
C ILE A 921 28.38 3.53 38.32
N GLU A 922 28.32 4.84 38.56
CA GLU A 922 27.17 5.51 39.18
C GLU A 922 26.21 6.14 38.17
N CYS A 923 24.91 6.12 38.47
CA CYS A 923 23.85 6.69 37.64
C CYS A 923 23.53 8.14 38.08
N PRO A 924 23.52 9.13 37.19
CA PRO A 924 23.09 10.49 37.49
C PRO A 924 21.63 10.58 37.95
N HIS A 925 21.30 11.56 38.80
CA HIS A 925 19.94 11.75 39.36
C HIS A 925 18.90 12.29 38.37
N THR A 926 19.35 12.93 37.28
CA THR A 926 18.50 13.51 36.23
C THR A 926 18.24 12.54 35.07
N MET A 927 18.83 11.35 35.12
CA MET A 927 18.75 10.33 34.08
C MET A 927 17.92 9.14 34.57
N SER A 928 17.11 8.55 33.67
CA SER A 928 16.44 7.29 33.99
C SER A 928 17.47 6.15 34.09
N PRO A 929 17.40 5.29 35.12
CA PRO A 929 18.29 4.12 35.26
C PRO A 929 18.35 3.22 34.03
N THR A 930 17.25 3.13 33.29
CA THR A 930 17.11 2.33 32.08
C THR A 930 17.89 2.92 30.91
N ASP A 931 17.84 4.24 30.74
CA ASP A 931 18.60 4.94 29.71
C ASP A 931 20.10 4.78 29.95
N PHE A 932 20.52 4.93 31.22
CA PHE A 932 21.90 4.75 31.64
C PHE A 932 22.46 3.36 31.30
N VAL A 933 21.70 2.30 31.56
CA VAL A 933 22.14 0.91 31.30
C VAL A 933 22.20 0.60 29.80
N VAL A 934 21.26 1.14 29.01
CA VAL A 934 21.32 1.00 27.55
C VAL A 934 22.54 1.73 26.96
N ASP A 935 22.89 2.89 27.50
CA ASP A 935 24.09 3.66 27.07
C ASP A 935 25.39 2.98 27.48
N LEU A 936 25.40 2.28 28.62
CA LEU A 936 26.53 1.43 29.02
C LEU A 936 26.70 0.22 28.09
N ALA A 937 25.58 -0.40 27.67
CA ALA A 937 25.57 -1.56 26.82
C ALA A 937 25.83 -1.26 25.34
N THR A 938 25.70 0.01 24.93
CA THR A 938 25.85 0.46 23.54
C THR A 938 27.18 1.21 23.37
N PRO A 939 28.12 0.72 22.56
CA PRO A 939 29.29 1.49 22.18
C PRO A 939 28.95 2.43 21.02
N ASP A 940 29.45 3.66 21.05
CA ASP A 940 29.31 4.57 19.91
C ASP A 940 30.10 4.05 18.70
N PRO A 941 29.57 4.18 17.47
CA PRO A 941 30.25 3.72 16.26
C PRO A 941 31.56 4.48 16.05
N GLY A 942 32.69 3.77 16.16
CA GLY A 942 34.04 4.33 16.03
C GLY A 942 34.77 4.51 17.36
N ASP A 943 34.10 4.32 18.50
CA ASP A 943 34.72 4.40 19.81
C ASP A 943 35.31 3.04 20.25
N SER A 944 36.63 2.92 20.11
CA SER A 944 37.39 1.75 20.56
C SER A 944 37.33 1.55 22.08
N SER A 945 37.13 2.62 22.85
CA SER A 945 37.02 2.55 24.31
C SER A 945 35.67 1.97 24.76
N GLY A 946 34.58 2.38 24.10
CA GLY A 946 33.24 1.82 24.31
C GLY A 946 33.16 0.33 24.03
N GLN A 947 33.84 -0.18 23.00
CA GLN A 947 33.88 -1.62 22.70
C GLN A 947 34.61 -2.42 23.80
N GLN A 948 35.71 -1.88 24.33
CA GLN A 948 36.44 -2.48 25.45
C GLN A 948 35.59 -2.49 26.72
N ARG A 949 34.84 -1.40 26.98
CA ARG A 949 33.90 -1.30 28.10
C ARG A 949 32.83 -2.38 28.05
N VAL A 950 32.17 -2.58 26.89
CA VAL A 950 31.16 -3.64 26.73
C VAL A 950 31.78 -5.03 26.89
N GLY A 951 32.99 -5.26 26.35
CA GLY A 951 33.72 -6.51 26.54
C GLY A 951 34.01 -6.83 28.01
N TYR A 952 34.42 -5.82 28.79
CA TYR A 952 34.63 -5.93 30.24
C TYR A 952 33.32 -6.31 30.97
N LEU A 953 32.21 -5.63 30.65
CA LEU A 953 30.91 -5.91 31.27
C LEU A 953 30.42 -7.33 30.98
N VAL A 954 30.55 -7.80 29.74
CA VAL A 954 30.17 -9.17 29.35
C VAL A 954 31.02 -10.21 30.08
N GLN A 955 32.32 -9.96 30.27
CA GLN A 955 33.17 -10.87 31.05
C GLN A 955 32.73 -10.94 32.50
N LYS A 956 32.48 -9.78 33.14
CA LYS A 956 32.01 -9.71 34.52
C LYS A 956 30.65 -10.38 34.71
N MET A 957 29.75 -10.25 33.74
CA MET A 957 28.47 -10.95 33.76
C MET A 957 28.65 -12.48 33.72
N LYS A 958 29.53 -13.00 32.86
CA LYS A 958 29.84 -14.45 32.81
C LYS A 958 30.44 -14.96 34.13
N GLU A 959 31.28 -14.16 34.78
CA GLU A 959 31.81 -14.47 36.12
C GLU A 959 30.67 -14.51 37.15
N HIS A 960 29.77 -13.52 37.11
CA HIS A 960 28.60 -13.43 37.98
C HIS A 960 27.63 -14.61 37.77
N GLU A 961 27.32 -15.00 36.53
CA GLU A 961 26.48 -16.17 36.22
C GLU A 961 27.08 -17.48 36.74
N ARG A 962 28.40 -17.64 36.68
CA ARG A 962 29.11 -18.82 37.23
C ARG A 962 29.03 -18.86 38.76
N LEU A 963 29.21 -17.71 39.41
CA LEU A 963 29.09 -17.58 40.86
C LEU A 963 27.68 -17.91 41.33
N MET A 964 26.65 -17.36 40.67
CA MET A 964 25.24 -17.61 41.01
C MET A 964 24.85 -19.08 40.79
N LYS A 965 25.30 -19.72 39.69
CA LYS A 965 25.08 -21.16 39.46
C LYS A 965 25.71 -22.04 40.54
N ASN A 966 26.89 -21.68 41.04
CA ASN A 966 27.55 -22.44 42.11
C ASN A 966 26.80 -22.29 43.46
N VAL A 967 26.21 -21.11 43.71
CA VAL A 967 25.40 -20.85 44.91
C VAL A 967 24.07 -21.63 44.88
N ASP A 968 23.37 -21.65 43.75
CA ASP A 968 22.12 -22.41 43.59
C ASP A 968 22.33 -23.93 43.72
N ILE A 969 23.47 -24.46 43.27
CA ILE A 969 23.85 -25.87 43.45
C ILE A 969 24.12 -26.19 44.93
N SER A 970 24.65 -25.24 45.71
CA SER A 970 24.89 -25.43 47.15
C SER A 970 23.65 -25.26 48.03
N GLN A 971 22.66 -24.45 47.62
CA GLN A 971 21.40 -24.26 48.37
C GLN A 971 20.34 -25.32 48.07
N SER A 972 20.37 -25.96 46.90
CA SER A 972 19.46 -27.07 46.55
C SER A 972 19.72 -28.37 47.31
N THR A 973 20.80 -28.45 48.09
CA THR A 973 21.11 -29.58 49.00
C THR A 973 20.46 -29.51 50.38
N SER A 974 19.73 -28.43 50.74
CA SER A 974 19.28 -28.24 52.14
C SER A 974 17.91 -27.56 52.35
N GLY A 975 16.96 -27.69 51.42
CA GLY A 975 15.61 -27.14 51.62
C GLY A 975 14.52 -27.84 50.82
N SER A 976 13.72 -28.66 51.51
CA SER A 976 12.41 -29.13 51.07
C SER A 976 11.38 -28.01 51.25
N ASP A 977 10.96 -27.36 50.15
CA ASP A 977 9.57 -27.00 49.84
C ASP A 977 9.52 -26.05 48.63
N GLY A 978 8.68 -26.39 47.65
CA GLY A 978 8.45 -25.60 46.43
C GLY A 978 9.02 -26.22 45.15
N SER A 979 8.81 -27.52 44.93
CA SER A 979 9.05 -28.14 43.63
C SER A 979 8.28 -27.39 42.53
N VAL A 980 8.96 -26.64 41.68
CA VAL A 980 8.45 -26.29 40.35
C VAL A 980 8.19 -27.63 39.67
N ALA A 981 6.92 -28.00 39.59
CA ALA A 981 6.49 -29.31 39.12
C ALA A 981 7.20 -29.62 37.80
N SER A 982 7.95 -30.73 37.78
CA SER A 982 8.41 -31.40 36.56
C SER A 982 7.22 -32.02 35.81
N GLY A 983 6.19 -31.20 35.57
CA GLY A 983 5.00 -31.56 34.81
C GLY A 983 5.26 -31.34 33.33
N SER A 984 4.98 -32.35 32.52
CA SER A 984 4.96 -32.23 31.06
C SER A 984 4.12 -31.03 30.64
N VAL A 985 4.61 -30.22 29.69
CA VAL A 985 3.83 -29.12 29.10
C VAL A 985 2.53 -29.70 28.53
N HIS A 986 1.39 -29.31 29.10
CA HIS A 986 0.08 -29.76 28.64
C HIS A 986 -0.26 -28.94 27.41
N LEU A 987 0.09 -29.49 26.26
CA LEU A 987 -0.20 -28.85 24.99
C LEU A 987 -1.71 -28.74 24.83
N PRO A 988 -2.26 -27.52 24.60
CA PRO A 988 -3.68 -27.39 24.33
C PRO A 988 -4.03 -28.25 23.12
N THR A 989 -5.00 -29.15 23.27
CA THR A 989 -5.54 -29.97 22.19
C THR A 989 -6.12 -29.03 21.14
N THR A 990 -5.33 -28.68 20.14
CA THR A 990 -5.75 -27.72 19.13
C THR A 990 -6.57 -28.46 18.09
N SER A 991 -7.87 -28.58 18.36
CA SER A 991 -8.80 -28.61 17.22
C SER A 991 -8.73 -27.21 16.62
N ARG A 992 -8.39 -27.11 15.33
CA ARG A 992 -8.80 -25.93 14.55
C ARG A 992 -10.27 -25.68 14.84
N ASN A 993 -10.66 -24.41 14.94
CA ASN A 993 -12.07 -24.06 15.01
C ASN A 993 -12.82 -24.83 13.91
N PRO A 994 -13.98 -25.41 14.23
CA PRO A 994 -14.73 -26.19 13.28
C PRO A 994 -14.97 -25.37 12.02
N PHE A 995 -14.73 -25.98 10.85
CA PHE A 995 -14.73 -25.30 9.57
C PHE A 995 -15.97 -24.39 9.39
N ARG A 996 -17.15 -24.90 9.76
CA ARG A 996 -18.43 -24.18 9.65
C ARG A 996 -18.45 -22.87 10.43
N LYS A 997 -17.90 -22.85 11.65
CA LYS A 997 -17.89 -21.66 12.52
C LYS A 997 -16.88 -20.63 12.03
N SER A 998 -15.65 -21.05 11.72
CA SER A 998 -14.63 -20.16 11.16
C SER A 998 -15.07 -19.58 9.83
N PHE A 999 -15.64 -20.40 8.94
CA PHE A 999 -16.12 -19.96 7.65
C PHE A 999 -17.23 -18.90 7.78
N LEU A 1000 -18.25 -19.12 8.62
CA LEU A 1000 -19.35 -18.17 8.80
C LEU A 1000 -18.86 -16.83 9.39
N LEU A 1001 -17.95 -16.88 10.37
CA LEU A 1001 -17.39 -15.68 10.99
C LEU A 1001 -16.54 -14.87 10.01
N VAL A 1002 -15.65 -15.53 9.27
CA VAL A 1002 -14.80 -14.86 8.28
C VAL A 1002 -15.67 -14.29 7.15
N LEU A 1003 -16.73 -15.00 6.74
CA LEU A 1003 -17.71 -14.50 5.76
C LEU A 1003 -18.42 -13.25 6.27
N GLN A 1004 -18.91 -13.25 7.51
CA GLN A 1004 -19.57 -12.08 8.11
C GLN A 1004 -18.62 -10.89 8.17
N ARG A 1005 -17.36 -11.11 8.59
CA ARG A 1005 -16.32 -10.07 8.64
C ARG A 1005 -16.03 -9.49 7.27
N ALA A 1006 -15.84 -10.34 6.26
CA ALA A 1006 -15.55 -9.91 4.91
C ALA A 1006 -16.74 -9.19 4.26
N ALA A 1007 -17.97 -9.66 4.50
CA ALA A 1007 -19.19 -9.01 4.03
C ALA A 1007 -19.34 -7.60 4.60
N LEU A 1008 -19.03 -7.41 5.89
CA LEU A 1008 -19.04 -6.09 6.52
C LEU A 1008 -17.92 -5.18 5.99
N ASN A 1009 -16.73 -5.74 5.76
CA ASN A 1009 -15.61 -5.01 5.16
C ASN A 1009 -15.98 -4.51 3.75
N LEU A 1010 -16.58 -5.38 2.93
CA LEU A 1010 -17.01 -5.06 1.57
C LEU A 1010 -18.15 -4.03 1.55
N SER A 1011 -19.16 -4.17 2.42
CA SER A 1011 -20.32 -3.26 2.46
C SER A 1011 -19.92 -1.81 2.78
N ARG A 1012 -18.83 -1.60 3.52
CA ARG A 1012 -18.27 -0.28 3.84
C ARG A 1012 -17.37 0.31 2.76
N GLN A 1013 -17.11 -0.45 1.70
CA GLN A 1013 -16.38 -0.01 0.51
C GLN A 1013 -17.31 0.10 -0.70
N PRO A 1014 -18.28 1.04 -0.72
CA PRO A 1014 -19.26 1.14 -1.80
C PRO A 1014 -18.65 1.47 -3.16
N ILE A 1015 -17.47 2.09 -3.19
CA ILE A 1015 -16.74 2.35 -4.45
C ILE A 1015 -16.23 1.05 -5.08
N LEU A 1016 -15.82 0.09 -4.25
CA LEU A 1016 -15.39 -1.24 -4.68
C LEU A 1016 -16.58 -2.04 -5.21
N ILE A 1017 -17.70 -2.06 -4.47
CA ILE A 1017 -18.93 -2.73 -4.90
C ILE A 1017 -19.41 -2.14 -6.23
N LEU A 1018 -19.56 -0.81 -6.31
CA LEU A 1018 -20.03 -0.12 -7.52
C LEU A 1018 -19.14 -0.42 -8.72
N ALA A 1019 -17.81 -0.33 -8.55
CA ALA A 1019 -16.88 -0.60 -9.65
C ALA A 1019 -16.98 -2.05 -10.14
N ARG A 1020 -17.13 -3.03 -9.22
CA ARG A 1020 -17.32 -4.44 -9.59
C ARG A 1020 -18.64 -4.68 -10.30
N THR A 1021 -19.74 -4.13 -9.78
CA THR A 1021 -21.08 -4.38 -10.34
C THR A 1021 -21.33 -3.66 -11.66
N LEU A 1022 -20.70 -2.51 -11.89
CA LEU A 1022 -20.95 -1.66 -13.06
C LEU A 1022 -20.10 -2.05 -14.29
N GLN A 1023 -18.98 -2.74 -14.11
CA GLN A 1023 -18.06 -3.09 -15.20
C GLN A 1023 -18.73 -3.87 -16.33
N LEU A 1024 -19.39 -4.99 -16.01
CA LEU A 1024 -20.01 -5.84 -17.03
C LEU A 1024 -21.32 -5.28 -17.61
N PRO A 1025 -22.23 -4.67 -16.82
CA PRO A 1025 -23.37 -3.93 -17.38
C PRO A 1025 -22.95 -2.75 -18.28
N GLY A 1026 -21.89 -2.02 -17.92
CA GLY A 1026 -21.35 -0.96 -18.77
C GLY A 1026 -20.89 -1.48 -20.14
N MET A 1027 -20.24 -2.65 -20.15
CA MET A 1027 -19.91 -3.38 -21.38
C MET A 1027 -21.18 -3.76 -22.15
N ALA A 1028 -22.20 -4.31 -21.49
CA ALA A 1028 -23.47 -4.71 -22.13
C ALA A 1028 -24.21 -3.55 -22.80
N ILE A 1029 -24.28 -2.39 -22.13
CA ILE A 1029 -24.88 -1.17 -22.68
C ILE A 1029 -24.13 -0.75 -23.94
N LEU A 1030 -22.80 -0.75 -23.90
CA LEU A 1030 -21.99 -0.39 -25.05
C LEU A 1030 -22.21 -1.38 -26.21
N LEU A 1031 -22.21 -2.69 -25.94
CA LEU A 1031 -22.50 -3.68 -26.99
C LEU A 1031 -23.92 -3.49 -27.57
N ALA A 1032 -24.91 -3.24 -26.72
CA ALA A 1032 -26.28 -3.02 -27.17
C ALA A 1032 -26.41 -1.78 -28.06
N LEU A 1033 -25.71 -0.68 -27.73
CA LEU A 1033 -25.69 0.52 -28.56
C LEU A 1033 -25.21 0.25 -29.99
N PHE A 1034 -24.25 -0.67 -30.16
CA PHE A 1034 -23.68 -1.00 -31.47
C PHE A 1034 -24.42 -2.08 -32.24
N PHE A 1035 -24.92 -3.10 -31.55
CA PHE A 1035 -25.47 -4.29 -32.19
C PHE A 1035 -27.01 -4.33 -32.24
N ALA A 1036 -27.73 -3.49 -31.49
CA ALA A 1036 -29.19 -3.55 -31.44
C ALA A 1036 -29.88 -2.73 -32.55
N PRO A 1037 -30.88 -3.30 -33.27
CA PRO A 1037 -31.23 -4.73 -33.37
C PRO A 1037 -30.33 -5.48 -34.37
N LEU A 1038 -29.99 -6.74 -34.07
CA LEU A 1038 -29.20 -7.59 -34.96
C LEU A 1038 -30.00 -7.99 -36.21
N GLN A 1039 -29.56 -7.55 -37.38
CA GLN A 1039 -30.21 -7.84 -38.66
C GLN A 1039 -30.15 -9.34 -39.05
N LYS A 1040 -30.86 -9.71 -40.13
CA LYS A 1040 -30.91 -11.09 -40.68
C LYS A 1040 -30.38 -11.19 -42.12
N ASP A 1041 -29.61 -10.20 -42.57
CA ASP A 1041 -28.96 -10.21 -43.87
C ASP A 1041 -27.63 -11.01 -43.84
N TYR A 1042 -27.08 -11.35 -45.01
CA TYR A 1042 -25.78 -12.03 -45.14
C TYR A 1042 -24.66 -11.39 -44.29
N LEU A 1043 -24.55 -10.05 -44.32
CA LEU A 1043 -23.56 -9.31 -43.53
C LEU A 1043 -23.81 -9.39 -42.01
N ALA A 1044 -25.04 -9.67 -41.60
CA ALA A 1044 -25.39 -9.84 -40.19
C ALA A 1044 -24.82 -11.13 -39.59
N VAL A 1045 -24.38 -12.09 -40.41
CA VAL A 1045 -23.64 -13.28 -39.93
C VAL A 1045 -22.37 -12.84 -39.20
N GLN A 1046 -21.61 -11.91 -39.79
CA GLN A 1046 -20.38 -11.37 -39.20
C GLN A 1046 -20.68 -10.58 -37.92
N SER A 1047 -21.69 -9.70 -37.94
CA SER A 1047 -22.11 -8.94 -36.75
C SER A 1047 -22.59 -9.84 -35.62
N ARG A 1048 -23.35 -10.91 -35.91
CA ARG A 1048 -23.83 -11.88 -34.91
C ARG A 1048 -22.68 -12.69 -34.30
N VAL A 1049 -21.79 -13.23 -35.14
CA VAL A 1049 -20.60 -13.97 -34.67
C VAL A 1049 -19.66 -13.05 -33.89
N GLY A 1050 -19.44 -11.82 -34.36
CA GLY A 1050 -18.61 -10.82 -33.69
C GLY A 1050 -19.17 -10.34 -32.36
N PHE A 1051 -20.49 -10.29 -32.21
CA PHE A 1051 -21.15 -10.06 -30.92
C PHE A 1051 -20.93 -11.23 -29.95
N VAL A 1052 -21.06 -12.48 -30.41
CA VAL A 1052 -20.80 -13.66 -29.57
C VAL A 1052 -19.33 -13.73 -29.14
N GLN A 1053 -18.40 -13.31 -30.00
CA GLN A 1053 -16.96 -13.25 -29.66
C GLN A 1053 -16.66 -12.32 -28.46
N GLN A 1054 -17.51 -11.34 -28.17
CA GLN A 1054 -17.34 -10.43 -27.03
C GLN A 1054 -17.35 -11.16 -25.67
N TYR A 1055 -17.93 -12.36 -25.61
CA TYR A 1055 -17.91 -13.18 -24.40
C TYR A 1055 -16.51 -13.62 -23.98
N ALA A 1056 -15.56 -13.71 -24.91
CA ALA A 1056 -14.16 -14.00 -24.58
C ALA A 1056 -13.53 -12.88 -23.73
N CYS A 1057 -13.91 -11.62 -23.98
CA CYS A 1057 -13.36 -10.46 -23.30
C CYS A 1057 -13.86 -10.30 -21.86
N VAL A 1058 -14.96 -10.97 -21.50
CA VAL A 1058 -15.51 -10.97 -20.13
C VAL A 1058 -14.50 -11.52 -19.11
N GLY A 1059 -13.60 -12.43 -19.51
CA GLY A 1059 -12.54 -12.94 -18.64
C GLY A 1059 -11.56 -11.86 -18.16
N PHE A 1060 -11.30 -10.82 -18.96
CA PHE A 1060 -10.45 -9.69 -18.56
C PHE A 1060 -11.09 -8.82 -17.48
N VAL A 1061 -12.43 -8.73 -17.46
CA VAL A 1061 -13.16 -8.05 -16.39
C VAL A 1061 -12.90 -8.77 -15.05
N GLY A 1062 -12.98 -10.11 -15.03
CA GLY A 1062 -12.70 -10.92 -13.85
C GLY A 1062 -11.26 -10.76 -13.35
N MET A 1063 -10.29 -10.67 -14.26
CA MET A 1063 -8.89 -10.40 -13.90
C MET A 1063 -8.72 -9.09 -13.12
N ILE A 1064 -9.29 -7.98 -13.60
CA ILE A 1064 -9.16 -6.67 -12.93
C ILE A 1064 -9.84 -6.68 -11.54
N GLN A 1065 -10.98 -7.35 -11.42
CA GLN A 1065 -11.72 -7.43 -10.15
C GLN A 1065 -10.94 -8.15 -9.05
N SER A 1066 -10.27 -9.25 -9.38
CA SER A 1066 -9.45 -10.00 -8.43
C SER A 1066 -8.16 -9.25 -8.09
N MET A 1067 -7.51 -8.64 -9.09
CA MET A 1067 -6.22 -7.97 -8.92
C MET A 1067 -6.25 -6.85 -7.88
N ALA A 1068 -7.38 -6.14 -7.76
CA ALA A 1068 -7.49 -5.01 -6.85
C ALA A 1068 -7.70 -5.40 -5.38
N THR A 1069 -8.27 -6.58 -5.11
CA THR A 1069 -8.74 -6.97 -3.77
C THR A 1069 -8.00 -8.18 -3.24
N TYR A 1070 -7.72 -9.17 -4.08
CA TYR A 1070 -7.12 -10.43 -3.65
C TYR A 1070 -5.72 -10.27 -3.00
N PRO A 1071 -4.77 -9.46 -3.52
CA PRO A 1071 -3.44 -9.37 -2.92
C PRO A 1071 -3.44 -8.89 -1.47
N SER A 1072 -4.26 -7.88 -1.13
CA SER A 1072 -4.35 -7.34 0.23
C SER A 1072 -5.04 -8.30 1.19
N GLU A 1073 -6.12 -8.97 0.76
CA GLU A 1073 -6.80 -9.98 1.59
C GLU A 1073 -5.95 -11.25 1.81
N ARG A 1074 -5.19 -11.66 0.78
CA ARG A 1074 -4.24 -12.78 0.86
C ARG A 1074 -3.17 -12.54 1.93
N ASP A 1075 -2.67 -11.31 2.04
CA ASP A 1075 -1.62 -10.97 3.00
C ASP A 1075 -2.13 -11.03 4.46
N VAL A 1076 -3.40 -10.64 4.70
CA VAL A 1076 -4.09 -10.86 5.99
C VAL A 1076 -4.28 -12.36 6.26
N PHE A 1077 -4.72 -13.11 5.25
CA PHE A 1077 -4.89 -14.57 5.36
C PHE A 1077 -3.59 -15.29 5.73
N TYR A 1078 -2.44 -14.94 5.11
CA TYR A 1078 -1.17 -15.60 5.42
C TYR A 1078 -0.78 -15.47 6.90
N ARG A 1079 -1.05 -14.32 7.52
CA ARG A 1079 -0.84 -14.14 8.96
C ARG A 1079 -1.80 -14.98 9.78
N GLU A 1080 -3.11 -14.88 9.56
CA GLU A 1080 -4.11 -15.60 10.35
C GLU A 1080 -4.00 -17.13 10.18
N ALA A 1081 -3.52 -17.59 9.02
CA ALA A 1081 -3.18 -18.98 8.76
C ALA A 1081 -1.93 -19.44 9.53
N SER A 1082 -0.93 -18.56 9.70
CA SER A 1082 0.26 -18.83 10.52
C SER A 1082 -0.07 -19.05 12.00
N GLU A 1083 -1.11 -18.38 12.49
CA GLU A 1083 -1.68 -18.53 13.84
C GLU A 1083 -2.67 -19.71 13.95
N LYS A 1084 -2.83 -20.51 12.88
CA LYS A 1084 -3.72 -21.67 12.82
C LYS A 1084 -5.21 -21.34 13.10
N LEU A 1085 -5.65 -20.08 12.92
CA LEU A 1085 -7.03 -19.63 13.20
C LEU A 1085 -8.05 -20.21 12.21
N TYR A 1086 -7.73 -20.16 10.91
CA TYR A 1086 -8.51 -20.80 9.86
C TYR A 1086 -7.61 -21.22 8.69
N GLY A 1087 -8.11 -22.13 7.85
CA GLY A 1087 -7.35 -22.67 6.72
C GLY A 1087 -7.70 -22.02 5.38
N ALA A 1088 -6.90 -22.33 4.36
CA ALA A 1088 -7.13 -21.90 2.97
C ALA A 1088 -8.54 -22.26 2.46
N LYS A 1089 -9.15 -23.34 2.98
CA LYS A 1089 -10.54 -23.73 2.64
C LYS A 1089 -11.55 -22.66 3.03
N SER A 1090 -11.46 -22.15 4.25
CA SER A 1090 -12.40 -21.16 4.78
C SER A 1090 -12.24 -19.83 4.07
N PHE A 1091 -10.98 -19.42 3.82
CA PHE A 1091 -10.66 -18.21 3.07
C PHE A 1091 -11.22 -18.24 1.65
N MET A 1092 -10.86 -19.27 0.86
CA MET A 1092 -11.24 -19.33 -0.55
C MET A 1092 -12.76 -19.44 -0.73
N LEU A 1093 -13.42 -20.21 0.15
CA LEU A 1093 -14.89 -20.33 0.10
C LEU A 1093 -15.57 -19.01 0.47
N GLN A 1094 -15.06 -18.29 1.49
CA GLN A 1094 -15.57 -16.98 1.88
C GLN A 1094 -15.40 -15.95 0.77
N TYR A 1095 -14.20 -15.87 0.19
CA TYR A 1095 -13.91 -14.99 -0.94
C TYR A 1095 -14.87 -15.25 -2.11
N THR A 1096 -14.99 -16.52 -2.53
CA THR A 1096 -15.86 -16.93 -3.65
C THR A 1096 -17.35 -16.67 -3.37
N LEU A 1097 -17.85 -16.94 -2.17
CA LEU A 1097 -19.27 -16.73 -1.84
C LEU A 1097 -19.64 -15.25 -1.69
N LEU A 1098 -18.68 -14.39 -1.34
CA LEU A 1098 -18.94 -12.96 -1.25
C LEU A 1098 -19.04 -12.32 -2.65
N GLU A 1099 -18.31 -12.86 -3.60
CA GLU A 1099 -18.27 -12.33 -4.98
C GLU A 1099 -19.37 -12.90 -5.86
N LEU A 1100 -19.75 -14.16 -5.66
CA LEU A 1100 -20.75 -14.86 -6.48
C LEU A 1100 -22.07 -14.07 -6.66
N PRO A 1101 -22.69 -13.46 -5.64
CA PRO A 1101 -23.91 -12.67 -5.85
C PRO A 1101 -23.69 -11.44 -6.74
N LEU A 1102 -22.54 -10.77 -6.61
CA LEU A 1102 -22.20 -9.60 -7.41
C LEU A 1102 -21.90 -9.99 -8.86
N GLU A 1103 -21.16 -11.08 -9.05
CA GLU A 1103 -20.87 -11.65 -10.37
C GLU A 1103 -22.15 -12.09 -11.10
N VAL A 1104 -23.01 -12.87 -10.42
CA VAL A 1104 -24.27 -13.37 -10.98
C VAL A 1104 -25.19 -12.21 -11.34
N PHE A 1105 -25.31 -11.20 -10.47
CA PHE A 1105 -26.10 -10.01 -10.78
C PHE A 1105 -25.59 -9.28 -12.03
N SER A 1106 -24.28 -9.02 -12.09
CA SER A 1106 -23.67 -8.37 -13.25
C SER A 1106 -23.81 -9.19 -14.54
N CYS A 1107 -23.66 -10.52 -14.46
CA CYS A 1107 -23.85 -11.42 -15.59
C CYS A 1107 -25.31 -11.51 -16.02
N ALA A 1108 -26.27 -11.46 -15.09
CA ALA A 1108 -27.70 -11.47 -15.40
C ALA A 1108 -28.12 -10.22 -16.14
N VAL A 1109 -27.64 -9.04 -15.73
CA VAL A 1109 -27.87 -7.79 -16.46
C VAL A 1109 -27.24 -7.87 -17.86
N PHE A 1110 -26.01 -8.35 -17.97
CA PHE A 1110 -25.35 -8.53 -19.26
C PHE A 1110 -26.10 -9.50 -20.20
N ALA A 1111 -26.57 -10.63 -19.67
CA ALA A 1111 -27.35 -11.62 -20.40
C ALA A 1111 -28.74 -11.10 -20.81
N LEU A 1112 -29.37 -10.27 -19.97
CA LEU A 1112 -30.64 -9.61 -20.30
C LEU A 1112 -30.50 -8.70 -21.53
N PHE A 1113 -29.46 -7.87 -21.54
CA PHE A 1113 -29.15 -7.01 -22.69
C PHE A 1113 -28.85 -7.86 -23.94
N THR A 1114 -28.08 -8.92 -23.79
CA THR A 1114 -27.70 -9.83 -24.88
C THR A 1114 -28.89 -10.59 -25.47
N ALA A 1115 -29.80 -11.11 -24.65
CA ALA A 1115 -30.89 -11.95 -25.13
C ALA A 1115 -32.02 -11.11 -25.74
N TYR A 1116 -32.38 -10.00 -25.10
CA TYR A 1116 -33.58 -9.23 -25.43
C TYR A 1116 -33.30 -7.91 -26.14
N VAL A 1117 -32.31 -7.12 -25.69
CA VAL A 1117 -32.07 -5.77 -26.26
C VAL A 1117 -31.41 -5.88 -27.63
N THR A 1118 -30.42 -6.76 -27.79
CA THR A 1118 -29.73 -6.95 -29.07
C THR A 1118 -30.49 -7.84 -30.06
N ASP A 1119 -31.63 -8.43 -29.66
CA ASP A 1119 -32.43 -9.36 -30.47
C ASP A 1119 -31.61 -10.52 -31.06
N LEU A 1120 -30.76 -11.14 -30.22
CA LEU A 1120 -29.94 -12.28 -30.66
C LEU A 1120 -30.84 -13.50 -30.93
N ASN A 1121 -31.63 -13.90 -29.92
CA ASN A 1121 -32.74 -14.84 -30.00
C ASN A 1121 -33.58 -14.69 -28.71
N PRO A 1122 -34.69 -13.94 -28.70
CA PRO A 1122 -35.37 -13.49 -27.48
C PRO A 1122 -36.19 -14.61 -26.81
N THR A 1123 -35.51 -15.66 -26.36
CA THR A 1123 -36.08 -16.81 -25.63
C THR A 1123 -35.45 -16.93 -24.24
N VAL A 1124 -36.21 -17.48 -23.29
CA VAL A 1124 -35.71 -17.74 -21.92
C VAL A 1124 -34.49 -18.67 -21.93
N GLY A 1125 -34.45 -19.62 -22.87
CA GLY A 1125 -33.30 -20.51 -23.04
C GLY A 1125 -32.03 -19.78 -23.49
N GLN A 1126 -32.13 -18.82 -24.41
CA GLN A 1126 -30.98 -17.99 -24.82
C GLN A 1126 -30.47 -17.16 -23.63
N PHE A 1127 -31.37 -16.58 -22.83
CA PHE A 1127 -30.99 -15.87 -21.61
C PHE A 1127 -30.18 -16.78 -20.66
N GLY A 1128 -30.63 -18.02 -20.43
CA GLY A 1128 -29.93 -18.98 -19.59
C GLY A 1128 -28.54 -19.37 -20.12
N VAL A 1129 -28.41 -19.62 -21.42
CA VAL A 1129 -27.11 -19.95 -22.07
C VAL A 1129 -26.16 -18.76 -22.02
N SER A 1130 -26.66 -17.55 -22.31
CA SER A 1130 -25.88 -16.31 -22.24
C SER A 1130 -25.42 -16.00 -20.80
N LEU A 1131 -26.29 -16.20 -19.80
CA LEU A 1131 -25.93 -16.02 -18.39
C LEU A 1131 -24.81 -16.97 -17.97
N LEU A 1132 -24.94 -18.26 -18.30
CA LEU A 1132 -23.93 -19.26 -17.97
C LEU A 1132 -22.60 -18.99 -18.70
N GLY A 1133 -22.67 -18.58 -19.97
CA GLY A 1133 -21.54 -18.15 -20.78
C GLY A 1133 -20.77 -16.99 -20.15
N ALA A 1134 -21.47 -15.92 -19.78
CA ALA A 1134 -20.86 -14.75 -19.14
C ALA A 1134 -20.24 -15.09 -17.78
N PHE A 1135 -20.98 -15.83 -16.94
CA PHE A 1135 -20.51 -16.24 -15.62
C PHE A 1135 -19.28 -17.15 -15.72
N GLY A 1136 -19.30 -18.13 -16.62
CA GLY A 1136 -18.20 -19.07 -16.82
C GLY A 1136 -16.91 -18.38 -17.27
N CYS A 1137 -16.99 -17.43 -18.19
CA CYS A 1137 -15.84 -16.61 -18.61
C CYS A 1137 -15.33 -15.68 -17.50
N LEU A 1138 -16.24 -14.95 -16.83
CA LEU A 1138 -15.90 -14.01 -15.76
C LEU A 1138 -15.17 -14.71 -14.61
N SER A 1139 -15.78 -15.77 -14.08
CA SER A 1139 -15.28 -16.50 -12.90
C SER A 1139 -13.98 -17.25 -13.19
N SER A 1140 -13.78 -17.72 -14.43
CA SER A 1140 -12.52 -18.33 -14.85
C SER A 1140 -11.40 -17.31 -14.97
N GLY A 1141 -11.66 -16.13 -15.55
CA GLY A 1141 -10.69 -15.04 -15.64
C GLY A 1141 -10.22 -14.57 -14.26
N GLU A 1142 -11.15 -14.47 -13.31
CA GLU A 1142 -10.83 -14.18 -11.91
C GLU A 1142 -9.93 -15.25 -11.28
N SER A 1143 -10.28 -16.52 -11.47
CA SER A 1143 -9.53 -17.67 -10.93
C SER A 1143 -8.10 -17.74 -11.47
N ILE A 1144 -7.89 -17.44 -12.75
CA ILE A 1144 -6.56 -17.38 -13.37
C ILE A 1144 -5.72 -16.27 -12.72
N SER A 1145 -6.31 -15.09 -12.51
CA SER A 1145 -5.62 -13.97 -11.84
C SER A 1145 -5.23 -14.31 -10.40
N ILE A 1146 -6.08 -15.02 -9.66
CA ILE A 1146 -5.78 -15.53 -8.31
C ILE A 1146 -4.56 -16.47 -8.32
N ILE A 1147 -4.49 -17.37 -9.31
CA ILE A 1147 -3.37 -18.32 -9.46
C ILE A 1147 -2.04 -17.56 -9.64
N PHE A 1148 -1.96 -16.66 -10.62
CA PHE A 1148 -0.71 -15.93 -10.90
C PHE A 1148 -0.34 -14.96 -9.78
N SER A 1149 -1.32 -14.29 -9.17
CA SER A 1149 -1.09 -13.41 -8.03
C SER A 1149 -0.58 -14.18 -6.80
N THR A 1150 -0.88 -15.47 -6.67
CA THR A 1150 -0.37 -16.32 -5.57
C THR A 1150 1.03 -16.87 -5.86
N LEU A 1151 1.33 -17.20 -7.11
CA LEU A 1151 2.62 -17.75 -7.54
C LEU A 1151 3.72 -16.68 -7.59
N ILE A 1152 3.38 -15.48 -8.05
CA ILE A 1152 4.33 -14.40 -8.31
C ILE A 1152 4.17 -13.30 -7.25
N SER A 1153 5.24 -13.02 -6.51
CA SER A 1153 5.22 -11.99 -5.45
C SER A 1153 5.07 -10.56 -5.97
N HIS A 1154 5.50 -10.29 -7.21
CA HIS A 1154 5.41 -8.96 -7.83
C HIS A 1154 4.13 -8.84 -8.67
N SER A 1155 3.15 -8.08 -8.18
CA SER A 1155 1.82 -8.02 -8.82
C SER A 1155 1.87 -7.53 -10.27
N GLY A 1156 2.77 -6.59 -10.60
CA GLY A 1156 2.94 -6.11 -11.98
C GLY A 1156 3.26 -7.20 -12.99
N ALA A 1157 4.08 -8.19 -12.61
CA ALA A 1157 4.46 -9.28 -13.51
C ALA A 1157 3.34 -10.34 -13.61
N ALA A 1158 2.59 -10.56 -12.53
CA ALA A 1158 1.43 -11.45 -12.53
C ALA A 1158 0.35 -10.98 -13.51
N ILE A 1159 0.14 -9.67 -13.61
CA ILE A 1159 -0.84 -9.04 -14.51
C ILE A 1159 -0.48 -9.29 -15.96
N SER A 1160 0.77 -9.00 -16.36
CA SER A 1160 1.21 -9.16 -17.75
C SER A 1160 1.06 -10.60 -18.23
N LEU A 1161 1.38 -11.58 -17.39
CA LEU A 1161 1.24 -13.00 -17.70
C LEU A 1161 -0.22 -13.45 -17.76
N THR A 1162 -1.06 -12.97 -16.84
CA THR A 1162 -2.50 -13.27 -16.84
C THR A 1162 -3.17 -12.70 -18.09
N CYS A 1163 -2.87 -11.45 -18.43
CA CYS A 1163 -3.40 -10.79 -19.61
C CYS A 1163 -2.96 -11.49 -20.91
N ALA A 1164 -1.69 -11.90 -21.02
CA ALA A 1164 -1.22 -12.68 -22.15
C ALA A 1164 -1.97 -14.02 -22.30
N LEU A 1165 -2.17 -14.76 -21.20
CA LEU A 1165 -2.92 -16.02 -21.23
C LEU A 1165 -4.39 -15.83 -21.66
N LEU A 1166 -5.06 -14.82 -21.12
CA LEU A 1166 -6.45 -14.50 -21.50
C LEU A 1166 -6.55 -14.00 -22.95
N GLY A 1167 -5.54 -13.27 -23.45
CA GLY A 1167 -5.42 -12.90 -24.86
C GLY A 1167 -5.35 -14.14 -25.76
N ILE A 1168 -4.52 -15.12 -25.40
CA ILE A 1168 -4.41 -16.40 -26.12
C ILE A 1168 -5.77 -17.13 -26.13
N PHE A 1169 -6.47 -17.19 -25.00
CA PHE A 1169 -7.80 -17.83 -24.93
C PHE A 1169 -8.85 -17.11 -25.78
N THR A 1170 -8.75 -15.78 -25.91
CA THR A 1170 -9.63 -15.00 -26.79
C THR A 1170 -9.46 -15.39 -28.25
N VAL A 1171 -8.21 -15.57 -28.71
CA VAL A 1171 -7.92 -15.98 -30.09
C VAL A 1171 -8.35 -17.43 -30.35
N LEU A 1172 -8.11 -18.33 -29.39
CA LEU A 1172 -8.46 -19.74 -29.50
C LEU A 1172 -9.97 -20.04 -29.44
N GLY A 1173 -10.81 -19.03 -29.19
CA GLY A 1173 -12.28 -19.17 -29.14
C GLY A 1173 -12.95 -19.72 -30.41
N GLY A 1174 -12.22 -19.83 -31.53
CA GLY A 1174 -12.66 -20.50 -32.77
C GLY A 1174 -13.37 -19.60 -33.79
N VAL A 1175 -13.50 -18.30 -33.49
CA VAL A 1175 -14.12 -17.31 -34.39
C VAL A 1175 -13.07 -16.51 -35.17
N ILE A 1176 -11.95 -16.15 -34.53
CA ILE A 1176 -10.92 -15.28 -35.13
C ILE A 1176 -9.95 -16.09 -36.00
N SER A 1177 -9.65 -17.33 -35.61
CA SER A 1177 -8.86 -18.27 -36.41
C SER A 1177 -9.67 -19.54 -36.64
N LEU A 1178 -9.82 -19.91 -37.91
CA LEU A 1178 -10.53 -21.14 -38.34
C LEU A 1178 -9.59 -22.36 -38.33
N HIS A 1179 -8.30 -22.15 -38.61
CA HIS A 1179 -7.28 -23.20 -38.65
C HIS A 1179 -6.29 -23.08 -37.50
N VAL A 1180 -6.49 -23.91 -36.47
CA VAL A 1180 -5.60 -23.96 -35.30
C VAL A 1180 -4.71 -25.20 -35.35
N PRO A 1181 -3.37 -25.05 -35.16
CA PRO A 1181 -2.43 -26.17 -35.09
C PRO A 1181 -2.83 -27.24 -34.05
N PRO A 1182 -2.48 -28.53 -34.26
CA PRO A 1182 -2.95 -29.64 -33.42
C PRO A 1182 -2.64 -29.48 -31.92
N VAL A 1183 -1.46 -28.98 -31.58
CA VAL A 1183 -1.03 -28.77 -30.19
C VAL A 1183 -1.87 -27.69 -29.50
N LEU A 1184 -2.11 -26.57 -30.20
CA LEU A 1184 -2.93 -25.46 -29.68
C LEU A 1184 -4.41 -25.84 -29.61
N ARG A 1185 -4.87 -26.76 -30.47
CA ARG A 1185 -6.22 -27.34 -30.38
C ARG A 1185 -6.42 -28.14 -29.09
N ALA A 1186 -5.40 -28.86 -28.62
CA ALA A 1186 -5.44 -29.54 -27.32
C ALA A 1186 -5.54 -28.53 -26.16
N LEU A 1187 -4.73 -27.46 -26.20
CA LEU A 1187 -4.80 -26.37 -25.21
C LEU A 1187 -6.17 -25.67 -25.19
N ASN A 1188 -6.81 -25.57 -26.35
CA ASN A 1188 -8.13 -24.94 -26.48
C ASN A 1188 -9.23 -25.68 -25.68
N HIS A 1189 -9.08 -26.98 -25.40
CA HIS A 1189 -10.04 -27.69 -24.52
C HIS A 1189 -10.04 -27.20 -23.08
N ILE A 1190 -9.01 -26.48 -22.66
CA ILE A 1190 -8.86 -25.88 -21.32
C ILE A 1190 -9.38 -24.43 -21.31
N SER A 1191 -9.74 -23.88 -22.49
CA SER A 1191 -10.20 -22.49 -22.66
C SER A 1191 -11.70 -22.36 -22.36
N PRO A 1192 -12.11 -21.59 -21.33
CA PRO A 1192 -13.53 -21.31 -21.08
C PRO A 1192 -14.24 -20.56 -22.22
N PRO A 1193 -13.64 -19.52 -22.85
CA PRO A 1193 -14.23 -18.83 -23.99
C PRO A 1193 -14.69 -19.74 -25.12
N LYS A 1194 -13.94 -20.82 -25.43
CA LYS A 1194 -14.32 -21.80 -26.46
C LYS A 1194 -15.73 -22.34 -26.24
N TYR A 1195 -15.99 -22.85 -25.03
CA TYR A 1195 -17.27 -23.47 -24.69
C TYR A 1195 -18.41 -22.45 -24.57
N ALA A 1196 -18.11 -21.24 -24.08
CA ALA A 1196 -19.09 -20.16 -23.99
C ALA A 1196 -19.55 -19.71 -25.39
N ILE A 1197 -18.60 -19.41 -26.29
CA ILE A 1197 -18.87 -19.01 -27.67
C ILE A 1197 -19.63 -20.11 -28.41
N ALA A 1198 -19.15 -21.36 -28.35
CA ALA A 1198 -19.80 -22.49 -29.02
C ALA A 1198 -21.24 -22.69 -28.54
N SER A 1199 -21.50 -22.58 -27.24
CA SER A 1199 -22.86 -22.76 -26.68
C SER A 1199 -23.83 -21.65 -27.14
N ILE A 1200 -23.39 -20.40 -27.07
CA ILE A 1200 -24.20 -19.23 -27.45
C ILE A 1200 -24.45 -19.21 -28.97
N LEU A 1201 -23.43 -19.52 -29.77
CA LEU A 1201 -23.56 -19.52 -31.23
C LEU A 1201 -24.46 -20.67 -31.70
N ASN A 1202 -24.28 -21.88 -31.16
CA ASN A 1202 -25.10 -23.05 -31.52
C ASN A 1202 -26.58 -22.84 -31.20
N TYR A 1203 -26.90 -22.21 -30.06
CA TYR A 1203 -28.28 -21.90 -29.67
C TYR A 1203 -28.90 -20.75 -30.49
N SER A 1204 -28.12 -19.69 -30.80
CA SER A 1204 -28.64 -18.53 -31.51
C SER A 1204 -28.80 -18.73 -33.02
N MET A 1205 -28.00 -19.60 -33.64
CA MET A 1205 -28.01 -19.81 -35.10
C MET A 1205 -28.96 -20.92 -35.58
N LYS A 1206 -29.33 -21.88 -34.73
CA LYS A 1206 -30.25 -22.97 -35.12
C LYS A 1206 -31.64 -22.44 -35.48
N GLY A 1207 -32.13 -22.84 -36.65
CA GLY A 1207 -33.45 -22.43 -37.16
C GLY A 1207 -33.52 -21.02 -37.75
N LEU A 1208 -32.39 -20.29 -37.85
CA LEU A 1208 -32.34 -18.96 -38.46
C LEU A 1208 -32.13 -19.04 -39.98
N ARG A 1209 -32.82 -18.19 -40.74
CA ARG A 1209 -32.66 -18.03 -42.21
C ARG A 1209 -32.16 -16.62 -42.52
N PHE A 1210 -31.23 -16.51 -43.46
CA PHE A 1210 -30.62 -15.24 -43.88
C PHE A 1210 -31.10 -14.78 -45.25
N THR A 1211 -31.20 -13.46 -45.43
CA THR A 1211 -31.53 -12.79 -46.70
C THR A 1211 -30.26 -12.33 -47.44
N CYS A 1212 -30.25 -12.42 -48.78
CA CYS A 1212 -29.09 -12.04 -49.61
C CYS A 1212 -29.51 -11.18 -50.80
N THR A 1213 -28.60 -10.28 -51.23
CA THR A 1213 -28.77 -9.46 -52.42
C THR A 1213 -28.43 -10.23 -53.70
N ASP A 1214 -28.82 -9.72 -54.88
CA ASP A 1214 -28.59 -10.40 -56.16
C ASP A 1214 -27.11 -10.63 -56.50
N SER A 1215 -26.21 -9.80 -55.98
CA SER A 1215 -24.75 -9.97 -56.10
C SER A 1215 -24.16 -11.04 -55.18
N GLN A 1216 -24.93 -11.52 -54.21
CA GLN A 1216 -24.53 -12.52 -53.20
C GLN A 1216 -25.21 -13.89 -53.45
N LYS A 1217 -26.00 -14.01 -54.52
CA LYS A 1217 -26.59 -15.26 -54.96
C LYS A 1217 -25.60 -16.03 -55.82
N LYS A 1218 -25.59 -17.34 -55.67
CA LYS A 1218 -24.92 -18.27 -56.59
C LYS A 1218 -25.62 -18.19 -57.96
N PRO A 1219 -24.97 -18.67 -59.05
CA PRO A 1219 -25.60 -18.78 -60.38
C PRO A 1219 -26.92 -19.56 -60.37
N ASP A 1220 -27.12 -20.42 -59.36
CA ASP A 1220 -28.31 -21.25 -59.10
C ASP A 1220 -29.43 -20.51 -58.32
N GLY A 1221 -29.28 -19.20 -58.07
CA GLY A 1221 -30.27 -18.37 -57.36
C GLY A 1221 -30.33 -18.55 -55.83
N SER A 1222 -29.62 -19.54 -55.29
CA SER A 1222 -29.45 -19.76 -53.86
C SER A 1222 -28.46 -18.77 -53.22
N CYS A 1223 -28.69 -18.39 -51.97
CA CYS A 1223 -27.75 -17.61 -51.17
C CYS A 1223 -26.41 -18.33 -51.00
N LEU A 1224 -25.30 -17.59 -50.94
CA LEU A 1224 -23.99 -18.16 -50.55
C LEU A 1224 -24.03 -18.86 -49.19
N ILE A 1225 -24.72 -18.25 -48.22
CA ILE A 1225 -25.05 -18.82 -46.90
C ILE A 1225 -26.53 -18.50 -46.65
N GLY A 1226 -27.41 -19.51 -46.64
CA GLY A 1226 -28.86 -19.33 -46.49
C GLY A 1226 -29.39 -19.71 -45.12
N THR A 1227 -28.69 -20.59 -44.40
CA THR A 1227 -29.15 -21.12 -43.10
C THR A 1227 -28.09 -20.98 -42.01
N GLY A 1228 -28.53 -20.85 -40.76
CA GLY A 1228 -27.61 -20.82 -39.62
C GLY A 1228 -26.85 -22.14 -39.39
N GLU A 1229 -27.34 -23.27 -39.91
CA GLU A 1229 -26.61 -24.55 -39.84
C GLU A 1229 -25.38 -24.56 -40.76
N GLU A 1230 -25.45 -23.89 -41.91
CA GLU A 1230 -24.29 -23.68 -42.78
C GLU A 1230 -23.23 -22.81 -42.09
N VAL A 1231 -23.66 -21.78 -41.33
CA VAL A 1231 -22.75 -20.96 -40.52
C VAL A 1231 -22.05 -21.81 -39.45
N LEU A 1232 -22.78 -22.68 -38.74
CA LEU A 1232 -22.18 -23.55 -37.72
C LEU A 1232 -21.17 -24.54 -38.31
N LYS A 1233 -21.42 -25.05 -39.52
CA LYS A 1233 -20.45 -25.89 -40.24
C LYS A 1233 -19.20 -25.09 -40.65
N MET A 1234 -19.35 -23.85 -41.11
CA MET A 1234 -18.24 -22.98 -41.50
C MET A 1234 -17.27 -22.71 -40.33
N TYR A 1235 -17.79 -22.48 -39.12
CA TYR A 1235 -16.95 -22.23 -37.93
C TYR A 1235 -16.53 -23.51 -37.20
N ASN A 1236 -16.78 -24.71 -37.74
CA ASN A 1236 -16.56 -25.99 -37.04
C ASN A 1236 -17.22 -26.05 -35.64
N MET A 1237 -18.41 -25.46 -35.47
CA MET A 1237 -19.15 -25.38 -34.21
C MET A 1237 -20.41 -26.27 -34.20
N THR A 1238 -20.28 -27.49 -34.73
CA THR A 1238 -21.38 -28.48 -34.82
C THR A 1238 -21.58 -29.32 -33.56
N ASP A 1239 -20.73 -29.13 -32.54
CA ASP A 1239 -20.82 -29.87 -31.27
C ASP A 1239 -22.22 -29.76 -30.65
N GLU A 1240 -22.67 -30.83 -29.98
CA GLU A 1240 -23.95 -30.77 -29.29
C GLU A 1240 -23.88 -29.76 -28.13
N LEU A 1241 -24.91 -28.92 -28.04
CA LEU A 1241 -25.05 -27.89 -27.02
C LEU A 1241 -24.80 -28.41 -25.59
N ARG A 1242 -25.24 -29.65 -25.29
CA ARG A 1242 -25.10 -30.26 -23.97
C ARG A 1242 -23.63 -30.45 -23.56
N TRP A 1243 -22.79 -30.92 -24.48
CA TRP A 1243 -21.36 -31.14 -24.21
C TRP A 1243 -20.62 -29.81 -24.03
N SER A 1244 -20.96 -28.79 -24.81
CA SER A 1244 -20.38 -27.46 -24.68
C SER A 1244 -20.74 -26.80 -23.35
N LEU A 1245 -22.01 -26.87 -22.92
CA LEU A 1245 -22.45 -26.34 -21.63
C LEU A 1245 -21.79 -27.08 -20.46
N MET A 1246 -21.70 -28.42 -20.53
CA MET A 1246 -21.04 -29.21 -19.49
C MET A 1246 -19.53 -28.91 -19.42
N GLY A 1247 -18.88 -28.76 -20.58
CA GLY A 1247 -17.48 -28.36 -20.68
C GLY A 1247 -17.20 -27.00 -20.03
N LEU A 1248 -18.08 -26.03 -20.23
CA LEU A 1248 -17.98 -24.71 -19.60
C LEU A 1248 -18.05 -24.80 -18.07
N VAL A 1249 -19.07 -25.48 -17.53
CA VAL A 1249 -19.25 -25.65 -16.08
C VAL A 1249 -18.06 -26.36 -15.46
N LEU A 1250 -17.60 -27.44 -16.09
CA LEU A 1250 -16.46 -28.22 -15.61
C LEU A 1250 -15.17 -27.39 -15.62
N CYS A 1251 -14.93 -26.60 -16.67
CA CYS A 1251 -13.78 -25.70 -16.74
C CYS A 1251 -13.81 -24.64 -15.61
N THR A 1252 -14.95 -23.97 -15.41
CA THR A 1252 -15.09 -22.96 -14.36
C THR A 1252 -14.82 -23.54 -12.96
N LEU A 1253 -15.36 -24.73 -12.68
CA LEU A 1253 -15.10 -25.43 -11.42
C LEU A 1253 -13.63 -25.86 -11.29
N ALA A 1254 -13.02 -26.35 -12.37
CA ALA A 1254 -11.63 -26.78 -12.39
C ALA A 1254 -10.65 -25.63 -12.11
N TYR A 1255 -10.85 -24.45 -12.71
CA TYR A 1255 -10.00 -23.28 -12.46
C TYR A 1255 -10.12 -22.79 -11.02
N ARG A 1256 -11.33 -22.74 -10.46
CA ARG A 1256 -11.54 -22.34 -9.06
C ARG A 1256 -10.91 -23.36 -8.09
N LEU A 1257 -10.99 -24.66 -8.39
CA LEU A 1257 -10.32 -25.72 -7.63
C LEU A 1257 -8.79 -25.60 -7.74
N LEU A 1258 -8.26 -25.32 -8.92
CA LEU A 1258 -6.82 -25.13 -9.15
C LEU A 1258 -6.30 -23.93 -8.35
N ALA A 1259 -7.03 -22.81 -8.36
CA ALA A 1259 -6.71 -21.64 -7.54
C ALA A 1259 -6.64 -21.99 -6.03
N TYR A 1260 -7.58 -22.78 -5.54
CA TYR A 1260 -7.56 -23.30 -4.17
C TYR A 1260 -6.33 -24.19 -3.89
N VAL A 1261 -6.00 -25.11 -4.80
CA VAL A 1261 -4.84 -26.02 -4.65
C VAL A 1261 -3.54 -25.23 -4.62
N VAL A 1262 -3.37 -24.27 -5.53
CA VAL A 1262 -2.19 -23.39 -5.58
C VAL A 1262 -2.05 -22.58 -4.29
N LEU A 1263 -3.14 -22.00 -3.79
CA LEU A 1263 -3.13 -21.27 -2.52
C LEU A 1263 -2.75 -22.19 -1.34
N LYS A 1264 -3.29 -23.41 -1.29
CA LYS A 1264 -2.98 -24.38 -0.24
C LYS A 1264 -1.52 -24.84 -0.28
N LEU A 1265 -0.99 -25.11 -1.47
CA LEU A 1265 0.42 -25.47 -1.66
C LEU A 1265 1.33 -24.31 -1.27
N ARG A 1266 0.99 -23.08 -1.67
CA ARG A 1266 1.77 -21.90 -1.32
C ARG A 1266 1.73 -21.60 0.17
N SER A 1267 0.56 -21.70 0.81
CA SER A 1267 0.43 -21.48 2.25
C SER A 1267 1.19 -22.52 3.06
N THR A 1268 1.16 -23.80 2.65
CA THR A 1268 1.92 -24.86 3.33
C THR A 1268 3.42 -24.71 3.14
N TRP A 1269 3.87 -24.31 1.94
CA TRP A 1269 5.27 -23.96 1.68
C TRP A 1269 5.76 -22.77 2.50
N TRP A 1270 4.90 -21.76 2.72
CA TRP A 1270 5.20 -20.62 3.58
C TRP A 1270 5.22 -20.99 5.06
N LEU A 1271 4.38 -21.94 5.49
CA LEU A 1271 4.35 -22.40 6.88
C LEU A 1271 5.50 -23.34 7.24
N THR A 1272 6.10 -24.01 6.25
CA THR A 1272 7.21 -24.97 6.41
C THR A 1272 8.60 -24.32 6.24
N LYS A 1273 8.64 -23.02 5.96
CA LYS A 1273 9.85 -22.19 5.90
C LYS A 1273 9.81 -21.13 6.99
#